data_AF-A0A1H9JD81-F1
#
_entry.id   AF-A0A1H9JD81-F1
#
_cell.length_a   1.000
_cell.length_b   1.000
_cell.length_c   1.000
_cell.angle_alpha   90.00
_cell.angle_beta   90.00
_cell.angle_gamma   90.00
#
_symmetry.space_group_name_H-M   'P 1'
#
loop_
_entity.id
_entity.type
_entity.pdbx_description
1 polymer ?
#
loop_
_entity_poly.entity_id
_entity_poly.type
_entity_poly.pdbx_seq_one_letter_code
_entity_poly.pdbx_strand_id
1 'polypeptide(L)'
;MPETPQPQDEQAPVVAVIGMAGRFPGADDLDAFWDNLAAGRESVRPVTDEEFLAAGGAERDLDDPTLVRMASVIEGIDRFDSGFFGYSPAEAAVIDPQQRLLLETAYHALEDAAVLGSGAATGTFGVYAGSGDSRYYPAHVHPRYAGQPGSVELVHAATANSLGTLATRVSYELGLTGPSLSLQTACSTALVAVHTACQDLLDYRCDTALAAAVSVNPSALLGYRYVPGGPFSPDGHCRAFAEDAAGTSSGDGVGAVVLKRLEDALADGDRIRAVIRGSSVNNDGRRKVGFSAPSAAGQTEVILAAQAQAMTDAGTIGLVEAHGTATRLGDPIEVAALTEAFRQSTRRRGYCALGSVKTNIGHLGAAAGIAGLIKAVLALEHRRIPPSLHFERPNPHIDFAAGPFRVPTTLEDWPAGGHPRRAAVSAFGIGGTNAHVVLEEAPPTAPAPPRPPADGRRLVLPLSARTAGALRGQAEVLARHLERRPELRLDDVAHSLRADRPALRHRLAVTAASREEALSALRGAVPGTPPLPDEPARVAFLLPGGGTQYPGMGAELYREHDVYRDTVDECARILRPVLGADLRDALFERRQADSTNTFLALVVTEYALARTLMAAGVRPDALIGHSLGEYTAACLAGVIDLGEMLPLVTERLRLISSAGGATVGVAAPVEEVLPLLDEELSLAAVNGPAACTVAGHDDAVTRFEAELTRRGVPFRRLRIPVAAHSHVLDPVLETYEKHLRGVTLRPPRIPFVTNVTGTWITDAQATSVQHWIDHTRDTVRFADGVTALWERRPVLVEIGPGDTLTKLAAAQLAEHAPVTVTTMRHAKADADDGFVLAEALGRLWSAGVGTALPEVPGTPRRAPLPAYAFERHRHWIDAPGARTDPGAPDTGTAADAEPALGPRPRLTTEHVPPRTEREQAVTRLWEETLGIGGIGVHDNFFDLGGDSMRAVLLAGRLRQADVLDVPAAALLAAPTVAGLLAAADDTGAQEPSGGRNALAPLLPLRTQGEAAPLFCVHPGAGVSWRYTGLLPHLGGDQPVYGIQAAGLDGIRPPAPDAASMVASYVDLVREVRPHGPYRLLGWSYGGFVAHAMACALQERGERVELLAMLDAPRPYGTEYDAAAVERQVASLLARVAGLPAERGAADVPDVTAVLARVDAGLAADPTSSPVTRAEAEAIAAVMRNNLRIAPQFAPGVFRGDVLFFSAAREEATDFPGDLAVLPDKIEGWRPHVEGTLHDHRVPCGHYEMTEPEPIALIGATVAKALREAPH
;
A
#
# COMPACT_ATOMS: atom_id res chain seq x y z
N MET A 1 -52.16 -32.07 12.86
CA MET A 1 -50.88 -32.79 12.71
C MET A 1 -50.04 -31.99 11.74
N PRO A 2 -48.92 -31.41 12.16
CA PRO A 2 -47.99 -30.82 11.21
C PRO A 2 -47.30 -31.96 10.46
N GLU A 3 -47.22 -31.81 9.13
CA GLU A 3 -46.47 -32.71 8.26
C GLU A 3 -45.03 -32.81 8.75
N THR A 4 -44.58 -34.05 8.92
CA THR A 4 -43.18 -34.37 9.22
C THR A 4 -42.30 -33.80 8.10
N PRO A 5 -41.25 -33.02 8.41
CA PRO A 5 -40.34 -32.54 7.39
C PRO A 5 -39.71 -33.74 6.68
N GLN A 6 -39.80 -33.75 5.35
CA GLN A 6 -39.05 -34.69 4.52
C GLN A 6 -37.56 -34.56 4.87
N PRO A 7 -36.79 -35.66 4.92
CA PRO A 7 -35.35 -35.58 5.09
C PRO A 7 -34.79 -34.73 3.94
N GLN A 8 -34.12 -33.63 4.27
CA GLN A 8 -33.22 -32.98 3.32
C GLN A 8 -32.20 -34.06 2.91
N ASP A 9 -32.12 -34.40 1.63
CA ASP A 9 -31.00 -35.20 1.12
C ASP A 9 -29.71 -34.49 1.57
N GLU A 10 -28.97 -35.09 2.51
CA GLU A 10 -27.65 -34.62 2.93
C GLU A 10 -26.73 -34.69 1.71
N GLN A 11 -26.68 -33.59 0.94
CA GLN A 11 -25.66 -33.41 -0.09
C GLN A 11 -24.31 -33.41 0.60
N ALA A 12 -23.40 -34.29 0.18
CA ALA A 12 -22.03 -34.29 0.71
C ALA A 12 -21.43 -32.88 0.58
N PRO A 13 -20.66 -32.43 1.58
CA PRO A 13 -20.09 -31.10 1.56
C PRO A 13 -19.03 -31.01 0.45
N VAL A 14 -19.12 -29.95 -0.36
CA VAL A 14 -18.31 -29.76 -1.57
C VAL A 14 -17.67 -28.37 -1.59
N VAL A 15 -16.59 -28.24 -2.36
CA VAL A 15 -15.76 -27.02 -2.38
C VAL A 15 -15.91 -26.33 -3.74
N ALA A 16 -16.25 -25.05 -3.73
CA ALA A 16 -16.28 -24.20 -4.91
C ALA A 16 -14.89 -23.66 -5.26
N VAL A 17 -14.59 -23.60 -6.55
CA VAL A 17 -13.51 -22.77 -7.10
C VAL A 17 -14.10 -21.39 -7.40
N ILE A 18 -13.67 -20.37 -6.66
CA ILE A 18 -14.24 -19.01 -6.73
C ILE A 18 -13.34 -18.00 -7.46
N GLY A 19 -12.04 -18.30 -7.61
CA GLY A 19 -11.12 -17.49 -8.40
C GLY A 19 -9.92 -18.28 -8.89
N MET A 20 -9.33 -17.87 -10.00
CA MET A 20 -8.14 -18.53 -10.58
C MET A 20 -7.23 -17.53 -11.29
N ALA A 21 -5.92 -17.79 -11.24
CA ALA A 21 -4.94 -17.13 -12.09
C ALA A 21 -3.81 -18.10 -12.47
N GLY A 22 -3.11 -17.80 -13.57
CA GLY A 22 -1.96 -18.60 -14.00
C GLY A 22 -1.19 -17.94 -15.12
N ARG A 23 0.10 -18.28 -15.21
CA ARG A 23 0.98 -17.95 -16.33
C ARG A 23 1.60 -19.23 -16.85
N PHE A 24 1.44 -19.45 -18.14
CA PHE A 24 1.88 -20.66 -18.83
C PHE A 24 2.64 -20.29 -20.10
N PRO A 25 3.41 -21.22 -20.69
CA PRO A 25 4.15 -20.95 -21.91
C PRO A 25 3.21 -20.47 -23.03
N GLY A 26 3.52 -19.30 -23.61
CA GLY A 26 2.70 -18.64 -24.63
C GLY A 26 1.40 -18.00 -24.12
N ALA A 27 1.18 -17.90 -22.80
CA ALA A 27 -0.01 -17.31 -22.20
C ALA A 27 0.28 -16.65 -20.84
N ASP A 28 0.22 -15.31 -20.80
CA ASP A 28 0.39 -14.52 -19.57
C ASP A 28 -0.88 -14.42 -18.72
N ASP A 29 -2.03 -14.88 -19.23
CA ASP A 29 -3.31 -14.92 -18.53
C ASP A 29 -4.17 -16.12 -18.97
N LEU A 30 -5.29 -16.34 -18.28
CA LEU A 30 -6.18 -17.48 -18.53
C LEU A 30 -7.00 -17.37 -19.82
N ASP A 31 -7.27 -16.15 -20.30
CA ASP A 31 -7.96 -15.94 -21.58
C ASP A 31 -7.04 -16.39 -22.73
N ALA A 32 -5.78 -15.95 -22.73
CA ALA A 32 -4.77 -16.39 -23.69
C ALA A 32 -4.51 -17.90 -23.58
N PHE A 33 -4.49 -18.45 -22.36
CA PHE A 33 -4.34 -19.89 -22.16
C PHE A 33 -5.49 -20.69 -22.76
N TRP A 34 -6.74 -20.27 -22.53
CA TRP A 34 -7.89 -20.89 -23.15
C TRP A 34 -7.85 -20.79 -24.68
N ASP A 35 -7.54 -19.62 -25.23
CA ASP A 35 -7.43 -19.43 -26.68
C ASP A 35 -6.37 -20.36 -27.30
N ASN A 36 -5.24 -20.57 -26.59
CA ASN A 36 -4.19 -21.50 -27.02
C ASN A 36 -4.69 -22.94 -27.02
N LEU A 37 -5.37 -23.37 -25.95
CA LEU A 37 -5.93 -24.71 -25.83
C LEU A 37 -7.01 -24.97 -26.88
N ALA A 38 -7.96 -24.03 -27.04
CA ALA A 38 -9.06 -24.13 -27.98
C ALA A 38 -8.57 -24.21 -29.44
N ALA A 39 -7.52 -23.45 -29.78
CA ALA A 39 -6.91 -23.48 -31.10
C ALA A 39 -5.96 -24.67 -31.32
N GLY A 40 -5.70 -25.48 -30.29
CA GLY A 40 -4.75 -26.60 -30.37
C GLY A 40 -3.30 -26.14 -30.61
N ARG A 41 -2.88 -25.02 -29.99
CA ARG A 41 -1.51 -24.51 -30.11
C ARG A 41 -0.56 -25.26 -29.18
N GLU A 42 0.61 -25.60 -29.72
CA GLU A 42 1.77 -26.08 -28.96
C GLU A 42 2.68 -24.88 -28.65
N SER A 43 3.00 -24.70 -27.36
CA SER A 43 3.90 -23.65 -26.86
C SER A 43 5.33 -24.15 -26.68
N VAL A 44 5.55 -25.47 -26.75
CA VAL A 44 6.90 -26.04 -26.79
C VAL A 44 7.53 -25.71 -28.13
N ARG A 45 8.71 -25.08 -28.11
CA ARG A 45 9.39 -24.60 -29.32
C ARG A 45 10.87 -24.96 -29.35
N PRO A 46 11.50 -25.02 -30.54
CA PRO A 46 12.95 -25.12 -30.63
C PRO A 46 13.63 -23.88 -30.02
N VAL A 47 14.79 -24.12 -29.42
CA VAL A 47 15.71 -23.07 -28.95
C VAL A 47 16.72 -22.78 -30.05
N THR A 48 16.88 -21.50 -30.41
CA THR A 48 17.84 -21.10 -31.44
C THR A 48 19.29 -21.26 -30.95
N ASP A 49 20.26 -21.26 -31.87
CA ASP A 49 21.69 -21.26 -31.50
C ASP A 49 22.05 -20.04 -30.65
N GLU A 50 21.49 -18.88 -30.99
CA GLU A 50 21.66 -17.63 -30.24
C GLU A 50 21.12 -17.72 -28.81
N GLU A 51 19.88 -18.19 -28.64
CA GLU A 51 19.26 -18.37 -27.32
C GLU A 51 20.02 -19.38 -26.46
N PHE A 52 20.48 -20.48 -27.07
CA PHE A 52 21.26 -21.51 -26.38
C PHE A 52 22.61 -20.98 -25.90
N LEU A 53 23.33 -20.26 -26.76
CA LEU A 53 24.62 -19.64 -26.41
C LEU A 53 24.45 -18.53 -25.35
N ALA A 54 23.41 -17.70 -25.47
CA ALA A 54 23.08 -16.67 -24.49
C ALA A 54 22.74 -17.25 -23.11
N ALA A 55 22.13 -18.44 -23.07
CA ALA A 55 21.84 -19.18 -21.84
C ALA A 55 23.07 -19.85 -21.20
N GLY A 56 24.26 -19.72 -21.80
CA GLY A 56 25.52 -20.31 -21.32
C GLY A 56 25.87 -21.66 -21.95
N GLY A 57 25.24 -22.01 -23.06
CA GLY A 57 25.56 -23.22 -23.82
C GLY A 57 26.94 -23.14 -24.48
N ALA A 58 27.62 -24.27 -24.62
CA ALA A 58 28.93 -24.33 -25.28
C ALA A 58 28.76 -24.52 -26.79
N GLU A 59 29.53 -23.79 -27.60
CA GLU A 59 29.47 -23.87 -29.08
C GLU A 59 29.67 -25.30 -29.62
N ARG A 60 30.53 -26.10 -28.96
CA ARG A 60 30.75 -27.51 -29.28
C ARG A 60 29.50 -28.40 -29.15
N ASP A 61 28.52 -27.99 -28.36
CA ASP A 61 27.30 -28.74 -28.09
C ASP A 61 26.20 -28.46 -29.13
N LEU A 62 26.36 -27.43 -29.99
CA LEU A 62 25.39 -27.09 -31.04
C LEU A 62 25.20 -28.25 -32.04
N ASP A 63 26.27 -28.99 -32.31
CA ASP A 63 26.31 -30.13 -33.24
C ASP A 63 26.05 -31.48 -32.55
N ASP A 64 25.77 -31.51 -31.25
CA ASP A 64 25.58 -32.76 -30.50
C ASP A 64 24.18 -33.36 -30.75
N PRO A 65 24.06 -34.52 -31.43
CA PRO A 65 22.77 -35.10 -31.77
C PRO A 65 22.02 -35.66 -30.55
N THR A 66 22.67 -35.76 -29.38
CA THR A 66 22.03 -36.20 -28.12
C THR A 66 21.39 -35.04 -27.36
N LEU A 67 21.70 -33.79 -27.71
CA LEU A 67 21.16 -32.61 -27.06
C LEU A 67 19.84 -32.19 -27.74
N VAL A 68 18.75 -32.30 -26.99
CA VAL A 68 17.43 -31.86 -27.41
C VAL A 68 17.23 -30.43 -26.95
N ARG A 69 17.23 -29.49 -27.90
CA ARG A 69 17.08 -28.04 -27.66
C ARG A 69 15.64 -27.58 -27.89
N MET A 70 14.75 -27.98 -26.98
CA MET A 70 13.34 -27.58 -26.95
C MET A 70 13.02 -26.94 -25.60
N ALA A 71 12.25 -25.86 -25.62
CA ALA A 71 11.88 -25.11 -24.43
C ALA A 71 10.38 -24.79 -24.39
N SER A 72 9.85 -24.74 -23.18
CA SER A 72 8.47 -24.35 -22.88
C SER A 72 8.51 -23.49 -21.63
N VAL A 73 8.70 -22.18 -21.79
CA VAL A 73 9.08 -21.27 -20.70
C VAL A 73 8.01 -20.21 -20.47
N ILE A 74 7.94 -19.70 -19.25
CA ILE A 74 7.26 -18.44 -18.96
C ILE A 74 8.20 -17.32 -19.39
N GLU A 75 7.69 -16.33 -20.12
CA GLU A 75 8.49 -15.16 -20.50
C GLU A 75 8.66 -14.19 -19.32
N GLY A 76 9.85 -13.61 -19.20
CA GLY A 76 10.15 -12.60 -18.18
C GLY A 76 10.13 -13.11 -16.74
N ILE A 77 10.64 -14.33 -16.47
CA ILE A 77 10.81 -14.86 -15.11
C ILE A 77 11.76 -14.02 -14.23
N ASP A 78 12.57 -13.19 -14.87
CA ASP A 78 13.44 -12.21 -14.22
C ASP A 78 12.70 -10.92 -13.85
N ARG A 79 11.46 -10.72 -14.28
CA ARG A 79 10.69 -9.48 -14.05
C ARG A 79 9.69 -9.62 -12.91
N PHE A 80 9.64 -8.63 -12.02
CA PHE A 80 8.75 -8.60 -10.85
C PHE A 80 8.48 -7.16 -10.40
N ASP A 81 7.30 -6.88 -9.87
CA ASP A 81 6.98 -5.55 -9.28
C ASP A 81 7.36 -5.53 -7.80
N SER A 82 8.66 -5.35 -7.52
CA SER A 82 9.19 -5.39 -6.15
C SER A 82 8.60 -4.29 -5.26
N GLY A 83 8.38 -3.09 -5.83
CA GLY A 83 7.83 -1.95 -5.12
C GLY A 83 6.38 -2.16 -4.68
N PHE A 84 5.58 -2.92 -5.45
CA PHE A 84 4.24 -3.30 -5.04
C PHE A 84 4.25 -4.11 -3.74
N PHE A 85 5.18 -5.04 -3.60
CA PHE A 85 5.31 -5.91 -2.41
C PHE A 85 6.30 -5.38 -1.36
N GLY A 86 6.75 -4.13 -1.46
CA GLY A 86 7.62 -3.51 -0.45
C GLY A 86 9.08 -4.00 -0.45
N TYR A 87 9.53 -4.68 -1.49
CA TYR A 87 10.92 -5.13 -1.62
C TYR A 87 11.80 -4.10 -2.32
N SER A 88 13.02 -3.92 -1.80
CA SER A 88 14.07 -3.22 -2.54
C SER A 88 14.51 -4.04 -3.77
N PRO A 89 15.09 -3.39 -4.81
CA PRO A 89 15.58 -4.13 -5.98
C PRO A 89 16.63 -5.20 -5.66
N ALA A 90 17.46 -4.96 -4.64
CA ALA A 90 18.51 -5.89 -4.21
C ALA A 90 17.94 -7.14 -3.53
N GLU A 91 16.94 -6.97 -2.65
CA GLU A 91 16.24 -8.09 -2.02
C GLU A 91 15.50 -8.92 -3.06
N ALA A 92 14.75 -8.27 -3.96
CA ALA A 92 13.99 -8.95 -5.01
C ALA A 92 14.88 -9.76 -5.97
N ALA A 93 16.12 -9.34 -6.21
CA ALA A 93 17.08 -10.07 -7.04
C ALA A 93 17.56 -11.38 -6.39
N VAL A 94 17.56 -11.47 -5.06
CA VAL A 94 17.95 -12.68 -4.30
C VAL A 94 16.80 -13.69 -4.24
N ILE A 95 15.55 -13.24 -4.26
CA ILE A 95 14.37 -14.10 -4.15
C ILE A 95 14.21 -14.99 -5.39
N ASP A 96 13.95 -16.28 -5.18
CA ASP A 96 13.68 -17.23 -6.25
C ASP A 96 12.56 -16.71 -7.18
N PRO A 97 12.76 -16.68 -8.52
CA PRO A 97 11.71 -16.38 -9.50
C PRO A 97 10.39 -17.12 -9.25
N GLN A 98 10.45 -18.36 -8.75
CA GLN A 98 9.28 -19.14 -8.38
C GLN A 98 8.44 -18.45 -7.30
N GLN A 99 9.08 -17.89 -6.25
CA GLN A 99 8.37 -17.19 -5.17
C GLN A 99 7.76 -15.87 -5.67
N ARG A 100 8.49 -15.13 -6.51
CA ARG A 100 8.02 -13.87 -7.12
C ARG A 100 6.79 -14.08 -8.00
N LEU A 101 6.86 -15.06 -8.91
CA LEU A 101 5.75 -15.42 -9.79
C LEU A 101 4.54 -15.94 -9.03
N LEU A 102 4.76 -16.77 -8.00
CA LEU A 102 3.68 -17.28 -7.16
C LEU A 102 2.97 -16.14 -6.43
N LEU A 103 3.71 -15.16 -5.92
CA LEU A 103 3.14 -14.02 -5.18
C LEU A 103 2.24 -13.14 -6.06
N GLU A 104 2.69 -12.78 -7.27
CA GLU A 104 1.85 -12.07 -8.24
C GLU A 104 0.61 -12.90 -8.64
N THR A 105 0.80 -14.20 -8.89
CA THR A 105 -0.28 -15.11 -9.30
C THR A 105 -1.31 -15.33 -8.18
N ALA A 106 -0.86 -15.40 -6.93
CA ALA A 106 -1.72 -15.45 -5.75
C ALA A 106 -2.58 -14.20 -5.66
N TYR A 107 -1.96 -13.01 -5.77
CA TYR A 107 -2.69 -11.74 -5.76
C TYR A 107 -3.75 -11.69 -6.87
N HIS A 108 -3.39 -12.07 -8.10
CA HIS A 108 -4.33 -12.12 -9.22
C HIS A 108 -5.48 -13.12 -9.01
N ALA A 109 -5.24 -14.27 -8.36
CA ALA A 109 -6.29 -15.24 -8.06
C ALA A 109 -7.29 -14.71 -7.01
N LEU A 110 -6.79 -13.99 -5.98
CA LEU A 110 -7.63 -13.31 -4.99
C LEU A 110 -8.44 -12.16 -5.60
N GLU A 111 -7.82 -11.45 -6.53
CA GLU A 111 -8.47 -10.43 -7.34
C GLU A 111 -9.58 -10.98 -8.23
N ASP A 112 -9.38 -12.16 -8.85
CA ASP A 112 -10.41 -12.85 -9.63
C ASP A 112 -11.55 -13.37 -8.75
N ALA A 113 -11.24 -13.78 -7.51
CA ALA A 113 -12.21 -14.19 -6.51
C ALA A 113 -13.00 -13.03 -5.88
N ALA A 114 -12.65 -11.77 -6.17
CA ALA A 114 -13.26 -10.58 -5.58
C ALA A 114 -13.16 -10.50 -4.04
N VAL A 115 -12.08 -11.03 -3.44
CA VAL A 115 -11.90 -11.08 -1.98
C VAL A 115 -10.93 -10.02 -1.43
N LEU A 116 -10.56 -9.01 -2.24
CA LEU A 116 -9.63 -7.94 -1.86
C LEU A 116 -10.29 -6.56 -1.69
N GLY A 117 -11.60 -6.45 -1.89
CA GLY A 117 -12.36 -5.20 -1.78
C GLY A 117 -12.50 -4.68 -0.34
N SER A 118 -13.04 -3.47 -0.18
CA SER A 118 -13.21 -2.81 1.13
C SER A 118 -14.17 -3.53 2.10
N GLY A 119 -14.91 -4.52 1.62
CA GLY A 119 -15.78 -5.41 2.40
C GLY A 119 -15.27 -6.85 2.47
N ALA A 120 -13.99 -7.11 2.15
CA ALA A 120 -13.41 -8.44 2.20
C ALA A 120 -13.68 -9.10 3.55
N ALA A 121 -14.15 -10.35 3.51
CA ALA A 121 -14.51 -11.10 4.70
C ALA A 121 -13.31 -11.19 5.65
N THR A 122 -13.53 -10.89 6.93
CA THR A 122 -12.54 -11.01 8.02
C THR A 122 -12.25 -12.47 8.39
N GLY A 123 -12.46 -13.39 7.45
CA GLY A 123 -12.36 -14.83 7.64
C GLY A 123 -10.92 -15.32 7.65
N THR A 124 -10.74 -16.53 8.15
CA THR A 124 -9.43 -17.20 8.19
C THR A 124 -9.05 -17.70 6.81
N PHE A 125 -7.94 -17.20 6.26
CA PHE A 125 -7.53 -17.49 4.88
C PHE A 125 -6.31 -18.43 4.86
N GLY A 126 -6.50 -19.68 4.44
CA GLY A 126 -5.44 -20.68 4.34
C GLY A 126 -4.64 -20.58 3.03
N VAL A 127 -3.35 -20.95 3.05
CA VAL A 127 -2.44 -20.95 1.91
C VAL A 127 -1.73 -22.31 1.81
N TYR A 128 -1.90 -22.98 0.67
CA TYR A 128 -1.33 -24.29 0.38
C TYR A 128 -0.54 -24.17 -0.92
N ALA A 129 0.77 -23.99 -0.81
CA ALA A 129 1.63 -23.72 -1.94
C ALA A 129 2.65 -24.85 -2.17
N GLY A 130 3.06 -25.06 -3.40
CA GLY A 130 4.19 -25.94 -3.70
C GLY A 130 5.04 -25.41 -4.85
N SER A 131 6.34 -25.71 -4.84
CA SER A 131 7.25 -25.34 -5.92
C SER A 131 8.06 -26.53 -6.41
N GLY A 132 8.74 -26.42 -7.55
CA GLY A 132 9.91 -27.26 -7.83
C GLY A 132 11.09 -26.89 -6.92
N ASP A 133 12.13 -27.72 -6.90
CA ASP A 133 13.39 -27.37 -6.23
C ASP A 133 13.97 -26.08 -6.82
N SER A 134 14.52 -25.21 -5.97
CA SER A 134 15.16 -23.99 -6.44
C SER A 134 16.42 -24.33 -7.24
N ARG A 135 16.37 -24.07 -8.55
CA ARG A 135 17.54 -24.12 -9.43
C ARG A 135 18.27 -22.78 -9.47
N TYR A 136 17.56 -21.70 -9.15
CA TYR A 136 18.12 -20.36 -9.09
C TYR A 136 19.12 -20.21 -7.95
N TYR A 137 18.78 -20.68 -6.75
CA TYR A 137 19.66 -20.56 -5.58
C TYR A 137 21.05 -21.17 -5.79
N PRO A 138 21.21 -22.47 -6.12
CA PRO A 138 22.54 -23.07 -6.24
C PRO A 138 23.35 -22.55 -7.43
N ALA A 139 22.70 -22.17 -8.54
CA ALA A 139 23.39 -21.77 -9.77
C ALA A 139 23.70 -20.26 -9.84
N HIS A 140 22.88 -19.41 -9.22
CA HIS A 140 22.97 -17.95 -9.33
C HIS A 140 23.30 -17.29 -7.99
N VAL A 141 22.58 -17.65 -6.92
CA VAL A 141 22.64 -16.93 -5.63
C VAL A 141 23.77 -17.43 -4.74
N HIS A 142 23.77 -18.73 -4.41
CA HIS A 142 24.74 -19.36 -3.50
C HIS A 142 26.20 -19.13 -3.89
N PRO A 143 26.62 -19.15 -5.18
CA PRO A 143 28.01 -18.88 -5.55
C PRO A 143 28.55 -17.52 -5.08
N ARG A 144 27.69 -16.51 -4.89
CA ARG A 144 28.10 -15.19 -4.34
C ARG A 144 28.51 -15.24 -2.87
N TYR A 145 28.07 -16.28 -2.16
CA TYR A 145 28.35 -16.48 -0.73
C TYR A 145 29.35 -17.61 -0.49
N ALA A 146 29.93 -18.17 -1.55
CA ALA A 146 30.95 -19.20 -1.47
C ALA A 146 32.16 -18.67 -0.67
N GLY A 147 32.54 -19.38 0.39
CA GLY A 147 33.64 -18.97 1.30
C GLY A 147 33.22 -18.13 2.51
N GLN A 148 31.92 -17.84 2.69
CA GLN A 148 31.38 -17.16 3.88
C GLN A 148 30.39 -18.06 4.65
N PRO A 149 30.82 -19.20 5.22
CA PRO A 149 29.91 -20.08 5.94
C PRO A 149 29.37 -19.40 7.21
N GLY A 150 28.05 -19.45 7.41
CA GLY A 150 27.40 -18.95 8.62
C GLY A 150 27.07 -17.46 8.67
N SER A 151 27.17 -16.73 7.55
CA SER A 151 26.74 -15.32 7.51
C SER A 151 25.21 -15.16 7.55
N VAL A 152 24.74 -14.04 8.09
CA VAL A 152 23.30 -13.70 8.15
C VAL A 152 22.74 -13.53 6.74
N GLU A 153 23.52 -12.95 5.83
CA GLU A 153 23.14 -12.77 4.42
C GLU A 153 22.94 -14.11 3.71
N LEU A 154 23.79 -15.11 4.00
CA LEU A 154 23.62 -16.45 3.46
C LEU A 154 22.34 -17.11 4.02
N VAL A 155 22.04 -16.93 5.30
CA VAL A 155 20.78 -17.42 5.91
C VAL A 155 19.57 -16.74 5.29
N HIS A 156 19.61 -15.42 5.06
CA HIS A 156 18.54 -14.68 4.39
C HIS A 156 18.36 -15.15 2.94
N ALA A 157 19.46 -15.31 2.20
CA ALA A 157 19.43 -15.81 0.83
C ALA A 157 18.87 -17.24 0.76
N ALA A 158 19.28 -18.12 1.68
CA ALA A 158 18.72 -19.47 1.78
C ALA A 158 17.22 -19.45 2.11
N THR A 159 16.80 -18.58 3.02
CA THR A 159 15.39 -18.40 3.41
C THR A 159 14.55 -17.86 2.26
N ALA A 160 15.09 -16.93 1.46
CA ALA A 160 14.44 -16.35 0.28
C ALA A 160 14.28 -17.32 -0.91
N ASN A 161 14.92 -18.48 -0.84
CA ASN A 161 14.87 -19.51 -1.88
C ASN A 161 14.39 -20.87 -1.37
N SER A 162 14.05 -20.98 -0.08
CA SER A 162 13.60 -22.22 0.55
C SER A 162 12.16 -22.55 0.15
N LEU A 163 11.88 -23.82 -0.13
CA LEU A 163 10.51 -24.32 -0.26
C LEU A 163 9.70 -24.04 1.01
N GLY A 164 10.31 -24.14 2.19
CA GLY A 164 9.63 -23.99 3.48
C GLY A 164 9.05 -22.60 3.73
N THR A 165 9.45 -21.59 2.96
CA THR A 165 8.99 -20.20 3.08
C THR A 165 8.02 -19.78 1.99
N LEU A 166 7.73 -20.66 1.02
CA LEU A 166 6.89 -20.35 -0.14
C LEU A 166 5.48 -19.92 0.26
N ALA A 167 4.75 -20.75 1.02
CA ALA A 167 3.40 -20.42 1.47
C ALA A 167 3.41 -19.27 2.49
N THR A 168 4.36 -19.27 3.43
CA THR A 168 4.41 -18.25 4.49
C THR A 168 4.76 -16.87 3.96
N ARG A 169 5.54 -16.77 2.88
CA ARG A 169 5.75 -15.49 2.20
C ARG A 169 4.46 -14.95 1.59
N VAL A 170 3.68 -15.79 0.89
CA VAL A 170 2.37 -15.38 0.38
C VAL A 170 1.46 -14.91 1.52
N SER A 171 1.41 -15.66 2.62
CA SER A 171 0.62 -15.29 3.79
C SER A 171 1.07 -13.96 4.41
N TYR A 172 2.38 -13.75 4.57
CA TYR A 172 2.96 -12.54 5.14
C TYR A 172 2.68 -11.32 4.26
N GLU A 173 2.99 -11.39 2.97
CA GLU A 173 2.88 -10.25 2.04
C GLU A 173 1.42 -9.82 1.77
N LEU A 174 0.48 -10.77 1.88
CA LEU A 174 -0.95 -10.53 1.63
C LEU A 174 -1.78 -10.43 2.91
N GLY A 175 -1.17 -10.53 4.10
CA GLY A 175 -1.86 -10.43 5.39
C GLY A 175 -2.84 -11.58 5.69
N LEU A 176 -2.55 -12.80 5.21
CA LEU A 176 -3.42 -13.98 5.36
C LEU A 176 -3.05 -14.76 6.62
N THR A 177 -4.05 -15.16 7.42
CA THR A 177 -3.87 -15.62 8.80
C THR A 177 -4.26 -17.08 9.07
N GLY A 178 -4.71 -17.83 8.05
CA GLY A 178 -5.07 -19.25 8.19
C GLY A 178 -3.88 -20.21 8.09
N PRO A 179 -4.12 -21.53 7.96
CA PRO A 179 -3.06 -22.52 7.79
C PRO A 179 -2.18 -22.20 6.58
N SER A 180 -0.85 -22.22 6.74
CA SER A 180 0.10 -21.84 5.67
C SER A 180 1.13 -22.94 5.46
N LEU A 181 0.95 -23.76 4.44
CA LEU A 181 1.71 -25.00 4.22
C LEU A 181 2.42 -25.01 2.86
N SER A 182 3.73 -25.24 2.89
CA SER A 182 4.53 -25.54 1.70
C SER A 182 4.62 -27.05 1.48
N LEU A 183 4.26 -27.55 0.29
CA LEU A 183 4.14 -28.97 -0.03
C LEU A 183 5.00 -29.35 -1.25
N GLN A 184 5.55 -30.57 -1.25
CA GLN A 184 6.26 -31.16 -2.39
C GLN A 184 6.01 -32.67 -2.48
N THR A 185 5.38 -33.09 -3.57
CA THR A 185 5.13 -34.49 -3.93
C THR A 185 5.47 -34.76 -5.41
N ALA A 186 6.45 -34.03 -5.95
CA ALA A 186 6.83 -34.03 -7.35
C ALA A 186 5.66 -33.63 -8.26
N CYS A 187 5.33 -34.43 -9.29
CA CYS A 187 4.34 -34.06 -10.30
C CYS A 187 2.90 -33.92 -9.75
N SER A 188 2.62 -34.47 -8.57
CA SER A 188 1.31 -34.37 -7.90
C SER A 188 1.18 -33.17 -6.95
N THR A 189 2.23 -32.38 -6.75
CA THR A 189 2.29 -31.29 -5.75
C THR A 189 1.06 -30.39 -5.74
N ALA A 190 0.70 -29.84 -6.88
CA ALA A 190 -0.47 -28.98 -7.01
C ALA A 190 -1.79 -29.63 -6.56
N LEU A 191 -2.06 -30.88 -6.97
CA LEU A 191 -3.33 -31.55 -6.62
C LEU A 191 -3.35 -32.00 -5.16
N VAL A 192 -2.19 -32.31 -4.58
CA VAL A 192 -2.08 -32.54 -3.13
C VAL A 192 -2.37 -31.25 -2.37
N ALA A 193 -1.86 -30.09 -2.82
CA ALA A 193 -2.18 -28.80 -2.21
C ALA A 193 -3.68 -28.48 -2.28
N VAL A 194 -4.31 -28.72 -3.43
CA VAL A 194 -5.77 -28.58 -3.61
C VAL A 194 -6.54 -29.53 -2.70
N HIS A 195 -6.12 -30.79 -2.59
CA HIS A 195 -6.75 -31.76 -1.70
C HIS A 195 -6.66 -31.31 -0.23
N THR A 196 -5.47 -30.93 0.25
CA THR A 196 -5.27 -30.46 1.62
C THR A 196 -6.11 -29.21 1.91
N ALA A 197 -6.15 -28.26 0.98
CA ALA A 197 -7.01 -27.07 1.09
C ALA A 197 -8.49 -27.44 1.19
N CYS A 198 -8.97 -28.40 0.39
CA CYS A 198 -10.33 -28.89 0.48
C CYS A 198 -10.61 -29.55 1.84
N GLN A 199 -9.68 -30.36 2.36
CA GLN A 199 -9.86 -31.00 3.68
C GLN A 199 -9.95 -29.95 4.79
N ASP A 200 -9.07 -28.95 4.80
CA ASP A 200 -9.09 -27.92 5.83
C ASP A 200 -10.32 -27.00 5.75
N LEU A 201 -10.84 -26.73 4.55
CA LEU A 201 -12.13 -26.05 4.37
C LEU A 201 -13.28 -26.88 4.92
N LEU A 202 -13.33 -28.18 4.62
CA LEU A 202 -14.40 -29.09 5.08
C LEU A 202 -14.31 -29.37 6.59
N ASP A 203 -13.10 -29.30 7.16
CA ASP A 203 -12.84 -29.38 8.61
C ASP A 203 -13.02 -28.03 9.32
N TYR A 204 -13.42 -26.96 8.62
CA TYR A 204 -13.58 -25.59 9.15
C TYR A 204 -12.32 -25.02 9.82
N ARG A 205 -11.12 -25.39 9.33
CA ARG A 205 -9.83 -24.80 9.76
C ARG A 205 -9.52 -23.48 9.06
N CYS A 206 -10.19 -23.22 7.94
CA CYS A 206 -10.18 -21.95 7.23
C CYS A 206 -11.53 -21.70 6.56
N ASP A 207 -11.83 -20.45 6.22
CA ASP A 207 -13.05 -20.03 5.54
C ASP A 207 -12.87 -19.88 4.04
N THR A 208 -11.65 -19.56 3.63
CA THR A 208 -11.24 -19.49 2.23
C THR A 208 -9.80 -20.00 2.15
N ALA A 209 -9.45 -20.66 1.05
CA ALA A 209 -8.14 -21.25 0.87
C ALA A 209 -7.55 -20.92 -0.51
N LEU A 210 -6.27 -20.57 -0.56
CA LEU A 210 -5.48 -20.45 -1.77
C LEU A 210 -4.68 -21.74 -1.96
N ALA A 211 -4.90 -22.45 -3.05
CA ALA A 211 -4.04 -23.56 -3.45
C ALA A 211 -3.25 -23.16 -4.71
N ALA A 212 -1.93 -23.22 -4.65
CA ALA A 212 -1.08 -22.72 -5.72
C ALA A 212 0.16 -23.59 -5.93
N ALA A 213 0.68 -23.61 -7.16
CA ALA A 213 1.93 -24.29 -7.46
C ALA A 213 2.70 -23.61 -8.57
N VAL A 214 4.03 -23.68 -8.47
CA VAL A 214 4.97 -23.09 -9.42
C VAL A 214 6.10 -24.08 -9.76
N SER A 215 6.61 -24.03 -10.98
CA SER A 215 7.84 -24.73 -11.36
C SER A 215 8.49 -23.92 -12.45
N VAL A 216 9.74 -23.49 -12.21
CA VAL A 216 10.52 -22.72 -13.19
C VAL A 216 11.93 -23.27 -13.26
N ASN A 217 12.45 -23.39 -14.48
CA ASN A 217 13.82 -23.79 -14.75
C ASN A 217 14.59 -22.64 -15.43
N PRO A 218 15.40 -21.87 -14.70
CA PRO A 218 16.24 -20.81 -15.26
C PRO A 218 17.16 -21.25 -16.41
N SER A 219 17.46 -22.56 -16.49
CA SER A 219 18.32 -23.15 -17.51
C SER A 219 17.54 -23.85 -18.63
N ALA A 220 16.23 -23.60 -18.78
CA ALA A 220 15.39 -24.30 -19.76
C ALA A 220 15.89 -24.14 -21.21
N LEU A 221 16.50 -23.00 -21.55
CA LEU A 221 17.07 -22.74 -22.87
C LEU A 221 18.32 -23.58 -23.18
N LEU A 222 18.94 -24.23 -22.19
CA LEU A 222 20.04 -25.17 -22.44
C LEU A 222 19.56 -26.54 -22.95
N GLY A 223 18.24 -26.77 -22.98
CA GLY A 223 17.66 -28.06 -23.36
C GLY A 223 18.02 -29.18 -22.39
N TYR A 224 17.97 -30.42 -22.87
CA TYR A 224 18.36 -31.60 -22.10
C TYR A 224 19.00 -32.65 -23.01
N ARG A 225 19.83 -33.52 -22.43
CA ARG A 225 20.42 -34.64 -23.15
C ARG A 225 19.50 -35.84 -23.10
N TYR A 226 19.16 -36.38 -24.27
CA TYR A 226 18.31 -37.57 -24.36
C TYR A 226 19.06 -38.81 -23.83
N VAL A 227 18.39 -39.53 -22.94
CA VAL A 227 18.87 -40.80 -22.38
C VAL A 227 17.88 -41.89 -22.78
N PRO A 228 18.28 -42.91 -23.55
CA PRO A 228 17.41 -44.02 -23.90
C PRO A 228 16.77 -44.68 -22.68
N GLY A 229 15.44 -44.77 -22.67
CA GLY A 229 14.68 -45.34 -21.54
C GLY A 229 14.45 -44.36 -20.36
N GLY A 230 14.94 -43.13 -20.46
CA GLY A 230 14.61 -42.04 -19.55
C GLY A 230 13.20 -41.48 -19.74
N PRO A 231 12.78 -40.52 -18.90
CA PRO A 231 11.43 -39.96 -18.94
C PRO A 231 11.24 -38.88 -20.02
N PHE A 232 12.33 -38.31 -20.56
CA PHE A 232 12.29 -37.20 -21.50
C PHE A 232 12.25 -37.66 -22.97
N SER A 233 11.49 -36.94 -23.78
CA SER A 233 11.29 -37.22 -25.20
C SER A 233 12.60 -37.05 -26.00
N PRO A 234 12.86 -37.86 -27.04
CA PRO A 234 14.01 -37.65 -27.92
C PRO A 234 13.92 -36.41 -28.82
N ASP A 235 12.73 -35.80 -28.96
CA ASP A 235 12.50 -34.65 -29.85
C ASP A 235 11.77 -33.49 -29.17
N GLY A 236 11.55 -33.59 -27.85
CA GLY A 236 10.92 -32.54 -27.05
C GLY A 236 9.42 -32.37 -27.25
N HIS A 237 8.74 -33.24 -28.00
CA HIS A 237 7.27 -33.25 -28.05
C HIS A 237 6.68 -34.27 -27.07
N CYS A 238 5.54 -33.94 -26.47
CA CYS A 238 4.78 -34.84 -25.60
C CYS A 238 3.58 -35.43 -26.37
N ARG A 239 3.67 -36.71 -26.75
CA ARG A 239 2.66 -37.42 -27.57
C ARG A 239 1.81 -38.36 -26.72
N ALA A 240 1.03 -37.80 -25.80
CA ALA A 240 0.29 -38.59 -24.83
C ALA A 240 -0.67 -39.58 -25.55
N PHE A 241 -0.59 -40.84 -25.16
CA PHE A 241 -1.40 -41.98 -25.63
C PHE A 241 -1.19 -42.40 -27.10
N ALA A 242 -0.32 -41.73 -27.84
CA ALA A 242 -0.01 -42.06 -29.23
C ALA A 242 0.89 -43.32 -29.33
N GLU A 243 0.92 -43.95 -30.50
CA GLU A 243 1.79 -45.09 -30.79
C GLU A 243 3.29 -44.77 -30.63
N ASP A 244 3.69 -43.56 -31.00
CA ASP A 244 5.05 -43.06 -30.96
C ASP A 244 5.36 -42.26 -29.68
N ALA A 245 4.58 -42.45 -28.63
CA ALA A 245 4.84 -41.91 -27.30
C ALA A 245 6.24 -42.33 -26.80
N ALA A 246 7.15 -41.36 -26.63
CA ALA A 246 8.57 -41.61 -26.38
C ALA A 246 9.14 -40.86 -25.16
N GLY A 247 8.31 -40.19 -24.37
CA GLY A 247 8.69 -39.39 -23.20
C GLY A 247 8.01 -38.02 -23.18
N THR A 248 8.26 -37.26 -22.13
CA THR A 248 7.73 -35.90 -21.95
C THR A 248 8.74 -34.82 -22.33
N SER A 249 8.25 -33.59 -22.54
CA SER A 249 9.08 -32.38 -22.52
C SER A 249 8.95 -31.69 -21.16
N SER A 250 9.97 -30.95 -20.71
CA SER A 250 9.87 -30.10 -19.51
C SER A 250 9.24 -28.75 -19.85
N GLY A 251 8.55 -28.14 -18.90
CA GLY A 251 8.12 -26.75 -19.04
C GLY A 251 8.03 -26.01 -17.71
N ASP A 252 7.85 -24.70 -17.82
CA ASP A 252 7.65 -23.78 -16.70
C ASP A 252 6.17 -23.42 -16.55
N GLY A 253 5.72 -23.20 -15.33
CA GLY A 253 4.32 -22.85 -15.08
C GLY A 253 4.07 -22.37 -13.67
N VAL A 254 3.10 -21.48 -13.52
CA VAL A 254 2.53 -21.10 -12.23
C VAL A 254 1.01 -21.02 -12.34
N GLY A 255 0.31 -21.50 -11.32
CA GLY A 255 -1.14 -21.38 -11.23
C GLY A 255 -1.60 -21.36 -9.78
N ALA A 256 -2.72 -20.68 -9.55
CA ALA A 256 -3.36 -20.57 -8.26
C ALA A 256 -4.88 -20.64 -8.40
N VAL A 257 -5.55 -21.27 -7.44
CA VAL A 257 -7.00 -21.32 -7.31
C VAL A 257 -7.42 -20.91 -5.90
N VAL A 258 -8.51 -20.15 -5.82
CA VAL A 258 -9.15 -19.76 -4.56
C VAL A 258 -10.37 -20.64 -4.36
N LEU A 259 -10.44 -21.24 -3.17
CA LEU A 259 -11.37 -22.27 -2.81
C LEU A 259 -12.19 -21.85 -1.59
N LYS A 260 -13.46 -22.24 -1.58
CA LYS A 260 -14.39 -21.98 -0.48
C LYS A 260 -15.42 -23.09 -0.40
N ARG A 261 -15.99 -23.36 0.78
CA ARG A 261 -17.15 -24.28 0.86
C ARG A 261 -18.27 -23.75 -0.05
N LEU A 262 -18.93 -24.63 -0.80
CA LEU A 262 -19.93 -24.19 -1.78
C LEU A 262 -21.08 -23.42 -1.12
N GLU A 263 -21.50 -23.85 0.06
CA GLU A 263 -22.54 -23.18 0.87
C GLU A 263 -22.18 -21.73 1.19
N ASP A 264 -20.94 -21.48 1.63
CA ASP A 264 -20.46 -20.15 1.96
C ASP A 264 -20.24 -19.30 0.70
N ALA A 265 -19.76 -19.90 -0.39
CA ALA A 265 -19.61 -19.21 -1.67
C ALA A 265 -20.97 -18.75 -2.21
N LEU A 266 -22.03 -19.56 -2.06
CA LEU A 266 -23.39 -19.18 -2.41
C LEU A 266 -23.94 -18.10 -1.49
N ALA A 267 -23.69 -18.20 -0.18
CA ALA A 267 -24.14 -17.23 0.82
C ALA A 267 -23.52 -15.84 0.58
N ASP A 268 -22.23 -15.81 0.25
CA ASP A 268 -21.48 -14.56 0.00
C ASP A 268 -21.65 -14.06 -1.44
N GLY A 269 -22.42 -14.79 -2.26
CA GLY A 269 -22.73 -14.45 -3.65
C GLY A 269 -21.51 -14.50 -4.58
N ASP A 270 -20.51 -15.31 -4.23
CA ASP A 270 -19.25 -15.45 -4.97
C ASP A 270 -19.50 -16.04 -6.37
N ARG A 271 -18.60 -15.72 -7.30
CA ARG A 271 -18.62 -16.34 -8.63
C ARG A 271 -18.08 -17.77 -8.53
N ILE A 272 -18.95 -18.75 -8.60
CA ILE A 272 -18.54 -20.16 -8.67
C ILE A 272 -18.13 -20.48 -10.11
N ARG A 273 -16.86 -20.84 -10.33
CA ARG A 273 -16.32 -21.24 -11.63
C ARG A 273 -16.50 -22.74 -11.89
N ALA A 274 -16.31 -23.56 -10.85
CA ALA A 274 -16.55 -24.99 -10.83
C ALA A 274 -16.69 -25.49 -9.37
N VAL A 275 -17.08 -26.75 -9.21
CA VAL A 275 -17.19 -27.42 -7.90
C VAL A 275 -16.27 -28.65 -7.86
N ILE A 276 -15.42 -28.73 -6.84
CA ILE A 276 -14.67 -29.92 -6.47
C ILE A 276 -15.59 -30.81 -5.65
N ARG A 277 -16.03 -31.92 -6.26
CA ARG A 277 -16.96 -32.89 -5.65
C ARG A 277 -16.25 -33.87 -4.73
N GLY A 278 -15.01 -34.23 -5.07
CA GLY A 278 -14.20 -35.15 -4.29
C GLY A 278 -12.76 -35.14 -4.76
N SER A 279 -11.82 -35.39 -3.85
CA SER A 279 -10.39 -35.46 -4.15
C SER A 279 -9.73 -36.49 -3.24
N SER A 280 -8.80 -37.27 -3.79
CA SER A 280 -8.09 -38.29 -3.01
C SER A 280 -6.61 -38.29 -3.31
N VAL A 281 -5.81 -38.67 -2.30
CA VAL A 281 -4.36 -38.82 -2.38
C VAL A 281 -3.96 -40.17 -1.77
N ASN A 282 -3.05 -40.90 -2.42
CA ASN A 282 -2.45 -42.12 -1.86
C ASN A 282 -0.96 -42.28 -2.25
N ASN A 283 -0.35 -43.41 -1.92
CA ASN A 283 0.99 -43.76 -2.39
C ASN A 283 1.10 -45.21 -2.89
N ASP A 284 1.82 -45.43 -3.99
CA ASP A 284 2.04 -46.74 -4.60
C ASP A 284 2.78 -47.74 -3.69
N GLY A 285 3.60 -47.27 -2.75
CA GLY A 285 4.41 -48.12 -1.88
C GLY A 285 5.34 -49.06 -2.68
N ARG A 286 5.46 -50.32 -2.25
CA ARG A 286 6.25 -51.37 -2.92
C ARG A 286 5.49 -52.13 -4.03
N ARG A 287 4.31 -51.67 -4.44
CA ARG A 287 3.48 -52.34 -5.46
C ARG A 287 4.02 -52.20 -6.90
N LYS A 288 5.05 -51.38 -7.06
CA LYS A 288 5.72 -51.02 -8.32
C LYS A 288 7.08 -51.71 -8.44
N VAL A 289 7.52 -51.97 -9.67
CA VAL A 289 8.77 -52.69 -9.99
C VAL A 289 10.05 -51.89 -9.69
N GLY A 290 9.94 -50.58 -9.45
CA GLY A 290 11.06 -49.71 -9.12
C GLY A 290 10.55 -48.38 -8.57
N PHE A 291 11.44 -47.56 -7.99
CA PHE A 291 11.06 -46.30 -7.33
C PHE A 291 10.31 -45.32 -8.27
N SER A 292 10.73 -45.24 -9.53
CA SER A 292 10.17 -44.34 -10.55
C SER A 292 9.03 -44.94 -11.38
N ALA A 293 8.74 -46.24 -11.23
CA ALA A 293 7.69 -46.90 -12.01
C ALA A 293 6.30 -46.60 -11.40
N PRO A 294 5.24 -46.39 -12.20
CA PRO A 294 3.90 -46.23 -11.65
C PRO A 294 3.28 -47.57 -11.23
N SER A 295 2.21 -47.53 -10.42
CA SER A 295 1.39 -48.71 -10.07
C SER A 295 -0.05 -48.57 -10.57
N ALA A 296 -0.49 -49.48 -11.44
CA ALA A 296 -1.89 -49.52 -11.89
C ALA A 296 -2.88 -49.67 -10.72
N ALA A 297 -2.54 -50.51 -9.72
CA ALA A 297 -3.38 -50.71 -8.54
C ALA A 297 -3.48 -49.45 -7.67
N GLY A 298 -2.36 -48.76 -7.44
CA GLY A 298 -2.33 -47.52 -6.66
C GLY A 298 -3.15 -46.40 -7.33
N GLN A 299 -3.02 -46.26 -8.65
CA GLN A 299 -3.81 -45.31 -9.43
C GLN A 299 -5.31 -45.67 -9.43
N THR A 300 -5.65 -46.95 -9.59
CA THR A 300 -7.06 -47.41 -9.54
C THR A 300 -7.70 -47.06 -8.18
N GLU A 301 -7.00 -47.32 -7.08
CA GLU A 301 -7.49 -47.04 -5.74
C GLU A 301 -7.75 -45.55 -5.49
N VAL A 302 -6.83 -44.66 -5.90
CA VAL A 302 -7.02 -43.21 -5.69
C VAL A 302 -8.17 -42.67 -6.54
N ILE A 303 -8.35 -43.18 -7.76
CA ILE A 303 -9.46 -42.80 -8.64
C ILE A 303 -10.79 -43.25 -8.02
N LEU A 304 -10.88 -44.50 -7.57
CA LEU A 304 -12.09 -45.02 -6.91
C LEU A 304 -12.41 -44.27 -5.62
N ALA A 305 -11.41 -43.93 -4.81
CA ALA A 305 -11.60 -43.17 -3.57
C ALA A 305 -12.15 -41.76 -3.84
N ALA A 306 -11.61 -41.05 -4.82
CA ALA A 306 -12.10 -39.73 -5.22
C ALA A 306 -13.53 -39.80 -5.80
N GLN A 307 -13.83 -40.81 -6.61
CA GLN A 307 -15.19 -41.04 -7.14
C GLN A 307 -16.20 -41.38 -6.04
N ALA A 308 -15.80 -42.19 -5.07
CA ALA A 308 -16.62 -42.54 -3.92
C ALA A 308 -16.91 -41.31 -3.04
N GLN A 309 -15.90 -40.50 -2.73
CA GLN A 309 -16.07 -39.24 -2.01
C GLN A 309 -16.97 -38.26 -2.77
N ALA A 310 -16.82 -38.18 -4.10
CA ALA A 310 -17.68 -37.36 -4.96
C ALA A 310 -19.12 -37.90 -5.10
N MET A 311 -19.39 -39.13 -4.65
CA MET A 311 -20.62 -39.89 -4.89
C MET A 311 -21.06 -39.83 -6.37
N THR A 312 -20.10 -40.02 -7.27
CA THR A 312 -20.28 -39.78 -8.71
C THR A 312 -20.12 -41.06 -9.51
N ASP A 313 -21.12 -41.37 -10.34
CA ASP A 313 -21.03 -42.43 -11.34
C ASP A 313 -20.04 -42.04 -12.45
N ALA A 314 -19.04 -42.89 -12.73
CA ALA A 314 -17.99 -42.57 -13.70
C ALA A 314 -18.54 -42.42 -15.13
N GLY A 315 -19.70 -43.01 -15.42
CA GLY A 315 -20.47 -42.83 -16.66
C GLY A 315 -20.92 -41.39 -16.92
N THR A 316 -20.86 -40.53 -15.91
CA THR A 316 -21.21 -39.10 -16.02
C THR A 316 -20.00 -38.18 -16.21
N ILE A 317 -18.78 -38.68 -16.01
CA ILE A 317 -17.54 -37.94 -16.25
C ILE A 317 -17.30 -37.89 -17.76
N GLY A 318 -17.31 -36.68 -18.33
CA GLY A 318 -17.19 -36.45 -19.77
C GLY A 318 -15.76 -36.17 -20.23
N LEU A 319 -14.88 -35.74 -19.31
CA LEU A 319 -13.49 -35.41 -19.58
C LEU A 319 -12.60 -35.94 -18.45
N VAL A 320 -11.53 -36.64 -18.79
CA VAL A 320 -10.39 -36.89 -17.90
C VAL A 320 -9.19 -36.12 -18.44
N GLU A 321 -8.74 -35.15 -17.66
CA GLU A 321 -7.43 -34.53 -17.81
C GLU A 321 -6.41 -35.41 -17.08
N ALA A 322 -5.69 -36.20 -17.84
CA ALA A 322 -4.81 -37.24 -17.34
C ALA A 322 -3.46 -36.69 -16.88
N HIS A 323 -2.70 -37.52 -16.17
CA HIS A 323 -1.29 -37.29 -15.97
C HIS A 323 -0.53 -37.34 -17.30
N GLY A 324 -0.80 -38.32 -18.17
CA GLY A 324 -0.49 -38.35 -19.61
C GLY A 324 0.87 -37.75 -19.98
N THR A 325 1.95 -38.42 -19.55
CA THR A 325 3.33 -37.95 -19.77
C THR A 325 3.96 -38.45 -21.06
N ALA A 326 3.21 -39.16 -21.90
CA ALA A 326 3.70 -39.73 -23.15
C ALA A 326 4.84 -40.74 -22.95
N THR A 327 4.91 -41.36 -21.77
CA THR A 327 5.93 -42.38 -21.48
C THR A 327 5.42 -43.75 -21.93
N ARG A 328 6.30 -44.53 -22.58
CA ARG A 328 5.95 -45.87 -23.11
C ARG A 328 5.31 -46.81 -22.08
N LEU A 329 5.71 -46.69 -20.82
CA LEU A 329 5.19 -47.50 -19.72
C LEU A 329 4.03 -46.82 -18.98
N GLY A 330 4.10 -45.51 -18.77
CA GLY A 330 3.15 -44.80 -17.93
C GLY A 330 1.76 -44.67 -18.56
N ASP A 331 1.69 -44.33 -19.85
CA ASP A 331 0.41 -44.10 -20.53
C ASP A 331 -0.48 -45.35 -20.54
N PRO A 332 0.02 -46.57 -20.89
CA PRO A 332 -0.80 -47.78 -20.79
C PRO A 332 -1.25 -48.11 -19.36
N ILE A 333 -0.39 -47.87 -18.36
CA ILE A 333 -0.72 -48.11 -16.95
C ILE A 333 -1.83 -47.17 -16.47
N GLU A 334 -1.73 -45.89 -16.81
CA GLU A 334 -2.73 -44.89 -16.45
C GLU A 334 -4.09 -45.19 -17.08
N VAL A 335 -4.13 -45.48 -18.39
CA VAL A 335 -5.40 -45.79 -19.06
C VAL A 335 -6.00 -47.11 -18.57
N ALA A 336 -5.18 -48.10 -18.24
CA ALA A 336 -5.64 -49.35 -17.62
C ALA A 336 -6.25 -49.09 -16.24
N ALA A 337 -5.59 -48.30 -15.39
CA ALA A 337 -6.09 -47.96 -14.05
C ALA A 337 -7.41 -47.15 -14.10
N LEU A 338 -7.48 -46.15 -14.96
CA LEU A 338 -8.70 -45.39 -15.23
C LEU A 338 -9.82 -46.29 -15.75
N THR A 339 -9.51 -47.21 -16.68
CA THR A 339 -10.50 -48.13 -17.24
C THR A 339 -11.05 -49.06 -16.16
N GLU A 340 -10.17 -49.64 -15.33
CA GLU A 340 -10.57 -50.51 -14.24
C GLU A 340 -11.48 -49.78 -13.24
N ALA A 341 -11.11 -48.57 -12.83
CA ALA A 341 -11.92 -47.76 -11.93
C ALA A 341 -13.29 -47.42 -12.54
N PHE A 342 -13.32 -46.93 -13.78
CA PHE A 342 -14.57 -46.56 -14.46
C PHE A 342 -15.49 -47.77 -14.69
N ARG A 343 -14.92 -48.97 -14.89
CA ARG A 343 -15.67 -50.21 -15.06
C ARG A 343 -16.39 -50.67 -13.79
N GLN A 344 -16.10 -50.09 -12.62
CA GLN A 344 -16.86 -50.38 -11.40
C GLN A 344 -18.29 -49.82 -11.46
N SER A 345 -18.53 -48.72 -12.19
CA SER A 345 -19.84 -48.07 -12.25
C SER A 345 -20.46 -48.05 -13.66
N THR A 346 -19.66 -48.10 -14.74
CA THR A 346 -20.19 -48.00 -16.11
C THR A 346 -19.66 -49.02 -17.13
N ARG A 347 -20.54 -49.40 -18.07
CA ARG A 347 -20.23 -50.26 -19.23
C ARG A 347 -20.13 -49.49 -20.56
N ARG A 348 -20.30 -48.17 -20.55
CA ARG A 348 -20.20 -47.32 -21.75
C ARG A 348 -18.79 -47.38 -22.36
N ARG A 349 -18.69 -47.11 -23.67
CA ARG A 349 -17.45 -47.14 -24.46
C ARG A 349 -17.27 -45.82 -25.21
N GLY A 350 -16.03 -45.38 -25.40
CA GLY A 350 -15.65 -44.19 -26.20
C GLY A 350 -16.36 -42.87 -25.86
N TYR A 351 -16.98 -42.75 -24.68
CA TYR A 351 -17.84 -41.59 -24.35
C TYR A 351 -17.09 -40.50 -23.57
N CYS A 352 -16.05 -40.86 -22.82
CA CYS A 352 -15.26 -39.93 -22.03
C CYS A 352 -14.06 -39.46 -22.84
N ALA A 353 -13.89 -38.14 -22.99
CA ALA A 353 -12.66 -37.59 -23.55
C ALA A 353 -11.49 -37.83 -22.58
N LEU A 354 -10.32 -38.16 -23.13
CA LEU A 354 -9.07 -38.32 -22.40
C LEU A 354 -8.03 -37.42 -23.05
N GLY A 355 -7.53 -36.43 -22.31
CA GLY A 355 -6.55 -35.48 -22.80
C GLY A 355 -5.44 -35.21 -21.79
N SER A 356 -4.40 -34.52 -22.24
CA SER A 356 -3.32 -34.02 -21.36
C SER A 356 -2.87 -32.65 -21.85
N VAL A 357 -2.85 -31.66 -20.97
CA VAL A 357 -2.32 -30.31 -21.21
C VAL A 357 -0.85 -30.34 -21.60
N LYS A 358 -0.13 -31.41 -21.23
CA LYS A 358 1.31 -31.56 -21.50
C LYS A 358 1.62 -31.63 -22.99
N THR A 359 0.65 -32.01 -23.82
CA THR A 359 0.80 -31.97 -25.28
C THR A 359 0.88 -30.54 -25.81
N ASN A 360 0.39 -29.54 -25.06
CA ASN A 360 0.42 -28.13 -25.43
C ASN A 360 1.63 -27.41 -24.84
N ILE A 361 1.93 -27.64 -23.56
CA ILE A 361 2.88 -26.80 -22.79
C ILE A 361 4.01 -27.60 -22.13
N GLY A 362 4.13 -28.89 -22.43
CA GLY A 362 5.08 -29.77 -21.74
C GLY A 362 4.69 -30.07 -20.29
N HIS A 363 5.56 -30.77 -19.57
CA HIS A 363 5.35 -31.15 -18.18
C HIS A 363 5.92 -30.10 -17.24
N LEU A 364 5.01 -29.41 -16.54
CA LEU A 364 5.33 -28.29 -15.66
C LEU A 364 5.78 -28.69 -14.24
N GLY A 365 6.42 -29.85 -14.08
CA GLY A 365 6.85 -30.35 -12.77
C GLY A 365 5.77 -30.28 -11.68
N ALA A 366 6.06 -29.57 -10.58
CA ALA A 366 5.15 -29.35 -9.46
C ALA A 366 3.84 -28.62 -9.83
N ALA A 367 3.88 -27.77 -10.87
CA ALA A 367 2.72 -27.02 -11.38
C ALA A 367 1.88 -27.79 -12.41
N ALA A 368 2.25 -29.03 -12.77
CA ALA A 368 1.53 -29.77 -13.81
C ALA A 368 0.07 -30.05 -13.42
N GLY A 369 -0.19 -30.36 -12.15
CA GLY A 369 -1.53 -30.61 -11.65
C GLY A 369 -2.43 -29.38 -11.69
N ILE A 370 -1.90 -28.18 -11.38
CA ILE A 370 -2.70 -26.95 -11.36
C ILE A 370 -3.07 -26.51 -12.78
N ALA A 371 -2.16 -26.68 -13.75
CA ALA A 371 -2.45 -26.41 -15.17
C ALA A 371 -3.56 -27.33 -15.70
N GLY A 372 -3.52 -28.62 -15.34
CA GLY A 372 -4.58 -29.58 -15.69
C GLY A 372 -5.92 -29.22 -15.03
N LEU A 373 -5.90 -28.84 -13.74
CA LEU A 373 -7.09 -28.38 -13.03
C LEU A 373 -7.71 -27.15 -13.70
N ILE A 374 -6.90 -26.14 -14.00
CA ILE A 374 -7.35 -24.90 -14.66
C ILE A 374 -7.91 -25.20 -16.05
N LYS A 375 -7.25 -26.04 -16.86
CA LYS A 375 -7.77 -26.50 -18.16
C LYS A 375 -9.15 -27.16 -18.01
N ALA A 376 -9.32 -28.03 -17.03
CA ALA A 376 -10.58 -28.73 -16.79
C ALA A 376 -11.70 -27.75 -16.36
N VAL A 377 -11.40 -26.78 -15.50
CA VAL A 377 -12.36 -25.73 -15.11
C VAL A 377 -12.74 -24.86 -16.32
N LEU A 378 -11.77 -24.41 -17.12
CA LEU A 378 -12.03 -23.62 -18.33
C LEU A 378 -12.88 -24.42 -19.34
N ALA A 379 -12.63 -25.72 -19.51
CA ALA A 379 -13.44 -26.59 -20.36
C ALA A 379 -14.91 -26.69 -19.89
N LEU A 380 -15.14 -26.70 -18.57
CA LEU A 380 -16.49 -26.66 -17.98
C LEU A 380 -17.15 -25.28 -18.21
N GLU A 381 -16.44 -24.18 -17.95
CA GLU A 381 -16.95 -22.81 -18.13
C GLU A 381 -17.32 -22.53 -19.59
N HIS A 382 -16.43 -22.87 -20.53
CA HIS A 382 -16.66 -22.69 -21.96
C HIS A 382 -17.56 -23.77 -22.57
N ARG A 383 -17.84 -24.86 -21.83
CA ARG A 383 -18.65 -26.01 -22.27
C ARG A 383 -18.10 -26.65 -23.55
N ARG A 384 -16.77 -26.77 -23.65
CA ARG A 384 -16.07 -27.31 -24.81
C ARG A 384 -14.86 -28.12 -24.36
N ILE A 385 -14.52 -29.17 -25.09
CA ILE A 385 -13.38 -30.06 -24.81
C ILE A 385 -12.25 -29.72 -25.78
N PRO A 386 -11.10 -29.18 -25.31
CA PRO A 386 -9.98 -28.85 -26.18
C PRO A 386 -9.28 -30.11 -26.72
N PRO A 387 -8.63 -30.01 -27.89
CA PRO A 387 -7.86 -31.11 -28.47
C PRO A 387 -6.64 -31.47 -27.61
N SER A 388 -6.26 -32.75 -27.64
CA SER A 388 -4.95 -33.25 -27.24
C SER A 388 -4.08 -33.38 -28.49
N LEU A 389 -2.87 -32.81 -28.46
CA LEU A 389 -2.02 -32.73 -29.65
C LEU A 389 -1.25 -34.02 -29.90
N HIS A 390 -0.70 -34.15 -31.11
CA HIS A 390 0.20 -35.22 -31.54
C HIS A 390 -0.38 -36.65 -31.47
N PHE A 391 -1.71 -36.78 -31.55
CA PHE A 391 -2.38 -38.08 -31.54
C PHE A 391 -2.86 -38.48 -32.94
N GLU A 392 -1.99 -39.13 -33.72
CA GLU A 392 -2.35 -39.64 -35.06
C GLU A 392 -2.85 -41.08 -35.03
N ARG A 393 -2.13 -41.97 -34.32
CA ARG A 393 -2.48 -43.39 -34.15
C ARG A 393 -2.43 -43.77 -32.67
N PRO A 394 -3.40 -44.57 -32.18
CA PRO A 394 -3.44 -44.96 -30.78
C PRO A 394 -2.28 -45.91 -30.42
N ASN A 395 -1.79 -45.83 -29.19
CA ASN A 395 -0.83 -46.79 -28.66
C ASN A 395 -1.43 -48.22 -28.66
N PRO A 396 -0.77 -49.22 -29.28
CA PRO A 396 -1.30 -50.58 -29.38
C PRO A 396 -1.39 -51.31 -28.04
N HIS A 397 -0.75 -50.79 -26.99
CA HIS A 397 -0.87 -51.31 -25.63
C HIS A 397 -2.09 -50.75 -24.87
N ILE A 398 -2.88 -49.89 -25.51
CA ILE A 398 -4.09 -49.28 -24.93
C ILE A 398 -5.32 -49.73 -25.74
N ASP A 399 -6.23 -50.45 -25.10
CA ASP A 399 -7.49 -50.88 -25.74
C ASP A 399 -8.57 -49.78 -25.68
N PHE A 400 -8.41 -48.76 -26.53
CA PHE A 400 -9.42 -47.70 -26.67
C PHE A 400 -10.76 -48.21 -27.23
N ALA A 401 -10.76 -49.29 -28.02
CA ALA A 401 -11.96 -49.82 -28.66
C ALA A 401 -12.93 -50.47 -27.65
N ALA A 402 -12.39 -51.18 -26.66
CA ALA A 402 -13.20 -51.74 -25.57
C ALA A 402 -13.32 -50.80 -24.35
N GLY A 403 -12.46 -49.78 -24.23
CA GLY A 403 -12.40 -48.84 -23.12
C GLY A 403 -13.48 -47.74 -23.13
N PRO A 404 -13.62 -46.98 -22.02
CA PRO A 404 -14.56 -45.85 -21.94
C PRO A 404 -14.03 -44.57 -22.63
N PHE A 405 -12.74 -44.51 -22.94
CA PHE A 405 -12.04 -43.29 -23.34
C PHE A 405 -11.90 -43.12 -24.86
N ARG A 406 -11.81 -41.86 -25.30
CA ARG A 406 -11.34 -41.44 -26.63
C ARG A 406 -10.45 -40.21 -26.49
N VAL A 407 -9.47 -40.01 -27.37
CA VAL A 407 -8.62 -38.81 -27.36
C VAL A 407 -9.18 -37.79 -28.35
N PRO A 408 -9.60 -36.58 -27.92
CA PRO A 408 -10.10 -35.54 -28.82
C PRO A 408 -8.93 -34.92 -29.60
N THR A 409 -9.03 -34.84 -30.92
CA THR A 409 -8.01 -34.21 -31.79
C THR A 409 -8.45 -32.87 -32.39
N THR A 410 -9.70 -32.49 -32.16
CA THR A 410 -10.28 -31.19 -32.52
C THR A 410 -11.05 -30.62 -31.32
N LEU A 411 -11.32 -29.33 -31.33
CA LEU A 411 -12.18 -28.70 -30.32
C LEU A 411 -13.63 -29.17 -30.46
N GLU A 412 -14.14 -29.86 -29.44
CA GLU A 412 -15.49 -30.44 -29.42
C GLU A 412 -16.43 -29.63 -28.53
N ASP A 413 -17.69 -29.46 -28.96
CA ASP A 413 -18.72 -28.93 -28.07
C ASP A 413 -19.08 -29.97 -27.01
N TRP A 414 -19.27 -29.51 -25.77
CA TRP A 414 -19.65 -30.37 -24.65
C TRP A 414 -21.10 -30.06 -24.27
N PRO A 415 -22.12 -30.73 -24.85
CA PRO A 415 -23.51 -30.45 -24.54
C PRO A 415 -23.89 -30.93 -23.12
N ALA A 416 -24.93 -30.31 -22.55
CA ALA A 416 -25.46 -30.71 -21.26
C ALA A 416 -26.21 -32.05 -21.41
N GLY A 417 -25.99 -32.96 -20.46
CA GLY A 417 -26.67 -34.26 -20.42
C GLY A 417 -27.85 -34.26 -19.43
N GLY A 418 -28.30 -35.45 -19.04
CA GLY A 418 -29.22 -35.63 -17.90
C GLY A 418 -28.57 -35.41 -16.52
N HIS A 419 -27.35 -34.91 -16.50
CA HIS A 419 -26.53 -34.62 -15.31
C HIS A 419 -25.62 -33.42 -15.62
N PRO A 420 -25.11 -32.72 -14.59
CA PRO A 420 -24.09 -31.70 -14.77
C PRO A 420 -22.86 -32.24 -15.49
N ARG A 421 -22.17 -31.40 -16.26
CA ARG A 421 -20.86 -31.73 -16.84
C ARG A 421 -19.86 -31.98 -15.74
N ARG A 422 -19.11 -33.07 -15.87
CA ARG A 422 -18.09 -33.46 -14.90
C ARG A 422 -16.77 -33.77 -15.59
N ALA A 423 -15.70 -33.27 -15.00
CA ALA A 423 -14.34 -33.58 -15.40
C ALA A 423 -13.62 -34.31 -14.26
N ALA A 424 -12.52 -34.99 -14.56
CA ALA A 424 -11.60 -35.48 -13.55
C ALA A 424 -10.17 -35.11 -13.92
N VAL A 425 -9.31 -34.93 -12.92
CA VAL A 425 -7.91 -34.52 -13.10
C VAL A 425 -7.00 -35.46 -12.33
N SER A 426 -5.99 -36.02 -13.01
CA SER A 426 -5.01 -36.94 -12.42
C SER A 426 -3.61 -36.34 -12.40
N ALA A 427 -2.88 -36.54 -11.31
CA ALA A 427 -1.45 -36.26 -11.26
C ALA A 427 -0.72 -37.34 -10.43
N PHE A 428 0.32 -37.93 -11.03
CA PHE A 428 1.07 -39.03 -10.43
C PHE A 428 2.54 -38.63 -10.28
N GLY A 429 2.98 -38.44 -9.05
CA GLY A 429 4.35 -38.03 -8.72
C GLY A 429 5.33 -39.20 -8.79
N ILE A 430 6.55 -38.93 -9.24
CA ILE A 430 7.66 -39.88 -9.10
C ILE A 430 7.86 -40.23 -7.62
N GLY A 431 8.13 -41.50 -7.32
CA GLY A 431 8.07 -42.05 -5.96
C GLY A 431 6.68 -42.62 -5.60
N GLY A 432 5.65 -42.28 -6.37
CA GLY A 432 4.35 -42.95 -6.37
C GLY A 432 3.25 -42.27 -5.57
N THR A 433 3.38 -41.00 -5.21
CA THR A 433 2.26 -40.24 -4.63
C THR A 433 1.27 -39.90 -5.75
N ASN A 434 0.04 -40.35 -5.62
CA ASN A 434 -0.99 -40.14 -6.63
C ASN A 434 -2.07 -39.22 -6.09
N ALA A 435 -2.58 -38.33 -6.93
CA ALA A 435 -3.72 -37.47 -6.62
C ALA A 435 -4.75 -37.52 -7.75
N HIS A 436 -6.04 -37.54 -7.38
CA HIS A 436 -7.15 -37.50 -8.33
C HIS A 436 -8.26 -36.57 -7.80
N VAL A 437 -8.80 -35.72 -8.67
CA VAL A 437 -9.85 -34.74 -8.34
C VAL A 437 -11.02 -34.90 -9.30
N VAL A 438 -12.25 -34.92 -8.77
CA VAL A 438 -13.50 -34.91 -9.56
C VAL A 438 -14.11 -33.51 -9.49
N LEU A 439 -14.32 -32.91 -10.66
CA LEU A 439 -14.91 -31.59 -10.86
C LEU A 439 -16.31 -31.69 -11.46
N GLU A 440 -17.15 -30.71 -11.13
CA GLU A 440 -18.47 -30.50 -11.71
C GLU A 440 -18.62 -29.03 -12.15
N GLU A 441 -19.39 -28.78 -13.21
CA GLU A 441 -19.71 -27.41 -13.63
C GLU A 441 -20.42 -26.65 -12.49
N ALA A 442 -20.25 -25.32 -12.46
CA ALA A 442 -20.90 -24.48 -11.47
C ALA A 442 -22.43 -24.71 -11.42
N PRO A 443 -23.06 -24.65 -10.23
CA PRO A 443 -24.50 -24.79 -10.11
C PRO A 443 -25.24 -23.80 -11.02
N PRO A 444 -26.37 -24.20 -11.63
CA PRO A 444 -27.12 -23.30 -12.49
C PRO A 444 -27.59 -22.09 -11.67
N THR A 445 -27.16 -20.91 -12.08
CA THR A 445 -27.71 -19.67 -11.54
C THR A 445 -29.15 -19.55 -12.06
N ALA A 446 -30.11 -19.28 -11.17
CA ALA A 446 -31.49 -19.03 -11.61
C ALA A 446 -31.48 -17.92 -12.67
N PRO A 447 -32.22 -18.08 -13.80
CA PRO A 447 -32.23 -17.06 -14.84
C PRO A 447 -32.73 -15.77 -14.22
N ALA A 448 -31.81 -14.83 -14.07
CA ALA A 448 -32.13 -13.55 -13.46
C ALA A 448 -33.10 -12.79 -14.37
N PRO A 449 -34.04 -12.01 -13.80
CA PRO A 449 -35.01 -11.28 -14.60
C PRO A 449 -34.30 -10.38 -15.62
N PRO A 450 -34.90 -10.21 -16.83
CA PRO A 450 -34.34 -9.33 -17.84
C PRO A 450 -34.20 -7.92 -17.25
N ARG A 451 -32.97 -7.39 -17.27
CA ARG A 451 -32.70 -6.02 -16.81
C ARG A 451 -33.15 -5.03 -17.89
N PRO A 452 -33.67 -3.85 -17.50
CA PRO A 452 -33.93 -2.80 -18.47
C PRO A 452 -32.64 -2.43 -19.24
N PRO A 453 -32.76 -1.89 -20.47
CA PRO A 453 -31.64 -1.28 -21.16
C PRO A 453 -30.92 -0.28 -20.26
N ALA A 454 -29.62 -0.08 -20.48
CA ALA A 454 -28.93 1.04 -19.84
C ALA A 454 -29.67 2.33 -20.22
N ASP A 455 -29.97 3.15 -19.23
CA ASP A 455 -30.74 4.39 -19.39
C ASP A 455 -29.89 5.56 -19.89
N GLY A 456 -28.62 5.30 -20.25
CA GLY A 456 -27.68 6.29 -20.74
C GLY A 456 -27.11 7.19 -19.64
N ARG A 457 -27.36 6.90 -18.36
CA ARG A 457 -26.74 7.65 -17.27
C ARG A 457 -25.22 7.53 -17.32
N ARG A 458 -24.53 8.61 -17.00
CA ARG A 458 -23.07 8.62 -16.92
C ARG A 458 -22.61 7.96 -15.61
N LEU A 459 -21.75 6.95 -15.74
CA LEU A 459 -21.20 6.18 -14.63
C LEU A 459 -19.77 6.60 -14.34
N VAL A 460 -19.34 6.43 -13.08
CA VAL A 460 -17.95 6.62 -12.66
C VAL A 460 -17.26 5.27 -12.60
N LEU A 461 -16.14 5.11 -13.31
CA LEU A 461 -15.28 3.92 -13.26
C LEU A 461 -14.03 4.26 -12.43
N PRO A 462 -13.98 3.85 -11.15
CA PRO A 462 -12.81 4.08 -10.31
C PRO A 462 -11.67 3.12 -10.66
N LEU A 463 -10.46 3.65 -10.76
CA LEU A 463 -9.22 2.92 -10.96
C LEU A 463 -8.20 3.33 -9.91
N SER A 464 -7.48 2.36 -9.36
CA SER A 464 -6.39 2.67 -8.43
C SER A 464 -5.18 1.76 -8.62
N ALA A 465 -4.01 2.26 -8.23
CA ALA A 465 -2.77 1.51 -8.25
C ALA A 465 -1.78 1.98 -7.16
N ARG A 466 -0.70 1.21 -6.94
CA ARG A 466 0.40 1.58 -6.04
C ARG A 466 1.39 2.56 -6.67
N THR A 467 1.44 2.68 -7.99
CA THR A 467 2.29 3.64 -8.70
C THR A 467 1.50 4.36 -9.81
N ALA A 468 2.03 5.49 -10.30
CA ALA A 468 1.44 6.18 -11.45
C ALA A 468 1.58 5.37 -12.75
N GLY A 469 2.66 4.58 -12.89
CA GLY A 469 2.88 3.68 -14.02
C GLY A 469 1.84 2.56 -14.07
N ALA A 470 1.66 1.85 -12.96
CA ALA A 470 0.66 0.81 -12.82
C ALA A 470 -0.78 1.33 -13.02
N LEU A 471 -1.09 2.55 -12.59
CA LEU A 471 -2.41 3.17 -12.82
C LEU A 471 -2.73 3.35 -14.30
N ARG A 472 -1.74 3.79 -15.09
CA ARG A 472 -1.85 3.89 -16.54
C ARG A 472 -2.04 2.50 -17.17
N GLY A 473 -1.22 1.54 -16.74
CA GLY A 473 -1.35 0.14 -17.17
C GLY A 473 -2.74 -0.43 -16.87
N GLN A 474 -3.31 -0.12 -15.70
CA GLN A 474 -4.63 -0.58 -15.30
C GLN A 474 -5.74 -0.01 -16.21
N ALA A 475 -5.65 1.28 -16.55
CA ALA A 475 -6.60 1.91 -17.48
C ALA A 475 -6.55 1.25 -18.87
N GLU A 476 -5.34 0.97 -19.38
CA GLU A 476 -5.13 0.34 -20.69
C GLU A 476 -5.58 -1.14 -20.72
N VAL A 477 -5.32 -1.88 -19.64
CA VAL A 477 -5.80 -3.25 -19.47
C VAL A 477 -7.33 -3.31 -19.39
N LEU A 478 -7.96 -2.39 -18.65
CA LEU A 478 -9.43 -2.30 -18.62
C LEU A 478 -10.02 -1.94 -19.98
N ALA A 479 -9.41 -1.01 -20.71
CA ALA A 479 -9.86 -0.66 -22.06
C ALA A 479 -9.83 -1.88 -23.00
N ARG A 480 -8.73 -2.64 -23.03
CA ARG A 480 -8.64 -3.88 -23.82
C ARG A 480 -9.66 -4.92 -23.39
N HIS A 481 -9.93 -5.04 -22.09
CA HIS A 481 -10.94 -5.97 -21.58
C HIS A 481 -12.35 -5.63 -22.09
N LEU A 482 -12.74 -4.36 -22.03
CA LEU A 482 -14.03 -3.88 -22.53
C LEU A 482 -14.18 -4.05 -24.06
N GLU A 483 -13.08 -3.94 -24.82
CA GLU A 483 -13.11 -4.20 -26.27
C GLU A 483 -13.34 -5.67 -26.60
N ARG A 484 -12.68 -6.58 -25.86
CA ARG A 484 -12.82 -8.03 -26.08
C ARG A 484 -14.16 -8.58 -25.60
N ARG A 485 -14.82 -7.88 -24.69
CA ARG A 485 -16.05 -8.33 -24.00
C ARG A 485 -17.20 -7.34 -24.20
N PRO A 486 -17.69 -7.20 -25.45
CA PRO A 486 -18.72 -6.22 -25.78
C PRO A 486 -20.06 -6.47 -25.08
N GLU A 487 -20.28 -7.65 -24.52
CA GLU A 487 -21.46 -8.04 -23.75
C GLU A 487 -21.47 -7.50 -22.30
N LEU A 488 -20.32 -7.05 -21.77
CA LEU A 488 -20.25 -6.48 -20.43
C LEU A 488 -20.99 -5.16 -20.37
N ARG A 489 -21.87 -5.03 -19.37
CA ARG A 489 -22.57 -3.77 -19.12
C ARG A 489 -21.76 -2.87 -18.22
N LEU A 490 -21.76 -1.59 -18.53
CA LEU A 490 -20.94 -0.60 -17.84
C LEU A 490 -21.34 -0.41 -16.37
N ASP A 491 -22.62 -0.63 -16.03
CA ASP A 491 -23.14 -0.61 -14.66
C ASP A 491 -22.53 -1.72 -13.80
N ASP A 492 -22.43 -2.93 -14.35
CA ASP A 492 -21.80 -4.08 -13.69
C ASP A 492 -20.29 -3.85 -13.51
N VAL A 493 -19.62 -3.26 -14.51
CA VAL A 493 -18.19 -2.91 -14.44
C VAL A 493 -17.93 -1.83 -13.38
N ALA A 494 -18.72 -0.74 -13.37
CA ALA A 494 -18.61 0.33 -12.38
C ALA A 494 -18.81 -0.20 -10.95
N HIS A 495 -19.81 -1.06 -10.76
CA HIS A 495 -20.08 -1.72 -9.49
C HIS A 495 -18.91 -2.59 -9.03
N SER A 496 -18.38 -3.44 -9.91
CA SER A 496 -17.30 -4.38 -9.56
C SER A 496 -15.99 -3.65 -9.28
N LEU A 497 -15.67 -2.59 -10.04
CA LEU A 497 -14.49 -1.76 -9.80
C LEU A 497 -14.53 -1.08 -8.42
N ARG A 498 -15.73 -0.79 -7.91
CA ARG A 498 -15.91 -0.20 -6.60
C ARG A 498 -15.95 -1.24 -5.47
N ALA A 499 -16.65 -2.34 -5.69
CA ALA A 499 -16.93 -3.34 -4.65
C ALA A 499 -15.79 -4.33 -4.47
N ASP A 500 -15.18 -4.78 -5.58
CA ASP A 500 -14.30 -5.95 -5.60
C ASP A 500 -12.80 -5.57 -5.66
N ARG A 501 -12.48 -4.31 -5.97
CA ARG A 501 -11.10 -3.81 -6.07
C ARG A 501 -10.72 -2.94 -4.85
N PRO A 502 -9.49 -3.07 -4.34
CA PRO A 502 -8.99 -2.16 -3.30
C PRO A 502 -8.82 -0.74 -3.84
N ALA A 503 -9.01 0.26 -2.97
CA ALA A 503 -8.81 1.67 -3.30
C ALA A 503 -7.39 2.14 -2.90
N LEU A 504 -6.41 1.86 -3.76
CA LEU A 504 -4.98 2.17 -3.58
C LEU A 504 -4.67 3.68 -3.71
N ARG A 505 -3.42 4.07 -3.42
CA ARG A 505 -3.02 5.49 -3.25
C ARG A 505 -2.99 6.33 -4.53
N HIS A 506 -2.63 5.75 -5.68
CA HIS A 506 -2.75 6.45 -6.96
C HIS A 506 -4.13 6.16 -7.48
N ARG A 507 -4.95 7.20 -7.67
CA ARG A 507 -6.33 7.05 -8.07
C ARG A 507 -6.64 7.86 -9.31
N LEU A 508 -7.54 7.32 -10.11
CA LEU A 508 -8.06 7.92 -11.33
C LEU A 508 -9.51 7.47 -11.47
N ALA A 509 -10.40 8.41 -11.78
CA ALA A 509 -11.76 8.08 -12.16
C ALA A 509 -11.99 8.54 -13.60
N VAL A 510 -12.63 7.69 -14.40
CA VAL A 510 -13.17 8.10 -15.70
C VAL A 510 -14.68 8.04 -15.65
N THR A 511 -15.34 8.93 -16.38
CA THR A 511 -16.80 8.94 -16.49
C THR A 511 -17.22 8.59 -17.91
N ALA A 512 -18.30 7.81 -18.06
CA ALA A 512 -18.81 7.40 -19.37
C ALA A 512 -20.28 6.98 -19.30
N ALA A 513 -21.05 7.30 -20.35
CA ALA A 513 -22.44 6.84 -20.53
C ALA A 513 -22.55 5.61 -21.46
N SER A 514 -21.50 5.35 -22.23
CA SER A 514 -21.41 4.24 -23.17
C SER A 514 -20.05 3.56 -23.10
N ARG A 515 -19.95 2.34 -23.67
CA ARG A 515 -18.67 1.63 -23.76
C ARG A 515 -17.69 2.40 -24.62
N GLU A 516 -18.13 2.97 -25.74
CA GLU A 516 -17.30 3.75 -26.67
C GLU A 516 -16.69 4.98 -25.97
N GLU A 517 -17.48 5.69 -25.18
CA GLU A 517 -16.99 6.77 -24.32
C GLU A 517 -15.99 6.27 -23.27
N ALA A 518 -16.28 5.14 -22.62
CA ALA A 518 -15.39 4.56 -21.61
C ALA A 518 -14.02 4.21 -22.21
N LEU A 519 -13.99 3.59 -23.40
CA LEU A 519 -12.76 3.26 -24.11
C LEU A 519 -11.93 4.50 -24.46
N SER A 520 -12.59 5.54 -24.96
CA SER A 520 -11.93 6.82 -25.26
C SER A 520 -11.37 7.47 -24.00
N ALA A 521 -12.17 7.51 -22.92
CA ALA A 521 -11.78 8.11 -21.66
C ALA A 521 -10.60 7.36 -21.01
N LEU A 522 -10.65 6.02 -20.93
CA LEU A 522 -9.59 5.20 -20.35
C LEU A 522 -8.24 5.37 -21.07
N ARG A 523 -8.25 5.45 -22.41
CA ARG A 523 -7.03 5.62 -23.21
C ARG A 523 -6.41 7.00 -23.10
N GLY A 524 -7.24 8.03 -22.90
CA GLY A 524 -6.78 9.42 -22.73
C GLY A 524 -6.56 9.82 -21.27
N ALA A 525 -6.84 8.95 -20.31
CA ALA A 525 -6.89 9.33 -18.91
C ALA A 525 -5.50 9.56 -18.34
N VAL A 526 -5.37 10.67 -17.61
CA VAL A 526 -4.16 11.04 -16.85
C VAL A 526 -4.59 11.31 -15.41
N PRO A 527 -3.86 10.82 -14.39
CA PRO A 527 -4.17 11.13 -13.00
C PRO A 527 -4.19 12.64 -12.77
N GLY A 528 -5.36 13.16 -12.37
CA GLY A 528 -5.56 14.59 -12.09
C GLY A 528 -5.26 14.99 -10.65
N THR A 529 -4.86 14.03 -9.80
CA THR A 529 -4.54 14.23 -8.38
C THR A 529 -3.19 13.58 -8.04
N PRO A 530 -2.43 14.13 -7.07
CA PRO A 530 -1.25 13.47 -6.54
C PRO A 530 -1.63 12.17 -5.82
N PRO A 531 -0.66 11.27 -5.57
CA PRO A 531 -0.90 10.11 -4.72
C PRO A 531 -1.44 10.53 -3.35
N LEU A 532 -2.37 9.76 -2.81
CA LEU A 532 -2.97 10.06 -1.52
C LEU A 532 -1.95 9.93 -0.38
N PRO A 533 -1.95 10.88 0.58
CA PRO A 533 -1.24 10.72 1.84
C PRO A 533 -1.94 9.68 2.74
N ASP A 534 -1.29 9.29 3.84
CA ASP A 534 -1.86 8.38 4.83
C ASP A 534 -2.98 9.03 5.67
N GLU A 535 -3.01 10.37 5.71
CA GLU A 535 -4.07 11.11 6.41
C GLU A 535 -5.38 11.11 5.59
N PRO A 536 -6.55 11.02 6.26
CA PRO A 536 -7.83 11.07 5.57
C PRO A 536 -8.03 12.43 4.89
N ALA A 537 -8.57 12.39 3.67
CA ALA A 537 -8.89 13.59 2.92
C ALA A 537 -9.94 14.43 3.64
N ARG A 538 -9.66 15.73 3.81
CA ARG A 538 -10.61 16.71 4.34
C ARG A 538 -11.29 17.44 3.20
N VAL A 539 -12.55 17.81 3.37
CA VAL A 539 -13.36 18.46 2.34
C VAL A 539 -13.83 19.82 2.82
N ALA A 540 -13.68 20.85 2.00
CA ALA A 540 -14.25 22.16 2.26
C ALA A 540 -15.23 22.54 1.16
N PHE A 541 -16.45 22.94 1.54
CA PHE A 541 -17.42 23.47 0.59
C PHE A 541 -17.25 24.98 0.43
N LEU A 542 -17.18 25.43 -0.81
CA LEU A 542 -17.09 26.81 -1.24
C LEU A 542 -18.43 27.20 -1.85
N LEU A 543 -19.15 28.12 -1.23
CA LEU A 543 -20.52 28.49 -1.61
C LEU A 543 -20.50 29.85 -2.31
N PRO A 544 -20.78 29.90 -3.63
CA PRO A 544 -20.66 31.13 -4.41
C PRO A 544 -21.57 32.25 -3.93
N GLY A 545 -21.22 33.47 -4.35
CA GLY A 545 -22.04 34.66 -4.14
C GLY A 545 -22.89 34.97 -5.36
N GLY A 546 -23.56 36.12 -5.33
CA GLY A 546 -24.28 36.62 -6.49
C GLY A 546 -23.37 36.84 -7.71
N GLY A 547 -23.84 36.45 -8.90
CA GLY A 547 -23.17 36.68 -10.19
C GLY A 547 -22.92 35.42 -11.03
N THR A 548 -23.10 34.23 -10.45
CA THR A 548 -22.92 32.93 -11.14
C THR A 548 -24.23 32.30 -11.61
N GLN A 549 -25.38 32.79 -11.14
CA GLN A 549 -26.70 32.26 -11.45
C GLN A 549 -27.08 32.42 -12.93
N TYR A 550 -27.84 31.45 -13.45
CA TYR A 550 -28.40 31.50 -14.80
C TYR A 550 -29.75 30.75 -14.87
N PRO A 551 -30.66 31.10 -15.79
CA PRO A 551 -31.92 30.38 -15.95
C PRO A 551 -31.71 28.91 -16.31
N GLY A 552 -32.38 28.01 -15.59
CA GLY A 552 -32.30 26.56 -15.81
C GLY A 552 -31.14 25.86 -15.09
N MET A 553 -30.40 26.53 -14.20
CA MET A 553 -29.38 25.87 -13.38
C MET A 553 -30.00 24.79 -12.49
N GLY A 554 -29.40 23.59 -12.46
CA GLY A 554 -29.88 22.48 -11.62
C GLY A 554 -31.18 21.83 -12.11
N ALA A 555 -31.73 22.22 -13.27
CA ALA A 555 -32.98 21.64 -13.80
C ALA A 555 -32.86 20.15 -14.16
N GLU A 556 -31.68 19.71 -14.55
CA GLU A 556 -31.38 18.30 -14.78
C GLU A 556 -31.22 17.54 -13.46
N LEU A 557 -30.48 18.11 -12.50
CA LEU A 557 -30.35 17.53 -11.16
C LEU A 557 -31.71 17.35 -10.48
N TYR A 558 -32.62 18.30 -10.65
CA TYR A 558 -34.01 18.19 -10.18
C TYR A 558 -34.76 17.00 -10.80
N ARG A 559 -34.50 16.67 -12.08
CA ARG A 559 -35.13 15.53 -12.76
C ARG A 559 -34.50 14.20 -12.35
N GLU A 560 -33.21 14.18 -12.09
CA GLU A 560 -32.42 12.93 -12.01
C GLU A 560 -32.04 12.52 -10.57
N HIS A 561 -32.03 13.46 -9.62
CA HIS A 561 -31.59 13.22 -8.25
C HIS A 561 -32.68 13.53 -7.23
N ASP A 562 -33.16 12.48 -6.54
CA ASP A 562 -34.28 12.57 -5.60
C ASP A 562 -34.01 13.53 -4.43
N VAL A 563 -32.82 13.46 -3.81
CA VAL A 563 -32.44 14.34 -2.70
C VAL A 563 -32.41 15.81 -3.13
N TYR A 564 -31.90 16.09 -4.34
CA TYR A 564 -31.87 17.43 -4.88
C TYR A 564 -33.29 17.96 -5.10
N ARG A 565 -34.14 17.16 -5.75
CA ARG A 565 -35.53 17.50 -6.06
C ARG A 565 -36.35 17.79 -4.80
N ASP A 566 -36.30 16.89 -3.82
CA ASP A 566 -37.06 17.00 -2.58
C ASP A 566 -36.62 18.25 -1.78
N THR A 567 -35.33 18.56 -1.80
CA THR A 567 -34.78 19.75 -1.14
C THR A 567 -35.26 21.04 -1.84
N VAL A 568 -35.25 21.08 -3.17
CA VAL A 568 -35.77 22.24 -3.94
C VAL A 568 -37.26 22.45 -3.66
N ASP A 569 -38.06 21.37 -3.62
CA ASP A 569 -39.49 21.44 -3.34
C ASP A 569 -39.77 21.93 -1.91
N GLU A 570 -38.96 21.52 -0.93
CA GLU A 570 -39.02 22.05 0.43
C GLU A 570 -38.73 23.56 0.47
N CYS A 571 -37.64 24.01 -0.16
CA CYS A 571 -37.28 25.43 -0.22
C CYS A 571 -38.37 26.26 -0.91
N ALA A 572 -38.93 25.78 -2.02
CA ALA A 572 -40.01 26.44 -2.74
C ALA A 572 -41.26 26.59 -1.85
N ARG A 573 -41.59 25.57 -1.06
CA ARG A 573 -42.71 25.63 -0.09
C ARG A 573 -42.48 26.67 1.01
N ILE A 574 -41.25 26.80 1.52
CA ILE A 574 -40.89 27.80 2.54
C ILE A 574 -40.99 29.22 1.97
N LEU A 575 -40.54 29.42 0.73
CA LEU A 575 -40.48 30.75 0.10
C LEU A 575 -41.82 31.23 -0.45
N ARG A 576 -42.75 30.33 -0.78
CA ARG A 576 -44.03 30.69 -1.40
C ARG A 576 -44.83 31.76 -0.64
N PRO A 577 -44.98 31.73 0.70
CA PRO A 577 -45.66 32.78 1.45
C PRO A 577 -44.93 34.13 1.42
N VAL A 578 -43.60 34.12 1.29
CA VAL A 578 -42.75 35.32 1.31
C VAL A 578 -42.70 35.98 -0.07
N LEU A 579 -42.66 35.19 -1.14
CA LEU A 579 -42.57 35.65 -2.53
C LEU A 579 -43.93 35.92 -3.17
N GLY A 580 -44.99 35.27 -2.70
CA GLY A 580 -46.31 35.30 -3.35
C GLY A 580 -46.37 34.54 -4.69
N ALA A 581 -45.29 33.85 -5.05
CA ALA A 581 -45.12 33.05 -6.26
C ALA A 581 -44.28 31.80 -5.98
N ASP A 582 -44.25 30.85 -6.93
CA ASP A 582 -43.39 29.67 -6.83
C ASP A 582 -41.97 30.00 -7.32
N LEU A 583 -40.95 29.74 -6.50
CA LEU A 583 -39.56 29.97 -6.89
C LEU A 583 -39.16 29.09 -8.10
N ARG A 584 -39.78 27.93 -8.28
CA ARG A 584 -39.46 27.01 -9.37
C ARG A 584 -39.69 27.63 -10.75
N ASP A 585 -40.64 28.56 -10.87
CA ASP A 585 -40.84 29.33 -12.10
C ASP A 585 -39.59 30.18 -12.42
N ALA A 586 -38.91 30.72 -11.41
CA ALA A 586 -37.67 31.47 -11.60
C ALA A 586 -36.43 30.58 -11.81
N LEU A 587 -36.44 29.36 -11.27
CA LEU A 587 -35.40 28.34 -11.51
C LEU A 587 -35.45 27.81 -12.95
N PHE A 588 -36.65 27.52 -13.48
CA PHE A 588 -36.82 26.77 -14.72
C PHE A 588 -37.34 27.58 -15.92
N GLU A 589 -38.06 28.69 -15.71
CA GLU A 589 -38.52 29.55 -16.80
C GLU A 589 -37.54 30.69 -17.10
N ARG A 590 -37.40 31.07 -18.37
CA ARG A 590 -36.60 32.25 -18.78
C ARG A 590 -37.29 33.55 -18.33
N ARG A 591 -36.97 34.03 -17.14
CA ARG A 591 -37.29 35.40 -16.68
C ARG A 591 -36.04 36.28 -16.56
N GLN A 592 -36.25 37.60 -16.39
CA GLN A 592 -35.18 38.61 -16.33
C GLN A 592 -34.05 38.21 -15.36
N ALA A 593 -32.81 38.42 -15.80
CA ALA A 593 -31.61 37.86 -15.17
C ALA A 593 -31.27 38.39 -13.77
N ASP A 594 -31.88 39.50 -13.33
CA ASP A 594 -31.40 40.28 -12.19
C ASP A 594 -32.53 40.60 -11.19
N SER A 595 -33.25 39.58 -10.72
CA SER A 595 -34.33 39.72 -9.73
C SER A 595 -33.98 39.06 -8.39
N THR A 596 -34.62 39.48 -7.29
CA THR A 596 -34.52 38.80 -5.98
C THR A 596 -34.73 37.28 -6.09
N ASN A 597 -35.63 36.84 -6.96
CA ASN A 597 -35.91 35.42 -7.17
C ASN A 597 -34.72 34.69 -7.79
N THR A 598 -33.91 35.33 -8.63
CA THR A 598 -32.74 34.71 -9.25
C THR A 598 -31.61 34.48 -8.24
N PHE A 599 -31.40 35.41 -7.30
CA PHE A 599 -30.44 35.22 -6.19
C PHE A 599 -30.92 34.17 -5.18
N LEU A 600 -32.23 34.10 -4.91
CA LEU A 600 -32.78 33.02 -4.08
C LEU A 600 -32.67 31.66 -4.76
N ALA A 601 -32.86 31.59 -6.08
CA ALA A 601 -32.65 30.37 -6.84
C ALA A 601 -31.21 29.85 -6.69
N LEU A 602 -30.21 30.74 -6.62
CA LEU A 602 -28.83 30.36 -6.34
C LEU A 602 -28.69 29.72 -4.96
N VAL A 603 -29.14 30.39 -3.90
CA VAL A 603 -29.10 29.86 -2.52
C VAL A 603 -29.76 28.48 -2.41
N VAL A 604 -30.93 28.31 -3.04
CA VAL A 604 -31.64 27.02 -3.07
C VAL A 604 -30.85 25.96 -3.83
N THR A 605 -30.24 26.33 -4.96
CA THR A 605 -29.41 25.44 -5.76
C THR A 605 -28.17 24.97 -4.99
N GLU A 606 -27.48 25.89 -4.32
CA GLU A 606 -26.31 25.59 -3.47
C GLU A 606 -26.70 24.64 -2.33
N TYR A 607 -27.79 24.96 -1.61
CA TYR A 607 -28.25 24.15 -0.50
C TYR A 607 -28.66 22.73 -0.94
N ALA A 608 -29.45 22.62 -2.01
CA ALA A 608 -29.87 21.32 -2.55
C ALA A 608 -28.70 20.47 -3.05
N LEU A 609 -27.69 21.10 -3.67
CA LEU A 609 -26.49 20.40 -4.14
C LEU A 609 -25.61 19.94 -2.98
N ALA A 610 -25.38 20.80 -1.98
CA ALA A 610 -24.68 20.40 -0.75
C ALA A 610 -25.37 19.21 -0.08
N ARG A 611 -26.70 19.25 0.07
CA ARG A 611 -27.48 18.16 0.67
C ARG A 611 -27.38 16.87 -0.13
N THR A 612 -27.35 16.96 -1.46
CA THR A 612 -27.17 15.80 -2.34
C THR A 612 -25.80 15.13 -2.13
N LEU A 613 -24.72 15.92 -2.07
CA LEU A 613 -23.38 15.41 -1.79
C LEU A 613 -23.24 14.84 -0.38
N MET A 614 -23.80 15.52 0.62
CA MET A 614 -23.81 15.05 2.00
C MET A 614 -24.59 13.74 2.17
N ALA A 615 -25.70 13.58 1.46
CA ALA A 615 -26.47 12.33 1.43
C ALA A 615 -25.70 11.19 0.72
N ALA A 616 -24.89 11.51 -0.29
CA ALA A 616 -23.97 10.56 -0.90
C ALA A 616 -22.78 10.17 -0.01
N GLY A 617 -22.58 10.86 1.13
CA GLY A 617 -21.52 10.56 2.10
C GLY A 617 -20.34 11.53 2.08
N VAL A 618 -20.37 12.58 1.25
CA VAL A 618 -19.35 13.64 1.21
C VAL A 618 -19.65 14.64 2.34
N ARG A 619 -18.92 14.52 3.45
CA ARG A 619 -19.10 15.40 4.62
C ARG A 619 -18.11 16.56 4.55
N PRO A 620 -18.56 17.82 4.60
CA PRO A 620 -17.64 18.95 4.70
C PRO A 620 -17.05 19.03 6.11
N ASP A 621 -15.72 19.12 6.19
CA ASP A 621 -14.95 19.43 7.41
C ASP A 621 -14.89 20.93 7.68
N ALA A 622 -15.14 21.73 6.63
CA ALA A 622 -15.19 23.17 6.71
C ALA A 622 -16.09 23.77 5.61
N LEU A 623 -16.57 24.98 5.83
CA LEU A 623 -17.34 25.75 4.85
C LEU A 623 -16.74 27.15 4.69
N ILE A 624 -16.90 27.73 3.51
CA ILE A 624 -16.73 29.17 3.27
C ILE A 624 -17.75 29.59 2.23
N GLY A 625 -18.49 30.67 2.49
CA GLY A 625 -19.40 31.24 1.51
C GLY A 625 -18.91 32.61 1.07
N HIS A 626 -19.23 33.04 -0.15
CA HIS A 626 -18.95 34.40 -0.62
C HIS A 626 -20.21 35.23 -0.52
N SER A 627 -20.24 36.16 0.44
CA SER A 627 -21.38 37.01 0.77
C SER A 627 -22.70 36.24 0.94
N LEU A 628 -23.48 36.12 -0.13
CA LEU A 628 -24.77 35.44 -0.10
C LEU A 628 -24.59 33.96 0.27
N GLY A 629 -23.53 33.32 -0.24
CA GLY A 629 -23.21 31.93 0.07
C GLY A 629 -22.86 31.68 1.55
N GLU A 630 -22.49 32.72 2.32
CA GLU A 630 -22.21 32.56 3.77
C GLU A 630 -23.49 32.26 4.56
N TYR A 631 -24.66 32.72 4.10
CA TYR A 631 -25.94 32.31 4.68
C TYR A 631 -26.25 30.83 4.42
N THR A 632 -25.92 30.34 3.22
CA THR A 632 -26.01 28.91 2.91
C THR A 632 -25.04 28.11 3.79
N ALA A 633 -23.80 28.60 3.96
CA ALA A 633 -22.78 27.97 4.80
C ALA A 633 -23.23 27.89 6.27
N ALA A 634 -23.75 29.00 6.82
CA ALA A 634 -24.27 29.07 8.16
C ALA A 634 -25.50 28.17 8.37
N CYS A 635 -26.35 28.03 7.35
CA CYS A 635 -27.48 27.09 7.40
C CYS A 635 -27.01 25.63 7.43
N LEU A 636 -26.05 25.25 6.59
CA LEU A 636 -25.45 23.91 6.60
C LEU A 636 -24.70 23.62 7.91
N ALA A 637 -24.05 24.63 8.49
CA ALA A 637 -23.39 24.56 9.80
C ALA A 637 -24.40 24.50 10.97
N GLY A 638 -25.69 24.74 10.74
CA GLY A 638 -26.73 24.72 11.77
C GLY A 638 -26.83 25.99 12.61
N VAL A 639 -26.24 27.10 12.17
CA VAL A 639 -26.36 28.42 12.82
C VAL A 639 -27.77 28.98 12.67
N ILE A 640 -28.35 28.86 11.47
CA ILE A 640 -29.70 29.34 11.14
C ILE A 640 -30.47 28.19 10.49
N ASP A 641 -31.69 27.93 10.95
CA ASP A 641 -32.53 26.88 10.33
C ASP A 641 -32.98 27.32 8.94
N LEU A 642 -33.15 26.36 8.01
CA LEU A 642 -33.55 26.63 6.62
C LEU A 642 -34.84 27.47 6.52
N GLY A 643 -35.81 27.18 7.39
CA GLY A 643 -37.09 27.88 7.47
C GLY A 643 -36.99 29.34 7.90
N GLU A 644 -35.93 29.73 8.61
CA GLU A 644 -35.65 31.10 9.06
C GLU A 644 -34.68 31.81 8.10
N MET A 645 -33.68 31.08 7.58
CA MET A 645 -32.66 31.59 6.67
C MET A 645 -33.28 32.09 5.35
N LEU A 646 -34.17 31.32 4.73
CA LEU A 646 -34.75 31.69 3.43
C LEU A 646 -35.57 33.00 3.48
N PRO A 647 -36.49 33.21 4.45
CA PRO A 647 -37.15 34.50 4.62
C PRO A 647 -36.17 35.65 4.93
N LEU A 648 -35.20 35.43 5.82
CA LEU A 648 -34.22 36.45 6.20
C LEU A 648 -33.38 36.91 4.99
N VAL A 649 -32.88 35.98 4.19
CA VAL A 649 -32.12 36.26 2.97
C VAL A 649 -33.01 36.98 1.94
N THR A 650 -34.30 36.62 1.85
CA THR A 650 -35.25 37.33 0.98
C THR A 650 -35.35 38.81 1.36
N GLU A 651 -35.47 39.12 2.65
CA GLU A 651 -35.52 40.50 3.13
C GLU A 651 -34.19 41.23 2.95
N ARG A 652 -33.05 40.57 3.19
CA ARG A 652 -31.72 41.12 2.89
C ARG A 652 -31.62 41.56 1.42
N LEU A 653 -32.02 40.69 0.50
CA LEU A 653 -31.98 40.98 -0.94
C LEU A 653 -32.92 42.13 -1.32
N ARG A 654 -34.13 42.21 -0.74
CA ARG A 654 -35.07 43.32 -0.96
C ARG A 654 -34.50 44.66 -0.48
N LEU A 655 -33.93 44.68 0.74
CA LEU A 655 -33.34 45.89 1.33
C LEU A 655 -32.13 46.37 0.52
N ILE A 656 -31.20 45.48 0.17
CA ILE A 656 -30.05 45.81 -0.69
C ILE A 656 -30.51 46.32 -2.05
N SER A 657 -31.50 45.66 -2.67
CA SER A 657 -32.07 46.12 -3.95
C SER A 657 -32.74 47.49 -3.85
N SER A 658 -33.34 47.83 -2.71
CA SER A 658 -33.99 49.13 -2.50
C SER A 658 -33.01 50.28 -2.30
N ALA A 659 -31.80 49.99 -1.82
CA ALA A 659 -30.74 50.99 -1.63
C ALA A 659 -30.06 51.38 -2.96
N GLY A 660 -30.01 50.46 -3.93
CA GLY A 660 -29.43 50.72 -5.26
C GLY A 660 -27.90 50.82 -5.25
N GLY A 661 -27.35 51.56 -6.20
CA GLY A 661 -25.91 51.73 -6.40
C GLY A 661 -25.29 50.76 -7.42
N ALA A 662 -23.97 50.74 -7.50
CA ALA A 662 -23.23 49.92 -8.46
C ALA A 662 -22.03 49.23 -7.81
N THR A 663 -21.59 48.13 -8.43
CA THR A 663 -20.42 47.35 -8.01
C THR A 663 -19.53 47.07 -9.21
N VAL A 664 -18.22 47.24 -9.04
CA VAL A 664 -17.19 47.01 -10.07
C VAL A 664 -16.09 46.08 -9.56
N GLY A 665 -15.77 45.04 -10.33
CA GLY A 665 -14.60 44.19 -10.08
C GLY A 665 -13.35 44.81 -10.70
N VAL A 666 -12.26 44.87 -9.94
CA VAL A 666 -10.98 45.50 -10.32
C VAL A 666 -9.89 44.43 -10.29
N ALA A 667 -9.16 44.29 -11.39
CA ALA A 667 -8.05 43.35 -11.50
C ALA A 667 -6.75 43.99 -10.99
N ALA A 668 -6.70 44.32 -9.70
CA ALA A 668 -5.57 44.93 -9.01
C ALA A 668 -5.49 44.48 -7.55
N PRO A 669 -4.30 44.50 -6.93
CA PRO A 669 -4.11 44.20 -5.51
C PRO A 669 -4.74 45.28 -4.61
N VAL A 670 -5.05 44.92 -3.36
CA VAL A 670 -5.78 45.80 -2.43
C VAL A 670 -4.98 47.07 -2.12
N GLU A 671 -3.66 46.99 -2.09
CA GLU A 671 -2.73 48.09 -1.84
C GLU A 671 -2.77 49.15 -2.96
N GLU A 672 -3.12 48.75 -4.19
CA GLU A 672 -3.29 49.66 -5.32
C GLU A 672 -4.70 50.25 -5.40
N VAL A 673 -5.71 49.52 -4.92
CA VAL A 673 -7.11 49.95 -4.95
C VAL A 673 -7.44 50.90 -3.80
N LEU A 674 -6.99 50.61 -2.57
CA LEU A 674 -7.29 51.41 -1.38
C LEU A 674 -6.99 52.91 -1.53
N PRO A 675 -5.83 53.34 -2.09
CA PRO A 675 -5.52 54.75 -2.27
C PRO A 675 -6.43 55.49 -3.28
N LEU A 676 -7.24 54.75 -4.05
CA LEU A 676 -8.14 55.29 -5.06
C LEU A 676 -9.58 55.47 -4.56
N LEU A 677 -9.88 55.01 -3.34
CA LEU A 677 -11.21 55.08 -2.77
C LEU A 677 -11.41 56.43 -2.05
N ASP A 678 -12.50 57.11 -2.36
CA ASP A 678 -12.99 58.27 -1.60
C ASP A 678 -14.10 57.83 -0.61
N GLU A 679 -14.66 58.77 0.15
CA GLU A 679 -15.74 58.49 1.12
C GLU A 679 -17.03 58.00 0.47
N GLU A 680 -17.20 58.17 -0.86
CA GLU A 680 -18.36 57.71 -1.62
C GLU A 680 -18.17 56.30 -2.23
N LEU A 681 -17.06 55.63 -1.91
CA LEU A 681 -16.72 54.28 -2.35
C LEU A 681 -16.36 53.40 -1.16
N SER A 682 -16.65 52.11 -1.27
CA SER A 682 -16.26 51.11 -0.28
C SER A 682 -15.60 49.94 -0.96
N LEU A 683 -14.58 49.39 -0.32
CA LEU A 683 -13.99 48.11 -0.73
C LEU A 683 -14.97 46.99 -0.33
N ALA A 684 -15.69 46.47 -1.30
CA ALA A 684 -16.74 45.47 -1.10
C ALA A 684 -16.17 44.06 -0.91
N ALA A 685 -15.10 43.71 -1.60
CA ALA A 685 -14.47 42.39 -1.45
C ALA A 685 -12.98 42.38 -1.82
N VAL A 686 -12.22 41.52 -1.14
CA VAL A 686 -10.87 41.09 -1.53
C VAL A 686 -10.94 39.60 -1.86
N ASN A 687 -10.96 39.28 -3.15
CA ASN A 687 -11.22 37.94 -3.68
C ASN A 687 -9.95 37.13 -3.99
N GLY A 688 -8.81 37.80 -4.11
CA GLY A 688 -7.50 37.18 -4.35
C GLY A 688 -6.40 38.23 -4.47
N PRO A 689 -5.16 37.82 -4.82
CA PRO A 689 -4.00 38.71 -4.78
C PRO A 689 -4.09 39.91 -5.73
N ALA A 690 -4.83 39.78 -6.83
CA ALA A 690 -5.06 40.84 -7.81
C ALA A 690 -6.54 40.93 -8.22
N ALA A 691 -7.45 40.67 -7.28
CA ALA A 691 -8.89 40.66 -7.55
C ALA A 691 -9.66 41.32 -6.39
N CYS A 692 -9.98 42.60 -6.56
CA CYS A 692 -10.78 43.38 -5.62
C CYS A 692 -12.16 43.73 -6.21
N THR A 693 -13.10 44.08 -5.34
CA THR A 693 -14.43 44.57 -5.73
C THR A 693 -14.71 45.87 -4.99
N VAL A 694 -15.18 46.89 -5.70
CA VAL A 694 -15.51 48.22 -5.17
C VAL A 694 -16.99 48.49 -5.40
N ALA A 695 -17.67 49.07 -4.41
CA ALA A 695 -19.08 49.39 -4.47
C ALA A 695 -19.34 50.82 -3.96
N GLY A 696 -20.37 51.47 -4.50
CA GLY A 696 -20.78 52.81 -4.10
C GLY A 696 -21.97 53.32 -4.89
N HIS A 697 -22.29 54.61 -4.75
CA HIS A 697 -23.30 55.26 -5.58
C HIS A 697 -22.90 55.21 -7.06
N ASP A 698 -23.88 55.14 -7.98
CA ASP A 698 -23.62 54.92 -9.42
C ASP A 698 -22.71 56.00 -10.03
N ASP A 699 -22.90 57.26 -9.63
CA ASP A 699 -22.05 58.38 -10.07
C ASP A 699 -20.60 58.25 -9.58
N ALA A 700 -20.40 57.81 -8.32
CA ALA A 700 -19.07 57.60 -7.75
C ALA A 700 -18.34 56.45 -8.42
N VAL A 701 -19.03 55.32 -8.65
CA VAL A 701 -18.48 54.18 -9.39
C VAL A 701 -18.14 54.57 -10.83
N THR A 702 -18.96 55.38 -11.49
CA THR A 702 -18.68 55.87 -12.85
C THR A 702 -17.41 56.76 -12.90
N ARG A 703 -17.20 57.63 -11.89
CA ARG A 703 -15.95 58.39 -11.78
C ARG A 703 -14.74 57.49 -11.51
N PHE A 704 -14.91 56.48 -10.68
CA PHE A 704 -13.89 55.49 -10.37
C PHE A 704 -13.48 54.67 -11.60
N GLU A 705 -14.43 54.21 -12.42
CA GLU A 705 -14.17 53.52 -13.69
C GLU A 705 -13.38 54.41 -14.67
N ALA A 706 -13.68 55.71 -14.72
CA ALA A 706 -12.90 56.66 -15.52
C ALA A 706 -11.46 56.83 -15.00
N GLU A 707 -11.25 56.81 -13.68
CA GLU A 707 -9.92 56.81 -13.06
C GLU A 707 -9.13 55.53 -13.39
N LEU A 708 -9.76 54.36 -13.25
CA LEU A 708 -9.14 53.07 -13.60
C LEU A 708 -8.76 53.01 -15.07
N THR A 709 -9.63 53.53 -15.95
CA THR A 709 -9.34 53.67 -17.39
C THR A 709 -8.11 54.55 -17.63
N ARG A 710 -7.99 55.69 -16.93
CA ARG A 710 -6.82 56.58 -17.04
C ARG A 710 -5.52 55.92 -16.56
N ARG A 711 -5.59 55.03 -15.57
CA ARG A 711 -4.44 54.29 -15.05
C ARG A 711 -4.13 53.01 -15.80
N GLY A 712 -4.97 52.60 -16.75
CA GLY A 712 -4.82 51.34 -17.48
C GLY A 712 -5.08 50.08 -16.63
N VAL A 713 -5.81 50.22 -15.51
CA VAL A 713 -6.16 49.09 -14.64
C VAL A 713 -7.39 48.38 -15.21
N PRO A 714 -7.36 47.07 -15.50
CA PRO A 714 -8.53 46.36 -16.02
C PRO A 714 -9.64 46.25 -14.97
N PHE A 715 -10.87 46.50 -15.37
CA PHE A 715 -12.05 46.38 -14.50
C PHE A 715 -13.27 45.89 -15.27
N ARG A 716 -14.28 45.43 -14.53
CA ARG A 716 -15.59 45.02 -15.08
C ARG A 716 -16.71 45.38 -14.12
N ARG A 717 -17.65 46.22 -14.57
CA ARG A 717 -18.90 46.46 -13.84
C ARG A 717 -19.66 45.13 -13.68
N LEU A 718 -20.05 44.78 -12.46
CA LEU A 718 -20.76 43.55 -12.18
C LEU A 718 -22.24 43.71 -12.57
N ARG A 719 -22.85 42.64 -13.06
CA ARG A 719 -24.27 42.61 -13.46
C ARG A 719 -25.16 42.41 -12.23
N ILE A 720 -24.97 43.27 -11.23
CA ILE A 720 -25.72 43.29 -9.98
C ILE A 720 -26.00 44.77 -9.71
N PRO A 721 -27.24 45.26 -9.85
CA PRO A 721 -27.57 46.70 -9.82
C PRO A 721 -27.65 47.25 -8.40
N VAL A 722 -26.71 46.86 -7.54
CA VAL A 722 -26.66 47.23 -6.12
C VAL A 722 -25.22 47.46 -5.68
N ALA A 723 -25.02 48.26 -4.64
CA ALA A 723 -23.74 48.48 -3.98
C ALA A 723 -23.64 47.65 -2.67
N ALA A 724 -23.58 46.32 -2.81
CA ALA A 724 -23.44 45.43 -1.65
C ALA A 724 -22.11 45.68 -0.91
N HIS A 725 -22.09 45.48 0.42
CA HIS A 725 -20.89 45.67 1.27
C HIS A 725 -20.31 47.09 1.19
N SER A 726 -21.18 48.08 1.31
CA SER A 726 -20.80 49.49 1.24
C SER A 726 -21.65 50.37 2.15
N HIS A 727 -21.15 51.59 2.38
CA HIS A 727 -21.88 52.66 3.08
C HIS A 727 -23.27 52.98 2.49
N VAL A 728 -23.53 52.63 1.23
CA VAL A 728 -24.86 52.80 0.59
C VAL A 728 -25.95 52.03 1.35
N LEU A 729 -25.58 50.98 2.08
CA LEU A 729 -26.51 50.16 2.85
C LEU A 729 -26.87 50.73 4.23
N ASP A 730 -26.13 51.72 4.75
CA ASP A 730 -26.33 52.28 6.09
C ASP A 730 -27.81 52.63 6.40
N PRO A 731 -28.59 53.23 5.48
CA PRO A 731 -29.99 53.56 5.73
C PRO A 731 -30.92 52.35 5.94
N VAL A 732 -30.54 51.17 5.44
CA VAL A 732 -31.38 49.96 5.52
C VAL A 732 -30.95 48.99 6.63
N LEU A 733 -29.80 49.20 7.27
CA LEU A 733 -29.26 48.31 8.31
C LEU A 733 -30.15 48.19 9.55
N GLU A 734 -30.76 49.29 10.02
CA GLU A 734 -31.68 49.25 11.17
C GLU A 734 -32.92 48.39 10.87
N THR A 735 -33.39 48.42 9.63
CA THR A 735 -34.52 47.58 9.20
C THR A 735 -34.08 46.12 9.11
N TYR A 736 -32.88 45.85 8.62
CA TYR A 736 -32.35 44.49 8.56
C TYR A 736 -32.11 43.89 9.95
N GLU A 737 -31.60 44.69 10.90
CA GLU A 737 -31.43 44.28 12.29
C GLU A 737 -32.73 43.77 12.92
N LYS A 738 -33.87 44.43 12.65
CA LYS A 738 -35.18 44.00 13.14
C LYS A 738 -35.55 42.60 12.66
N HIS A 739 -35.19 42.25 11.42
CA HIS A 739 -35.39 40.91 10.87
C HIS A 739 -34.43 39.88 11.51
N LEU A 740 -33.15 40.26 11.70
CA LEU A 740 -32.15 39.41 12.35
C LEU A 740 -32.51 39.07 13.81
N ARG A 741 -33.09 40.01 14.56
CA ARG A 741 -33.57 39.74 15.93
C ARG A 741 -34.77 38.76 15.97
N GLY A 742 -35.41 38.52 14.83
CA GLY A 742 -36.52 37.59 14.69
C GLY A 742 -36.10 36.14 14.38
N VAL A 743 -34.81 35.87 14.16
CA VAL A 743 -34.30 34.52 13.87
C VAL A 743 -33.52 33.94 15.05
N THR A 744 -33.51 32.61 15.15
CA THR A 744 -32.73 31.91 16.17
C THR A 744 -31.33 31.59 15.66
N LEU A 745 -30.31 32.27 16.21
CA LEU A 745 -28.90 32.01 15.90
C LEU A 745 -28.29 31.01 16.89
N ARG A 746 -27.52 30.05 16.38
CA ARG A 746 -26.91 28.96 17.17
C ARG A 746 -25.42 28.82 16.88
N PRO A 747 -24.62 28.25 17.82
CA PRO A 747 -23.23 27.90 17.54
C PRO A 747 -23.11 26.91 16.35
N PRO A 748 -22.08 27.05 15.49
CA PRO A 748 -21.90 26.19 14.33
C PRO A 748 -21.50 24.77 14.74
N ARG A 749 -22.08 23.76 14.08
CA ARG A 749 -21.69 22.35 14.20
C ARG A 749 -20.63 21.93 13.19
N ILE A 750 -20.55 22.66 12.07
CA ILE A 750 -19.52 22.51 11.04
C ILE A 750 -18.73 23.82 11.05
N PRO A 751 -17.40 23.77 11.25
CA PRO A 751 -16.58 24.97 11.21
C PRO A 751 -16.73 25.71 9.88
N PHE A 752 -16.82 27.04 9.92
CA PHE A 752 -16.75 27.84 8.70
C PHE A 752 -15.97 29.13 8.90
N VAL A 753 -15.48 29.67 7.79
CA VAL A 753 -14.70 30.90 7.75
C VAL A 753 -15.63 32.05 7.40
N THR A 754 -15.66 33.10 8.23
CA THR A 754 -16.53 34.26 8.00
C THR A 754 -15.86 35.30 7.12
N ASN A 755 -16.62 35.91 6.23
CA ASN A 755 -16.18 36.97 5.32
C ASN A 755 -15.79 38.25 6.04
N VAL A 756 -16.32 38.51 7.24
CA VAL A 756 -16.06 39.77 7.99
C VAL A 756 -14.59 39.85 8.41
N THR A 757 -14.07 38.77 8.98
CA THR A 757 -12.70 38.74 9.52
C THR A 757 -11.71 38.01 8.62
N GLY A 758 -12.18 37.16 7.70
CA GLY A 758 -11.32 36.29 6.90
C GLY A 758 -10.69 35.16 7.71
N THR A 759 -11.26 34.81 8.87
CA THR A 759 -10.79 33.71 9.73
C THR A 759 -11.98 32.89 10.24
N TRP A 760 -11.70 31.81 10.98
CA TRP A 760 -12.71 30.91 11.56
C TRP A 760 -13.69 31.70 12.43
N ILE A 761 -14.99 31.50 12.20
CA ILE A 761 -16.02 32.13 13.02
C ILE A 761 -16.02 31.52 14.43
N THR A 762 -16.21 32.36 15.45
CA THR A 762 -16.42 31.92 16.84
C THR A 762 -17.91 31.76 17.15
N ASP A 763 -18.24 30.95 18.16
CA ASP A 763 -19.63 30.79 18.64
C ASP A 763 -20.29 32.14 18.97
N ALA A 764 -19.52 33.05 19.57
CA ALA A 764 -19.98 34.40 19.92
C ALA A 764 -20.28 35.26 18.69
N GLN A 765 -19.48 35.15 17.63
CA GLN A 765 -19.74 35.85 16.37
C GLN A 765 -20.94 35.25 15.64
N ALA A 766 -21.01 33.91 15.52
CA ALA A 766 -22.11 33.23 14.84
C ALA A 766 -23.49 33.54 15.45
N THR A 767 -23.53 33.72 16.78
CA THR A 767 -24.74 34.04 17.55
C THR A 767 -25.00 35.53 17.75
N SER A 768 -24.15 36.40 17.18
CA SER A 768 -24.28 37.85 17.30
C SER A 768 -25.06 38.45 16.15
N VAL A 769 -26.15 39.17 16.45
CA VAL A 769 -26.88 39.98 15.46
C VAL A 769 -25.96 41.03 14.82
N GLN A 770 -25.07 41.64 15.60
CA GLN A 770 -24.15 42.66 15.10
C GLN A 770 -23.22 42.09 14.03
N HIS A 771 -22.72 40.87 14.22
CA HIS A 771 -21.85 40.22 13.24
C HIS A 771 -22.53 40.05 11.87
N TRP A 772 -23.84 39.73 11.84
CA TRP A 772 -24.60 39.60 10.59
C TRP A 772 -24.96 40.95 9.93
N ILE A 773 -25.00 42.03 10.72
CA ILE A 773 -25.07 43.40 10.21
C ILE A 773 -23.74 43.77 9.55
N ASP A 774 -22.63 43.55 10.27
CA ASP A 774 -21.26 43.78 9.79
C ASP A 774 -21.02 42.97 8.50
N HIS A 775 -21.40 41.69 8.47
CA HIS A 775 -21.35 40.84 7.26
C HIS A 775 -22.13 41.39 6.06
N THR A 776 -23.18 42.17 6.29
CA THR A 776 -23.95 42.80 5.20
C THR A 776 -23.31 44.10 4.71
N ARG A 777 -22.56 44.78 5.59
CA ARG A 777 -22.06 46.14 5.40
C ARG A 777 -20.57 46.21 5.06
N ASP A 778 -19.76 45.32 5.59
CA ASP A 778 -18.29 45.39 5.56
C ASP A 778 -17.67 44.52 4.47
N THR A 779 -16.38 44.73 4.21
CA THR A 779 -15.63 44.05 3.16
C THR A 779 -15.67 42.53 3.28
N VAL A 780 -15.96 41.82 2.18
CA VAL A 780 -15.79 40.37 2.07
C VAL A 780 -14.31 40.00 1.95
N ARG A 781 -13.72 39.43 2.99
CA ARG A 781 -12.31 39.01 3.06
C ARG A 781 -12.12 37.56 2.58
N PHE A 782 -12.53 37.26 1.36
CA PHE A 782 -12.50 35.90 0.81
C PHE A 782 -11.07 35.36 0.63
N ALA A 783 -10.12 36.17 0.17
CA ALA A 783 -8.73 35.76 0.00
C ALA A 783 -8.06 35.32 1.32
N ASP A 784 -8.26 36.12 2.38
CA ASP A 784 -7.82 35.79 3.73
C ASP A 784 -8.51 34.51 4.22
N GLY A 785 -9.81 34.39 3.95
CA GLY A 785 -10.58 33.22 4.35
C GLY A 785 -10.14 31.93 3.67
N VAL A 786 -9.78 31.96 2.39
CA VAL A 786 -9.17 30.81 1.69
C VAL A 786 -7.83 30.45 2.33
N THR A 787 -7.03 31.44 2.74
CA THR A 787 -5.75 31.21 3.41
C THR A 787 -5.95 30.49 4.75
N ALA A 788 -6.89 30.96 5.58
CA ALA A 788 -7.25 30.31 6.85
C ALA A 788 -7.83 28.89 6.65
N LEU A 789 -8.63 28.70 5.61
CA LEU A 789 -9.19 27.39 5.24
C LEU A 789 -8.08 26.40 4.84
N TRP A 790 -7.05 26.88 4.13
CA TRP A 790 -5.95 26.07 3.62
C TRP A 790 -4.99 25.56 4.70
N GLU A 791 -5.00 26.12 5.90
CA GLU A 791 -4.26 25.57 7.06
C GLU A 791 -4.61 24.10 7.32
N ARG A 792 -5.83 23.68 6.95
CA ARG A 792 -6.31 22.29 7.05
C ARG A 792 -6.12 21.46 5.77
N ARG A 793 -5.56 22.06 4.70
CA ARG A 793 -5.32 21.49 3.36
C ARG A 793 -6.48 20.67 2.78
N PRO A 794 -7.73 21.18 2.79
CA PRO A 794 -8.88 20.42 2.30
C PRO A 794 -8.92 20.37 0.76
N VAL A 795 -9.63 19.38 0.23
CA VAL A 795 -10.16 19.40 -1.14
C VAL A 795 -11.22 20.50 -1.21
N LEU A 796 -11.06 21.45 -2.14
CA LEU A 796 -11.92 22.62 -2.27
C LEU A 796 -13.05 22.33 -3.26
N VAL A 797 -14.29 22.27 -2.78
CA VAL A 797 -15.46 21.87 -3.57
C VAL A 797 -16.40 23.04 -3.73
N GLU A 798 -16.52 23.59 -4.93
CA GLU A 798 -17.48 24.65 -5.23
C GLU A 798 -18.87 24.05 -5.36
N ILE A 799 -19.78 24.48 -4.49
CA ILE A 799 -21.17 24.02 -4.43
C ILE A 799 -22.04 25.04 -5.15
N GLY A 800 -22.24 24.85 -6.45
CA GLY A 800 -23.04 25.77 -7.24
C GLY A 800 -22.52 25.93 -8.66
N PRO A 801 -23.14 26.82 -9.45
CA PRO A 801 -22.84 26.97 -10.88
C PRO A 801 -21.44 27.55 -11.13
N GLY A 802 -20.64 26.84 -11.92
CA GLY A 802 -19.35 27.31 -12.43
C GLY A 802 -18.16 27.02 -11.50
N ASP A 803 -17.06 27.72 -11.76
CA ASP A 803 -15.75 27.47 -11.16
C ASP A 803 -15.09 28.77 -10.66
N THR A 804 -15.91 29.73 -10.23
CA THR A 804 -15.43 31.07 -9.89
C THR A 804 -14.65 31.05 -8.59
N LEU A 805 -15.21 30.45 -7.54
CA LEU A 805 -14.56 30.41 -6.23
C LEU A 805 -13.33 29.50 -6.23
N THR A 806 -13.39 28.38 -6.95
CA THR A 806 -12.26 27.45 -7.10
C THR A 806 -11.10 28.08 -7.89
N LYS A 807 -11.38 28.89 -8.93
CA LYS A 807 -10.34 29.69 -9.61
C LYS A 807 -9.72 30.75 -8.70
N LEU A 808 -10.54 31.47 -7.94
CA LEU A 808 -10.05 32.47 -6.99
C LEU A 808 -9.18 31.82 -5.89
N ALA A 809 -9.64 30.69 -5.34
CA ALA A 809 -8.88 29.94 -4.36
C ALA A 809 -7.58 29.36 -4.93
N ALA A 810 -7.60 28.83 -6.15
CA ALA A 810 -6.40 28.34 -6.83
C ALA A 810 -5.41 29.48 -7.11
N ALA A 811 -5.88 30.68 -7.46
CA ALA A 811 -5.03 31.85 -7.64
C ALA A 811 -4.41 32.33 -6.32
N GLN A 812 -5.18 32.32 -5.22
CA GLN A 812 -4.68 32.63 -3.88
C GLN A 812 -3.63 31.61 -3.40
N LEU A 813 -3.78 30.34 -3.79
CA LEU A 813 -2.94 29.22 -3.36
C LEU A 813 -2.02 28.72 -4.47
N ALA A 814 -1.60 29.60 -5.38
CA ALA A 814 -0.87 29.22 -6.59
C ALA A 814 0.42 28.41 -6.30
N GLU A 815 1.08 28.67 -5.17
CA GLU A 815 2.29 27.95 -4.72
C GLU A 815 2.02 26.52 -4.24
N HIS A 816 0.76 26.17 -3.95
CA HIS A 816 0.39 24.89 -3.33
C HIS A 816 -0.38 23.94 -4.26
N ALA A 817 -0.86 24.42 -5.42
CA ALA A 817 -1.63 23.65 -6.39
C ALA A 817 -2.80 22.85 -5.76
N PRO A 818 -3.80 23.52 -5.16
CA PRO A 818 -4.89 22.85 -4.44
C PRO A 818 -5.74 21.97 -5.36
N VAL A 819 -6.27 20.88 -4.81
CA VAL A 819 -7.29 20.09 -5.52
C VAL A 819 -8.63 20.80 -5.45
N THR A 820 -9.13 21.25 -6.60
CA THR A 820 -10.41 21.91 -6.74
C THR A 820 -11.45 21.01 -7.43
N VAL A 821 -12.71 21.09 -7.02
CA VAL A 821 -13.81 20.31 -7.59
C VAL A 821 -14.99 21.25 -7.87
N THR A 822 -15.50 21.19 -9.09
CA THR A 822 -16.71 21.92 -9.52
C THR A 822 -17.86 20.92 -9.61
N THR A 823 -19.02 21.29 -9.09
CA THR A 823 -20.17 20.37 -8.95
C THR A 823 -21.33 20.66 -9.90
N MET A 824 -21.29 21.78 -10.62
CA MET A 824 -22.30 22.18 -11.61
C MET A 824 -21.66 23.01 -12.72
N ARG A 825 -22.22 22.97 -13.93
CA ARG A 825 -21.63 23.65 -15.08
C ARG A 825 -21.62 25.16 -14.93
N HIS A 826 -20.68 25.80 -15.64
CA HIS A 826 -20.70 27.23 -15.86
C HIS A 826 -21.76 27.61 -16.91
N ALA A 827 -22.38 28.80 -16.81
CA ALA A 827 -23.45 29.27 -17.70
C ALA A 827 -23.11 29.26 -19.21
N LYS A 828 -21.82 29.31 -19.55
CA LYS A 828 -21.29 29.31 -20.93
C LYS A 828 -20.79 27.94 -21.40
N ALA A 829 -20.76 26.94 -20.52
CA ALA A 829 -20.31 25.59 -20.87
C ALA A 829 -21.44 24.83 -21.57
N ASP A 830 -21.08 24.10 -22.62
CA ASP A 830 -21.95 23.14 -23.31
C ASP A 830 -21.73 21.76 -22.67
N ALA A 831 -22.25 21.61 -21.45
CA ALA A 831 -22.15 20.39 -20.65
C ALA A 831 -23.44 20.23 -19.83
N ASP A 832 -23.80 19.00 -19.52
CA ASP A 832 -24.95 18.67 -18.69
C ASP A 832 -24.58 18.73 -17.20
N ASP A 833 -25.53 19.08 -16.32
CA ASP A 833 -25.23 19.23 -14.88
C ASP A 833 -24.94 17.87 -14.24
N GLY A 834 -25.64 16.80 -14.67
CA GLY A 834 -25.39 15.43 -14.22
C GLY A 834 -24.00 14.94 -14.64
N PHE A 835 -23.51 15.37 -15.81
CA PHE A 835 -22.14 15.10 -16.27
C PHE A 835 -21.11 15.72 -15.31
N VAL A 836 -21.25 17.02 -15.01
CA VAL A 836 -20.31 17.72 -14.12
C VAL A 836 -20.33 17.12 -12.71
N LEU A 837 -21.51 16.74 -12.22
CA LEU A 837 -21.62 16.06 -10.93
C LEU A 837 -20.92 14.71 -10.93
N ALA A 838 -21.10 13.86 -11.96
CA ALA A 838 -20.40 12.58 -12.04
C ALA A 838 -18.88 12.74 -12.05
N GLU A 839 -18.36 13.73 -12.79
CA GLU A 839 -16.93 14.07 -12.76
C GLU A 839 -16.46 14.57 -11.39
N ALA A 840 -17.30 15.37 -10.71
CA ALA A 840 -17.02 15.85 -9.35
C ALA A 840 -16.86 14.68 -8.38
N LEU A 841 -17.77 13.71 -8.40
CA LEU A 841 -17.72 12.52 -7.54
C LEU A 841 -16.47 11.66 -7.83
N GLY A 842 -16.14 11.48 -9.11
CA GLY A 842 -14.90 10.81 -9.53
C GLY A 842 -13.65 11.52 -9.01
N ARG A 843 -13.59 12.84 -9.15
CA ARG A 843 -12.45 13.66 -8.69
C ARG A 843 -12.32 13.66 -7.17
N LEU A 844 -13.44 13.71 -6.43
CA LEU A 844 -13.46 13.58 -4.97
C LEU A 844 -12.91 12.21 -4.53
N TRP A 845 -13.32 11.13 -5.18
CA TRP A 845 -12.80 9.80 -4.91
C TRP A 845 -11.30 9.68 -5.20
N SER A 846 -10.84 10.27 -6.32
CA SER A 846 -9.42 10.36 -6.67
C SER A 846 -8.60 11.21 -5.70
N ALA A 847 -9.24 12.17 -5.02
CA ALA A 847 -8.65 13.00 -3.99
C ALA A 847 -8.73 12.39 -2.56
N GLY A 848 -9.22 11.17 -2.43
CA GLY A 848 -9.21 10.42 -1.17
C GLY A 848 -10.55 10.37 -0.44
N VAL A 849 -11.59 11.02 -0.96
CA VAL A 849 -12.95 10.99 -0.39
C VAL A 849 -13.65 9.71 -0.84
N GLY A 850 -13.30 8.58 -0.21
CA GLY A 850 -13.77 7.25 -0.62
C GLY A 850 -15.30 7.10 -0.63
N THR A 851 -16.01 7.83 0.24
CA THR A 851 -17.47 7.86 0.32
C THR A 851 -18.13 8.62 -0.83
N ALA A 852 -17.38 9.34 -1.67
CA ALA A 852 -17.96 10.19 -2.71
C ALA A 852 -18.67 9.41 -3.82
N LEU A 853 -18.40 8.11 -4.01
CA LEU A 853 -19.07 7.34 -5.06
C LEU A 853 -20.36 6.71 -4.50
N PRO A 854 -21.56 7.18 -4.91
CA PRO A 854 -22.82 6.56 -4.52
C PRO A 854 -22.97 5.18 -5.17
N GLU A 855 -23.85 4.34 -4.61
CA GLU A 855 -24.18 3.04 -5.20
C GLU A 855 -24.63 3.18 -6.65
N VAL A 856 -24.16 2.28 -7.50
CA VAL A 856 -24.58 2.23 -8.90
C VAL A 856 -26.07 1.87 -8.92
N PRO A 857 -26.95 2.76 -9.41
CA PRO A 857 -28.39 2.54 -9.28
C PRO A 857 -28.88 1.30 -10.03
N GLY A 858 -30.00 0.73 -9.56
CA GLY A 858 -30.59 -0.49 -10.10
C GLY A 858 -30.09 -1.74 -9.38
N THR A 859 -29.92 -2.84 -10.12
CA THR A 859 -29.42 -4.12 -9.58
C THR A 859 -28.17 -4.56 -10.37
N PRO A 860 -27.05 -3.80 -10.27
CA PRO A 860 -25.81 -4.19 -10.91
C PRO A 860 -25.35 -5.56 -10.38
N ARG A 861 -24.61 -6.28 -11.21
CA ARG A 861 -24.05 -7.60 -10.90
C ARG A 861 -22.54 -7.50 -10.93
N ARG A 862 -21.88 -8.42 -10.22
CA ARG A 862 -20.43 -8.59 -10.35
C ARG A 862 -20.08 -9.00 -11.77
N ALA A 863 -19.12 -8.29 -12.35
CA ALA A 863 -18.56 -8.50 -13.67
C ALA A 863 -17.11 -9.01 -13.51
N PRO A 864 -16.66 -9.92 -14.38
CA PRO A 864 -15.24 -10.22 -14.46
C PRO A 864 -14.48 -8.94 -14.80
N LEU A 865 -13.40 -8.71 -14.08
CA LEU A 865 -12.50 -7.57 -14.30
C LEU A 865 -11.10 -8.11 -14.58
N PRO A 866 -10.29 -7.41 -15.40
CA PRO A 866 -8.92 -7.83 -15.60
C PRO A 866 -8.10 -7.62 -14.33
N ALA A 867 -7.04 -8.42 -14.17
CA ALA A 867 -6.16 -8.39 -13.01
C ALA A 867 -5.28 -7.11 -12.96
N TYR A 868 -4.63 -6.89 -11.83
CA TYR A 868 -3.75 -5.75 -11.58
C TYR A 868 -2.57 -5.69 -12.54
N ALA A 869 -2.34 -4.50 -13.11
CA ALA A 869 -1.24 -4.22 -14.03
C ALA A 869 0.07 -3.94 -13.26
N PHE A 870 0.76 -5.00 -12.84
CA PHE A 870 2.08 -4.92 -12.19
C PHE A 870 3.12 -4.18 -13.06
N GLU A 871 3.86 -3.25 -12.44
CA GLU A 871 4.96 -2.52 -13.05
C GLU A 871 6.28 -3.29 -12.87
N ARG A 872 6.48 -4.30 -13.73
CA ARG A 872 7.56 -5.27 -13.55
C ARG A 872 8.91 -4.74 -14.01
N HIS A 873 9.92 -4.86 -13.14
CA HIS A 873 11.32 -4.55 -13.42
C HIS A 873 12.19 -5.80 -13.33
N ARG A 874 13.37 -5.78 -13.96
CA ARG A 874 14.30 -6.91 -13.93
C ARG A 874 14.96 -7.02 -12.55
N HIS A 875 14.86 -8.20 -11.96
CA HIS A 875 15.49 -8.61 -10.71
C HIS A 875 16.16 -9.96 -10.93
N TRP A 876 17.47 -9.97 -11.12
CA TRP A 876 18.21 -11.18 -11.45
C TRP A 876 19.66 -11.10 -10.98
N ILE A 877 20.21 -12.27 -10.64
CA ILE A 877 21.61 -12.50 -10.36
C ILE A 877 22.12 -13.40 -11.47
N ASP A 878 23.10 -12.93 -12.24
CA ASP A 878 23.70 -13.74 -13.29
C ASP A 878 24.57 -14.86 -12.71
N ALA A 879 24.51 -16.03 -13.33
CA ALA A 879 25.35 -17.17 -12.93
C ALA A 879 26.83 -16.88 -13.26
N PRO A 880 27.78 -17.41 -12.48
CA PRO A 880 29.21 -17.27 -12.79
C PRO A 880 29.55 -17.76 -14.20
N GLY A 881 30.10 -16.89 -15.05
CA GLY A 881 30.55 -17.23 -16.40
C GLY A 881 29.53 -17.05 -17.54
N ALA A 882 28.35 -16.45 -17.30
CA ALA A 882 27.40 -16.09 -18.35
C ALA A 882 27.97 -15.01 -19.31
N ARG A 883 27.81 -15.18 -20.63
CA ARG A 883 28.21 -14.18 -21.65
C ARG A 883 27.09 -13.15 -21.79
N THR A 884 27.38 -11.87 -21.59
CA THR A 884 26.41 -10.78 -21.83
C THR A 884 26.34 -10.41 -23.31
N ASP A 885 25.12 -10.23 -23.84
CA ASP A 885 24.86 -9.88 -25.25
C ASP A 885 24.97 -8.35 -25.47
N PRO A 886 25.62 -7.83 -26.54
CA PRO A 886 25.91 -6.39 -26.72
C PRO A 886 24.74 -5.53 -27.24
N GLY A 887 23.50 -6.03 -27.23
CA GLY A 887 22.38 -5.46 -28.00
C GLY A 887 21.41 -4.50 -27.29
N ALA A 888 21.51 -4.29 -25.98
CA ALA A 888 20.74 -3.25 -25.30
C ALA A 888 21.44 -1.88 -25.49
N PRO A 889 20.71 -0.75 -25.64
CA PRO A 889 21.34 0.56 -25.77
C PRO A 889 22.03 0.93 -24.46
N ASP A 890 23.30 0.54 -24.38
CA ASP A 890 24.22 0.88 -23.31
C ASP A 890 24.87 2.22 -23.68
N THR A 891 24.44 3.27 -23.01
CA THR A 891 25.12 4.56 -23.09
C THR A 891 26.45 4.46 -22.34
N GLY A 892 27.51 4.07 -23.04
CA GLY A 892 28.86 4.53 -22.72
C GLY A 892 29.92 3.47 -22.47
N THR A 893 30.50 2.96 -23.57
CA THR A 893 31.92 2.61 -23.76
C THR A 893 32.62 1.78 -22.68
N ALA A 894 32.73 0.48 -22.94
CA ALA A 894 33.76 -0.38 -22.39
C ALA A 894 35.12 -0.08 -23.04
N ALA A 895 36.09 0.31 -22.22
CA ALA A 895 37.50 0.07 -22.42
C ALA A 895 38.11 -0.20 -21.03
N ASP A 896 38.62 -1.42 -20.85
CA ASP A 896 39.42 -1.92 -19.71
C ASP A 896 38.88 -1.66 -18.29
N ALA A 897 38.10 -2.56 -17.66
CA ALA A 897 37.84 -2.42 -16.21
C ALA A 897 37.31 -3.68 -15.48
N GLU A 898 37.65 -3.73 -14.18
CA GLU A 898 37.21 -4.59 -13.06
C GLU A 898 35.67 -4.79 -12.93
N PRO A 899 35.18 -5.78 -12.12
CA PRO A 899 33.76 -6.11 -11.95
C PRO A 899 32.83 -4.89 -11.84
N ALA A 900 31.79 -4.83 -12.69
CA ALA A 900 30.91 -3.66 -12.79
C ALA A 900 30.04 -3.47 -11.53
N LEU A 901 30.35 -2.39 -10.81
CA LEU A 901 29.63 -1.90 -9.63
C LEU A 901 28.37 -1.12 -10.04
N GLY A 902 27.30 -1.16 -9.24
CA GLY A 902 26.07 -0.39 -9.50
C GLY A 902 26.29 1.13 -9.39
N PRO A 903 25.51 2.01 -10.04
CA PRO A 903 25.77 3.45 -10.01
C PRO A 903 25.56 4.04 -8.61
N ARG A 904 26.39 5.02 -8.22
CA ARG A 904 26.19 5.84 -7.02
C ARG A 904 24.72 6.32 -6.92
N PRO A 905 24.00 6.03 -5.82
CA PRO A 905 22.62 6.48 -5.63
C PRO A 905 22.53 8.02 -5.62
N ARG A 906 21.34 8.58 -5.88
CA ARG A 906 21.12 10.03 -5.83
C ARG A 906 21.22 10.53 -4.39
N LEU A 907 22.43 10.92 -3.98
CA LEU A 907 22.71 11.59 -2.71
C LEU A 907 22.67 13.12 -2.88
N THR A 908 22.31 13.84 -1.81
CA THR A 908 22.37 15.30 -1.74
C THR A 908 23.81 15.83 -1.64
N THR A 909 24.75 14.98 -1.24
CA THR A 909 26.20 15.28 -1.20
C THR A 909 26.76 15.38 -2.62
N GLU A 910 27.50 16.44 -2.92
CA GLU A 910 28.22 16.58 -4.19
C GLU A 910 29.25 15.47 -4.36
N HIS A 911 29.30 14.83 -5.54
CA HIS A 911 30.23 13.75 -5.78
C HIS A 911 31.66 14.29 -5.97
N VAL A 912 32.55 13.94 -5.05
CA VAL A 912 33.98 14.27 -5.12
C VAL A 912 34.79 12.97 -5.27
N PRO A 913 35.44 12.71 -6.43
CA PRO A 913 36.17 11.46 -6.66
C PRO A 913 37.44 11.37 -5.80
N PRO A 914 37.91 10.17 -5.45
CA PRO A 914 39.16 9.97 -4.70
C PRO A 914 40.38 10.43 -5.49
N ARG A 915 41.23 11.27 -4.86
CA ARG A 915 42.35 11.97 -5.51
C ARG A 915 43.71 11.33 -5.22
N THR A 916 43.86 10.68 -4.07
CA THR A 916 45.11 10.02 -3.64
C THR A 916 45.02 8.50 -3.80
N GLU A 917 46.16 7.80 -3.95
CA GLU A 917 46.20 6.33 -4.04
C GLU A 917 45.53 5.65 -2.84
N ARG A 918 45.63 6.26 -1.64
CA ARG A 918 45.04 5.75 -0.41
C ARG A 918 43.52 5.97 -0.36
N GLU A 919 43.04 7.13 -0.79
CA GLU A 919 41.60 7.37 -1.00
C GLU A 919 41.03 6.40 -2.04
N GLN A 920 41.75 6.13 -3.13
CA GLN A 920 41.32 5.20 -4.18
C GLN A 920 41.27 3.76 -3.66
N ALA A 921 42.22 3.33 -2.84
CA ALA A 921 42.23 1.99 -2.25
C ALA A 921 41.10 1.78 -1.23
N VAL A 922 40.85 2.75 -0.34
CA VAL A 922 39.74 2.68 0.61
C VAL A 922 38.39 2.75 -0.12
N THR A 923 38.26 3.65 -1.09
CA THR A 923 37.04 3.78 -1.90
C THR A 923 36.77 2.50 -2.67
N ARG A 924 37.78 1.87 -3.29
CA ARG A 924 37.60 0.59 -4.00
C ARG A 924 37.09 -0.52 -3.09
N LEU A 925 37.65 -0.66 -1.89
CA LEU A 925 37.17 -1.67 -0.92
C LEU A 925 35.76 -1.34 -0.40
N TRP A 926 35.40 -0.07 -0.32
CA TRP A 926 34.03 0.37 -0.06
C TRP A 926 33.08 0.01 -1.18
N GLU A 927 33.46 0.33 -2.41
CA GLU A 927 32.70 0.05 -3.61
C GLU A 927 32.46 -1.46 -3.74
N GLU A 928 33.50 -2.28 -3.57
CA GLU A 928 33.41 -3.74 -3.56
C GLU A 928 32.55 -4.30 -2.41
N THR A 929 32.55 -3.66 -1.24
CA THR A 929 31.78 -4.12 -0.07
C THR A 929 30.30 -3.75 -0.18
N LEU A 930 30.00 -2.62 -0.84
CA LEU A 930 28.63 -2.13 -1.03
C LEU A 930 28.03 -2.50 -2.40
N GLY A 931 28.86 -2.93 -3.35
CA GLY A 931 28.45 -3.22 -4.73
C GLY A 931 28.08 -1.96 -5.53
N ILE A 932 28.60 -0.78 -5.13
CA ILE A 932 28.28 0.53 -5.72
C ILE A 932 29.57 1.16 -6.23
N GLY A 933 29.56 1.77 -7.40
CA GLY A 933 30.71 2.40 -8.05
C GLY A 933 30.51 3.90 -8.22
N GLY A 934 31.63 4.61 -8.31
CA GLY A 934 31.64 6.06 -8.27
C GLY A 934 31.34 6.58 -6.86
N ILE A 935 31.80 5.90 -5.80
CA ILE A 935 31.68 6.42 -4.44
C ILE A 935 32.65 7.62 -4.30
N GLY A 936 32.10 8.76 -3.89
CA GLY A 936 32.86 9.96 -3.57
C GLY A 936 33.46 9.89 -2.18
N VAL A 937 34.58 10.59 -1.94
CA VAL A 937 35.30 10.52 -0.66
C VAL A 937 34.51 11.07 0.54
N HIS A 938 33.46 11.85 0.27
CA HIS A 938 32.56 12.42 1.27
C HIS A 938 31.21 11.71 1.34
N ASP A 939 31.02 10.64 0.56
CA ASP A 939 29.78 9.88 0.61
C ASP A 939 29.72 9.10 1.92
N ASN A 940 28.56 9.16 2.57
CA ASN A 940 28.34 8.46 3.82
C ASN A 940 28.09 6.97 3.56
N PHE A 941 28.84 6.10 4.23
CA PHE A 941 28.75 4.64 4.11
C PHE A 941 27.32 4.11 4.30
N PHE A 942 26.55 4.68 5.23
CA PHE A 942 25.19 4.23 5.53
C PHE A 942 24.17 4.76 4.52
N ASP A 943 24.36 5.98 4.00
CA ASP A 943 23.51 6.54 2.94
C ASP A 943 23.69 5.78 1.61
N LEU A 944 24.83 5.10 1.45
CA LEU A 944 25.11 4.18 0.35
C LEU A 944 24.54 2.77 0.58
N GLY A 945 23.72 2.55 1.62
CA GLY A 945 23.15 1.23 1.94
C GLY A 945 24.11 0.30 2.68
N GLY A 946 25.15 0.85 3.30
CA GLY A 946 25.94 0.15 4.30
C GLY A 946 25.17 -0.02 5.61
N ASP A 947 25.49 -1.08 6.34
CA ASP A 947 24.96 -1.37 7.68
C ASP A 947 26.12 -1.73 8.62
N SER A 948 25.85 -1.92 9.91
CA SER A 948 26.90 -2.20 10.90
C SER A 948 27.65 -3.51 10.64
N MET A 949 27.03 -4.50 10.00
CA MET A 949 27.67 -5.76 9.66
C MET A 949 28.60 -5.60 8.46
N ARG A 950 28.18 -4.86 7.43
CA ARG A 950 29.02 -4.45 6.30
C ARG A 950 30.16 -3.52 6.73
N ALA A 951 29.95 -2.69 7.75
CA ALA A 951 30.99 -1.86 8.35
C ALA A 951 32.08 -2.71 9.02
N VAL A 952 31.70 -3.78 9.72
CA VAL A 952 32.62 -4.75 10.32
C VAL A 952 33.37 -5.52 9.23
N LEU A 953 32.66 -5.99 8.20
CA LEU A 953 33.26 -6.69 7.07
C LEU A 953 34.27 -5.81 6.33
N LEU A 954 33.93 -4.55 6.07
CA LEU A 954 34.85 -3.59 5.48
C LEU A 954 36.07 -3.35 6.37
N ALA A 955 35.90 -3.09 7.66
CA ALA A 955 37.03 -2.88 8.57
C ALA A 955 37.94 -4.12 8.67
N GLY A 956 37.36 -5.32 8.52
CA GLY A 956 38.11 -6.56 8.34
C GLY A 956 38.90 -6.57 7.02
N ARG A 957 38.26 -6.23 5.91
CA ARG A 957 38.87 -6.21 4.56
C ARG A 957 39.96 -5.16 4.41
N LEU A 958 39.76 -3.95 4.93
CA LEU A 958 40.74 -2.86 4.95
C LEU A 958 42.02 -3.27 5.68
N ARG A 959 41.88 -4.04 6.78
CA ARG A 959 42.99 -4.61 7.55
C ARG A 959 43.66 -5.78 6.83
N GLN A 960 42.87 -6.64 6.20
CA GLN A 960 43.38 -7.81 5.47
C GLN A 960 44.14 -7.43 4.19
N ALA A 961 43.75 -6.31 3.55
CA ALA A 961 44.38 -5.76 2.36
C ALA A 961 45.53 -4.79 2.66
N ASP A 962 45.88 -4.60 3.95
CA ASP A 962 46.93 -3.67 4.40
C ASP A 962 46.73 -2.21 3.91
N VAL A 963 45.47 -1.80 3.72
CA VAL A 963 45.10 -0.44 3.27
C VAL A 963 44.85 0.48 4.46
N LEU A 964 44.16 -0.02 5.49
CA LEU A 964 43.83 0.73 6.70
C LEU A 964 43.54 -0.21 7.89
N ASP A 965 44.22 -0.01 9.01
CA ASP A 965 44.01 -0.79 10.24
C ASP A 965 43.19 0.00 11.27
N VAL A 966 41.87 -0.01 11.12
CA VAL A 966 40.94 0.71 12.00
C VAL A 966 39.85 -0.21 12.54
N PRO A 967 39.39 -0.03 13.80
CA PRO A 967 38.25 -0.80 14.34
C PRO A 967 36.95 -0.39 13.61
N ALA A 968 35.97 -1.29 13.51
CA ALA A 968 34.69 -1.01 12.84
C ALA A 968 33.96 0.22 13.43
N ALA A 969 34.18 0.49 14.73
CA ALA A 969 33.72 1.68 15.41
C ALA A 969 34.23 3.00 14.78
N ALA A 970 35.42 3.00 14.16
CA ALA A 970 35.93 4.17 13.45
C ALA A 970 35.13 4.48 12.19
N LEU A 971 34.62 3.45 11.50
CA LEU A 971 33.72 3.64 10.35
C LEU A 971 32.34 4.17 10.79
N LEU A 972 31.86 3.73 11.96
CA LEU A 972 30.61 4.24 12.54
C LEU A 972 30.75 5.71 13.00
N ALA A 973 31.93 6.08 13.49
CA ALA A 973 32.23 7.44 13.97
C ALA A 973 32.55 8.42 12.83
N ALA A 974 33.19 7.95 11.76
CA ALA A 974 33.57 8.75 10.61
C ALA A 974 33.22 8.01 9.30
N PRO A 975 31.92 7.94 8.94
CA PRO A 975 31.42 7.08 7.87
C PRO A 975 31.66 7.66 6.47
N THR A 976 32.79 8.33 6.21
CA THR A 976 33.22 8.86 4.91
C THR A 976 34.65 8.35 4.62
N VAL A 977 35.07 8.13 3.36
CA VAL A 977 36.47 7.76 3.07
C VAL A 977 37.42 8.82 3.63
N ALA A 978 37.10 10.09 3.43
CA ALA A 978 37.89 11.20 3.96
C ALA A 978 37.93 11.20 5.50
N GLY A 979 36.81 10.93 6.16
CA GLY A 979 36.73 10.85 7.62
C GLY A 979 37.48 9.64 8.19
N LEU A 980 37.39 8.49 7.53
CA LEU A 980 38.09 7.27 7.94
C LEU A 980 39.60 7.40 7.78
N LEU A 981 40.05 8.02 6.69
CA LEU A 981 41.48 8.32 6.46
C LEU A 981 42.01 9.37 7.42
N ALA A 982 41.25 10.44 7.70
CA ALA A 982 41.61 11.40 8.72
C ALA A 982 41.74 10.74 10.11
N ALA A 983 40.84 9.83 10.46
CA ALA A 983 40.89 9.06 11.70
C ALA A 983 42.11 8.10 11.77
N ALA A 984 42.59 7.61 10.62
CA ALA A 984 43.75 6.73 10.53
C ALA A 984 45.09 7.49 10.45
N ASP A 985 45.12 8.70 9.89
CA ASP A 985 46.33 9.53 9.87
C ASP A 985 46.62 10.14 11.25
N ASP A 986 45.59 10.35 12.06
CA ASP A 986 45.73 10.73 13.48
C ASP A 986 46.35 9.60 14.33
N THR A 987 46.31 8.34 13.87
CA THR A 987 47.01 7.22 14.52
C THR A 987 48.50 7.10 14.15
N GLY A 988 48.98 7.85 13.15
CA GLY A 988 50.38 7.79 12.68
C GLY A 988 51.35 8.71 13.41
N ALA A 989 50.87 9.63 14.24
CA ALA A 989 51.71 10.65 14.86
C ALA A 989 51.26 11.03 16.29
N GLN A 990 51.00 10.04 17.17
CA GLN A 990 51.16 10.14 18.64
C GLN A 990 50.68 8.85 19.31
N GLU A 991 51.25 8.54 20.48
CA GLU A 991 50.96 7.37 21.32
C GLU A 991 49.46 7.05 21.48
N PRO A 992 49.08 5.76 21.65
CA PRO A 992 47.71 5.28 21.44
C PRO A 992 46.75 5.83 22.49
N SER A 993 46.05 6.90 22.12
CA SER A 993 44.89 7.43 22.87
C SER A 993 43.58 7.42 22.06
N GLY A 994 43.58 6.85 20.85
CA GLY A 994 42.46 6.87 19.89
C GLY A 994 41.35 5.83 20.09
N GLY A 995 41.39 4.97 21.11
CA GLY A 995 40.25 4.11 21.47
C GLY A 995 39.08 4.84 22.13
N ARG A 996 39.14 6.17 22.25
CA ARG A 996 38.36 6.97 23.21
C ARG A 996 37.03 7.54 22.72
N ASN A 997 36.68 7.43 21.44
CA ASN A 997 35.56 8.23 20.90
C ASN A 997 34.16 7.56 20.96
N ALA A 998 34.06 6.23 21.03
CA ALA A 998 32.76 5.54 21.07
C ALA A 998 32.04 5.65 22.43
N LEU A 999 32.80 5.84 23.51
CA LEU A 999 32.29 5.99 24.88
C LEU A 999 32.41 7.43 25.40
N ALA A 1000 32.78 8.39 24.54
CA ALA A 1000 32.92 9.78 24.94
C ALA A 1000 31.61 10.34 25.51
N PRO A 1001 31.66 11.23 26.52
CA PRO A 1001 30.48 11.84 27.14
C PRO A 1001 29.42 12.34 26.16
N LEU A 1002 29.88 12.91 25.04
CA LEU A 1002 29.05 13.44 23.99
C LEU A 1002 29.42 12.71 22.69
N LEU A 1003 28.53 11.82 22.25
CA LEU A 1003 28.69 11.01 21.06
C LEU A 1003 28.11 11.75 19.85
N PRO A 1004 28.91 12.20 18.87
CA PRO A 1004 28.38 12.77 17.63
C PRO A 1004 27.68 11.67 16.82
N LEU A 1005 26.36 11.76 16.66
CA LEU A 1005 25.58 10.82 15.83
C LEU A 1005 25.46 11.33 14.39
N ARG A 1006 25.23 12.64 14.23
CA ARG A 1006 25.34 13.37 12.97
C ARG A 1006 25.71 14.81 13.27
N THR A 1007 26.88 15.27 12.86
CA THR A 1007 27.35 16.64 13.11
C THR A 1007 27.06 17.60 11.95
N GLN A 1008 26.57 17.07 10.83
CA GLN A 1008 26.26 17.82 9.63
C GLN A 1008 24.92 18.58 9.78
N GLY A 1009 24.87 19.79 9.24
CA GLY A 1009 23.70 20.65 9.21
C GLY A 1009 23.88 21.97 9.98
N GLU A 1010 23.11 22.99 9.61
CA GLU A 1010 23.13 24.31 10.26
C GLU A 1010 22.02 24.48 11.30
N ALA A 1011 21.06 23.54 11.37
CA ALA A 1011 19.98 23.59 12.33
C ALA A 1011 20.45 23.44 13.79
N ALA A 1012 19.61 23.93 14.72
CA ALA A 1012 19.76 23.71 16.14
C ALA A 1012 19.94 22.20 16.49
N PRO A 1013 21.02 21.76 17.16
CA PRO A 1013 21.26 20.35 17.43
C PRO A 1013 20.20 19.70 18.33
N LEU A 1014 19.86 18.44 18.02
CA LEU A 1014 19.05 17.57 18.86
C LEU A 1014 19.96 16.74 19.78
N PHE A 1015 19.81 16.89 21.09
CA PHE A 1015 20.56 16.13 22.08
C PHE A 1015 19.73 14.96 22.62
N CYS A 1016 20.19 13.74 22.37
CA CYS A 1016 19.52 12.51 22.78
C CYS A 1016 20.17 11.92 24.04
N VAL A 1017 19.43 11.86 25.14
CA VAL A 1017 19.93 11.46 26.45
C VAL A 1017 19.87 9.94 26.64
N HIS A 1018 20.94 9.35 27.17
CA HIS A 1018 21.05 7.90 27.31
C HIS A 1018 19.88 7.26 28.10
N PRO A 1019 19.47 6.02 27.75
CA PRO A 1019 18.57 5.23 28.57
C PRO A 1019 19.29 4.67 29.82
N GLY A 1020 18.63 3.86 30.64
CA GLY A 1020 19.20 3.33 31.90
C GLY A 1020 20.52 2.56 31.71
N ALA A 1021 20.70 1.94 30.54
CA ALA A 1021 21.93 1.25 30.11
C ALA A 1021 23.14 2.16 29.88
N GLY A 1022 22.92 3.47 29.72
CA GLY A 1022 23.98 4.45 29.59
C GLY A 1022 24.49 4.74 28.17
N VAL A 1023 24.03 3.97 27.17
CA VAL A 1023 24.48 4.07 25.77
C VAL A 1023 23.49 4.78 24.83
N SER A 1024 23.91 5.84 24.14
CA SER A 1024 23.06 6.68 23.27
C SER A 1024 23.07 6.34 21.77
N TRP A 1025 23.81 5.32 21.34
CA TRP A 1025 23.84 4.84 19.94
C TRP A 1025 22.49 4.32 19.40
N ARG A 1026 21.55 3.95 20.27
CA ARG A 1026 20.21 3.47 19.90
C ARG A 1026 19.38 4.54 19.18
N TYR A 1027 19.75 5.81 19.32
CA TYR A 1027 19.11 6.92 18.61
C TYR A 1027 19.59 7.09 17.17
N THR A 1028 20.57 6.30 16.70
CA THR A 1028 21.00 6.31 15.27
C THR A 1028 19.85 5.98 14.32
N GLY A 1029 18.89 5.15 14.75
CA GLY A 1029 17.67 4.86 14.01
C GLY A 1029 16.79 6.09 13.74
N LEU A 1030 16.95 7.21 14.48
CA LEU A 1030 16.25 8.45 14.20
C LEU A 1030 16.81 9.19 12.98
N LEU A 1031 18.11 9.05 12.69
CA LEU A 1031 18.81 9.90 11.72
C LEU A 1031 18.18 9.92 10.32
N PRO A 1032 17.75 8.79 9.73
CA PRO A 1032 17.13 8.79 8.40
C PRO A 1032 15.83 9.60 8.33
N HIS A 1033 15.18 9.85 9.47
CA HIS A 1033 13.86 10.48 9.54
C HIS A 1033 13.90 11.97 9.87
N LEU A 1034 15.02 12.46 10.45
CA LEU A 1034 15.16 13.85 10.91
C LEU A 1034 15.58 14.85 9.83
N GLY A 1035 15.80 14.40 8.59
CA GLY A 1035 16.31 15.22 7.48
C GLY A 1035 17.83 15.48 7.58
N GLY A 1036 18.51 15.69 6.44
CA GLY A 1036 19.98 15.76 6.37
C GLY A 1036 20.62 16.97 7.06
N ASP A 1037 19.86 18.03 7.31
CA ASP A 1037 20.33 19.30 7.91
C ASP A 1037 20.20 19.37 9.44
N GLN A 1038 19.76 18.30 10.09
CA GLN A 1038 19.55 18.30 11.54
C GLN A 1038 20.74 17.65 12.27
N PRO A 1039 21.59 18.40 12.99
CA PRO A 1039 22.64 17.81 13.81
C PRO A 1039 22.05 17.05 15.00
N VAL A 1040 22.65 15.92 15.37
CA VAL A 1040 22.22 15.05 16.47
C VAL A 1040 23.44 14.58 17.28
N TYR A 1041 23.36 14.74 18.59
CA TYR A 1041 24.37 14.29 19.55
C TYR A 1041 23.74 13.40 20.61
N GLY A 1042 24.37 12.27 20.93
CA GLY A 1042 24.01 11.41 22.04
C GLY A 1042 24.77 11.81 23.31
N ILE A 1043 24.10 11.93 24.45
CA ILE A 1043 24.75 12.13 25.76
C ILE A 1043 24.92 10.76 26.40
N GLN A 1044 26.17 10.33 26.63
CA GLN A 1044 26.49 9.05 27.29
C GLN A 1044 26.46 9.18 28.81
N ALA A 1045 26.22 8.06 29.50
CA ALA A 1045 26.23 8.04 30.95
C ALA A 1045 27.60 8.45 31.55
N ALA A 1046 27.58 9.20 32.65
CA ALA A 1046 28.79 9.55 33.38
C ALA A 1046 29.44 8.26 33.91
N GLY A 1047 30.73 8.08 33.62
CA GLY A 1047 31.52 6.91 34.00
C GLY A 1047 31.44 5.69 33.08
N LEU A 1048 30.70 5.79 31.97
CA LEU A 1048 30.73 4.77 30.92
C LEU A 1048 32.08 4.76 30.15
N ASP A 1049 32.74 5.90 30.05
CA ASP A 1049 34.06 6.05 29.42
C ASP A 1049 35.22 5.41 30.22
N GLY A 1050 34.95 4.93 31.44
CA GLY A 1050 35.96 4.38 32.35
C GLY A 1050 36.99 5.40 32.87
N ILE A 1051 36.84 6.69 32.52
CA ILE A 1051 37.75 7.77 32.90
C ILE A 1051 37.15 8.62 34.01
N ARG A 1052 35.85 8.91 33.94
CA ARG A 1052 35.13 9.70 34.94
C ARG A 1052 34.41 8.78 35.93
N PRO A 1053 34.27 9.16 37.21
CA PRO A 1053 33.38 8.43 38.10
C PRO A 1053 31.92 8.63 37.67
N PRO A 1054 31.03 7.66 37.92
CA PRO A 1054 29.59 7.87 37.81
C PRO A 1054 29.15 9.05 38.69
N ALA A 1055 28.11 9.77 38.25
CA ALA A 1055 27.61 10.93 38.97
C ALA A 1055 27.21 10.56 40.42
N PRO A 1056 27.56 11.36 41.44
CA PRO A 1056 27.26 11.04 42.84
C PRO A 1056 25.76 11.11 43.17
N ASP A 1057 25.03 12.03 42.53
CA ASP A 1057 23.61 12.30 42.71
C ASP A 1057 22.96 12.84 41.41
N ALA A 1058 21.63 12.93 41.40
CA ALA A 1058 20.84 13.38 40.24
C ALA A 1058 21.17 14.82 39.82
N ALA A 1059 21.37 15.71 40.79
CA ALA A 1059 21.66 17.12 40.53
C ALA A 1059 23.02 17.28 39.81
N SER A 1060 24.03 16.54 40.25
CA SER A 1060 25.36 16.51 39.64
C SER A 1060 25.33 15.92 38.21
N MET A 1061 24.48 14.90 37.98
CA MET A 1061 24.27 14.34 36.64
C MET A 1061 23.67 15.37 35.67
N VAL A 1062 22.58 16.03 36.08
CA VAL A 1062 21.91 17.05 35.25
C VAL A 1062 22.84 18.23 35.00
N ALA A 1063 23.54 18.72 36.01
CA ALA A 1063 24.50 19.82 35.86
C ALA A 1063 25.61 19.47 34.84
N SER A 1064 26.18 18.27 34.96
CA SER A 1064 27.21 17.80 34.02
C SER A 1064 26.69 17.68 32.60
N TYR A 1065 25.45 17.23 32.38
CA TYR A 1065 24.90 17.09 31.02
C TYR A 1065 24.47 18.42 30.43
N VAL A 1066 23.98 19.35 31.25
CA VAL A 1066 23.75 20.73 30.81
C VAL A 1066 25.07 21.37 30.37
N ASP A 1067 26.17 21.13 31.08
CA ASP A 1067 27.47 21.65 30.67
C ASP A 1067 27.96 21.01 29.36
N LEU A 1068 27.75 19.71 29.15
CA LEU A 1068 28.09 19.04 27.87
C LEU A 1068 27.32 19.60 26.66
N VAL A 1069 26.01 19.81 26.78
CA VAL A 1069 25.25 20.38 25.64
C VAL A 1069 25.65 21.83 25.37
N ARG A 1070 26.12 22.54 26.40
CA ARG A 1070 26.62 23.92 26.29
C ARG A 1070 28.00 24.03 25.65
N GLU A 1071 28.82 22.99 25.72
CA GLU A 1071 30.07 22.90 24.96
C GLU A 1071 29.80 22.93 23.44
N VAL A 1072 28.72 22.29 22.98
CA VAL A 1072 28.32 22.32 21.57
C VAL A 1072 27.51 23.57 21.25
N ARG A 1073 26.61 23.98 22.15
CA ARG A 1073 25.73 25.12 21.95
C ARG A 1073 25.70 26.01 23.20
N PRO A 1074 26.49 27.09 23.27
CA PRO A 1074 26.60 27.91 24.48
C PRO A 1074 25.28 28.54 24.98
N HIS A 1075 24.39 28.86 24.04
CA HIS A 1075 23.07 29.47 24.26
C HIS A 1075 22.00 28.82 23.37
N GLY A 1076 20.77 28.76 23.86
CA GLY A 1076 19.64 28.11 23.20
C GLY A 1076 19.22 28.74 21.85
N PRO A 1077 18.22 28.17 21.18
CA PRO A 1077 17.33 27.11 21.66
C PRO A 1077 17.97 25.72 21.85
N TYR A 1078 17.59 25.01 22.90
CA TYR A 1078 17.96 23.60 23.10
C TYR A 1078 16.83 22.66 22.65
N ARG A 1079 17.19 21.52 22.07
CA ARG A 1079 16.26 20.45 21.68
C ARG A 1079 16.72 19.16 22.36
N LEU A 1080 15.87 18.59 23.20
CA LEU A 1080 16.19 17.43 24.05
C LEU A 1080 15.25 16.26 23.76
N LEU A 1081 15.81 15.05 23.68
CA LEU A 1081 15.06 13.82 23.53
C LEU A 1081 15.60 12.75 24.48
N GLY A 1082 14.74 11.99 25.15
CA GLY A 1082 15.19 10.92 26.04
C GLY A 1082 14.20 9.76 26.14
N TRP A 1083 14.72 8.53 26.09
CA TRP A 1083 13.98 7.28 26.21
C TRP A 1083 14.16 6.64 27.58
N SER A 1084 13.04 6.16 28.15
CA SER A 1084 13.00 5.49 29.44
C SER A 1084 13.59 6.40 30.52
N TYR A 1085 14.63 5.95 31.23
CA TYR A 1085 15.40 6.77 32.18
C TYR A 1085 15.88 8.10 31.57
N GLY A 1086 16.28 8.12 30.30
CA GLY A 1086 16.71 9.33 29.61
C GLY A 1086 15.62 10.40 29.53
N GLY A 1087 14.35 10.01 29.59
CA GLY A 1087 13.22 10.94 29.67
C GLY A 1087 13.18 11.74 30.98
N PHE A 1088 13.52 11.12 32.13
CA PHE A 1088 13.67 11.84 33.40
C PHE A 1088 14.75 12.91 33.30
N VAL A 1089 15.89 12.50 32.75
CA VAL A 1089 17.07 13.34 32.67
C VAL A 1089 16.83 14.48 31.67
N ALA A 1090 16.22 14.21 30.51
CA ALA A 1090 15.87 15.23 29.53
C ALA A 1090 14.90 16.28 30.09
N HIS A 1091 13.87 15.87 30.85
CA HIS A 1091 12.96 16.80 31.53
C HIS A 1091 13.69 17.66 32.57
N ALA A 1092 14.50 17.04 33.44
CA ALA A 1092 15.27 17.77 34.45
C ALA A 1092 16.30 18.73 33.83
N MET A 1093 16.96 18.35 32.74
CA MET A 1093 17.83 19.22 31.95
C MET A 1093 17.06 20.40 31.36
N ALA A 1094 15.87 20.16 30.82
CA ALA A 1094 15.04 21.22 30.25
C ALA A 1094 14.64 22.26 31.32
N CYS A 1095 14.21 21.83 32.50
CA CYS A 1095 13.94 22.72 33.64
C CYS A 1095 15.20 23.51 34.06
N ALA A 1096 16.35 22.84 34.22
CA ALA A 1096 17.60 23.48 34.61
C ALA A 1096 18.07 24.53 33.58
N LEU A 1097 17.83 24.30 32.29
CA LEU A 1097 18.10 25.27 31.22
C LEU A 1097 17.15 26.47 31.32
N GLN A 1098 15.85 26.27 31.55
CA GLN A 1098 14.87 27.35 31.72
C GLN A 1098 15.15 28.20 32.97
N GLU A 1099 15.58 27.58 34.08
CA GLU A 1099 16.00 28.30 35.30
C GLU A 1099 17.23 29.20 35.06
N ARG A 1100 18.10 28.81 34.12
CA ARG A 1100 19.25 29.60 33.68
C ARG A 1100 18.89 30.65 32.60
N GLY A 1101 17.61 30.78 32.25
CA GLY A 1101 17.11 31.75 31.27
C GLY A 1101 17.27 31.32 29.81
N GLU A 1102 17.57 30.05 29.55
CA GLU A 1102 17.75 29.52 28.20
C GLU A 1102 16.42 29.03 27.60
N ARG A 1103 16.26 29.20 26.26
CA ARG A 1103 15.09 28.68 25.54
C ARG A 1103 15.26 27.18 25.28
N VAL A 1104 14.24 26.38 25.59
CA VAL A 1104 14.12 24.98 25.16
C VAL A 1104 12.98 24.92 24.14
N GLU A 1105 13.31 24.54 22.92
CA GLU A 1105 12.40 24.57 21.77
C GLU A 1105 11.67 23.25 21.57
N LEU A 1106 12.31 22.14 21.94
CA LEU A 1106 11.72 20.81 21.88
C LEU A 1106 12.14 20.00 23.10
N LEU A 1107 11.16 19.39 23.76
CA LEU A 1107 11.35 18.32 24.73
C LEU A 1107 10.53 17.09 24.31
N ALA A 1108 11.22 16.00 24.00
CA ALA A 1108 10.62 14.72 23.64
C ALA A 1108 10.97 13.62 24.66
N MET A 1109 9.96 12.93 25.16
CA MET A 1109 10.08 11.90 26.19
C MET A 1109 9.49 10.59 25.68
N LEU A 1110 10.36 9.60 25.43
CA LEU A 1110 9.96 8.30 24.91
C LEU A 1110 9.72 7.36 26.10
N ASP A 1111 8.46 7.06 26.35
CA ASP A 1111 7.95 6.11 27.34
C ASP A 1111 8.63 6.23 28.72
N ALA A 1112 8.79 7.47 29.18
CA ALA A 1112 9.48 7.81 30.42
C ALA A 1112 8.69 7.27 31.63
N PRO A 1113 9.31 6.60 32.60
CA PRO A 1113 8.62 6.09 33.79
C PRO A 1113 8.00 7.21 34.64
N ARG A 1114 7.11 6.86 35.58
CA ARG A 1114 6.47 7.85 36.47
C ARG A 1114 7.49 8.46 37.44
N PRO A 1115 7.45 9.78 37.72
CA PRO A 1115 8.42 10.45 38.59
C PRO A 1115 8.24 10.23 40.09
N TYR A 1116 7.22 9.49 40.51
CA TYR A 1116 6.93 9.20 41.91
C TYR A 1116 6.63 7.70 42.10
N GLY A 1117 6.91 7.20 43.31
CA GLY A 1117 6.66 5.80 43.69
C GLY A 1117 7.85 4.86 43.53
N THR A 1118 9.06 5.37 43.26
CA THR A 1118 10.28 4.57 43.14
C THR A 1118 11.05 4.56 44.46
N GLU A 1119 10.85 3.57 45.32
CA GLU A 1119 11.78 3.33 46.45
C GLU A 1119 12.99 2.55 45.96
N TYR A 1120 14.19 2.91 46.42
CA TYR A 1120 15.40 2.16 46.09
C TYR A 1120 15.43 0.83 46.85
N ASP A 1121 15.29 -0.29 46.13
CA ASP A 1121 15.57 -1.64 46.63
C ASP A 1121 16.82 -2.19 45.94
N ALA A 1122 17.91 -2.29 46.70
CA ALA A 1122 19.19 -2.80 46.20
C ALA A 1122 19.08 -4.22 45.60
N ALA A 1123 18.22 -5.07 46.16
CA ALA A 1123 18.05 -6.43 45.67
C ALA A 1123 17.25 -6.46 44.36
N ALA A 1124 16.24 -5.60 44.21
CA ALA A 1124 15.51 -5.45 42.96
C ALA A 1124 16.38 -4.85 41.85
N VAL A 1125 17.21 -3.84 42.18
CA VAL A 1125 18.15 -3.21 41.25
C VAL A 1125 19.16 -4.22 40.72
N GLU A 1126 19.79 -5.04 41.57
CA GLU A 1126 20.75 -6.05 41.10
C GLU A 1126 20.12 -7.05 40.11
N ARG A 1127 18.87 -7.48 40.37
CA ARG A 1127 18.14 -8.38 39.47
C ARG A 1127 17.81 -7.71 38.13
N GLN A 1128 17.39 -6.46 38.16
CA GLN A 1128 17.09 -5.69 36.96
C GLN A 1128 18.34 -5.45 36.11
N VAL A 1129 19.48 -5.13 36.74
CA VAL A 1129 20.77 -4.95 36.06
C VAL A 1129 21.23 -6.25 35.42
N ALA A 1130 21.15 -7.39 36.13
CA ALA A 1130 21.53 -8.69 35.57
C ALA A 1130 20.69 -9.05 34.34
N SER A 1131 19.37 -8.86 34.41
CA SER A 1131 18.45 -9.11 33.29
C SER A 1131 18.77 -8.25 32.07
N LEU A 1132 18.97 -6.95 32.27
CA LEU A 1132 19.29 -6.01 31.18
C LEU A 1132 20.68 -6.27 30.59
N LEU A 1133 21.66 -6.58 31.44
CA LEU A 1133 23.02 -6.89 31.01
C LEU A 1133 23.08 -8.17 30.17
N ALA A 1134 22.28 -9.19 30.51
CA ALA A 1134 22.18 -10.40 29.71
C ALA A 1134 21.66 -10.12 28.29
N ARG A 1135 20.66 -9.22 28.16
CA ARG A 1135 20.14 -8.78 26.86
C ARG A 1135 21.19 -8.00 26.06
N VAL A 1136 21.91 -7.08 26.71
CA VAL A 1136 22.99 -6.30 26.08
C VAL A 1136 24.12 -7.21 25.60
N ALA A 1137 24.43 -8.28 26.34
CA ALA A 1137 25.43 -9.27 25.99
C ALA A 1137 24.95 -10.36 25.02
N GLY A 1138 23.71 -10.29 24.49
CA GLY A 1138 23.18 -11.27 23.55
C GLY A 1138 22.96 -12.68 24.15
N LEU A 1139 22.85 -12.78 25.47
CA LEU A 1139 22.71 -14.05 26.17
C LEU A 1139 21.23 -14.51 26.22
N PRO A 1140 20.93 -15.81 25.96
CA PRO A 1140 19.55 -16.31 25.99
C PRO A 1140 18.94 -16.24 27.40
N ALA A 1141 17.63 -15.94 27.46
CA ALA A 1141 16.86 -15.84 28.69
C ALA A 1141 16.68 -17.21 29.37
N GLU A 1142 17.01 -17.31 30.66
CA GLU A 1142 16.83 -18.54 31.43
C GLU A 1142 15.37 -18.69 31.84
N ARG A 1143 14.65 -19.67 31.26
CA ARG A 1143 13.31 -20.03 31.72
C ARG A 1143 13.42 -21.07 32.85
N GLY A 1144 12.99 -20.69 34.06
CA GLY A 1144 12.64 -21.64 35.12
C GLY A 1144 13.65 -21.87 36.25
N ALA A 1145 14.67 -21.03 36.44
CA ALA A 1145 15.49 -21.08 37.65
C ALA A 1145 14.84 -20.26 38.79
N ALA A 1146 14.65 -20.88 39.95
CA ALA A 1146 14.13 -20.21 41.16
C ALA A 1146 15.17 -19.27 41.81
N ASP A 1147 16.39 -19.22 41.29
CA ASP A 1147 17.43 -18.26 41.65
C ASP A 1147 17.63 -17.28 40.49
N VAL A 1148 17.40 -16.01 40.76
CA VAL A 1148 17.61 -14.93 39.79
C VAL A 1148 19.12 -14.76 39.56
N PRO A 1149 19.63 -14.71 38.32
CA PRO A 1149 21.05 -14.50 38.09
C PRO A 1149 21.48 -13.16 38.70
N ASP A 1150 22.56 -13.17 39.47
CA ASP A 1150 23.26 -11.94 39.82
C ASP A 1150 24.11 -11.46 38.63
N VAL A 1151 24.53 -10.20 38.65
CA VAL A 1151 25.38 -9.64 37.59
C VAL A 1151 26.68 -10.45 37.42
N THR A 1152 27.20 -11.05 38.49
CA THR A 1152 28.39 -11.90 38.48
C THR A 1152 28.20 -13.12 37.57
N ALA A 1153 27.04 -13.78 37.63
CA ALA A 1153 26.70 -14.93 36.79
C ALA A 1153 26.60 -14.55 35.31
N VAL A 1154 26.05 -13.37 35.01
CA VAL A 1154 25.98 -12.83 33.63
C VAL A 1154 27.37 -12.54 33.08
N LEU A 1155 28.24 -11.90 33.86
CA LEU A 1155 29.62 -11.61 33.47
C LEU A 1155 30.44 -12.89 33.22
N ALA A 1156 30.26 -13.93 34.05
CA ALA A 1156 30.91 -15.22 33.85
C ALA A 1156 30.46 -15.91 32.55
N ARG A 1157 29.20 -15.73 32.14
CA ARG A 1157 28.68 -16.23 30.86
C ARG A 1157 29.23 -15.45 29.66
N VAL A 1158 29.43 -14.14 29.81
CA VAL A 1158 30.12 -13.31 28.78
C VAL A 1158 31.53 -13.82 28.56
N ASP A 1159 32.30 -14.09 29.63
CA ASP A 1159 33.63 -14.67 29.52
C ASP A 1159 33.64 -16.05 28.87
N ALA A 1160 32.73 -16.94 29.31
CA ALA A 1160 32.64 -18.29 28.77
C ALA A 1160 32.29 -18.28 27.28
N GLY A 1161 31.42 -17.36 26.85
CA GLY A 1161 31.13 -17.09 25.45
C GLY A 1161 32.37 -16.62 24.70
N LEU A 1162 32.97 -15.51 25.12
CA LEU A 1162 34.13 -14.89 24.45
C LEU A 1162 35.34 -15.82 24.36
N ALA A 1163 35.52 -16.71 25.35
CA ALA A 1163 36.58 -17.73 25.34
C ALA A 1163 36.31 -18.88 24.36
N ALA A 1164 35.04 -19.22 24.10
CA ALA A 1164 34.65 -20.24 23.15
C ALA A 1164 34.58 -19.71 21.71
N ASP A 1165 34.12 -18.47 21.55
CA ASP A 1165 34.02 -17.74 20.29
C ASP A 1165 34.14 -16.23 20.59
N PRO A 1166 35.21 -15.55 20.15
CA PRO A 1166 35.42 -14.11 20.36
C PRO A 1166 34.30 -13.22 19.82
N THR A 1167 33.41 -13.75 18.97
CA THR A 1167 32.27 -13.02 18.38
C THR A 1167 30.93 -13.31 19.07
N SER A 1168 30.90 -14.22 20.06
CA SER A 1168 29.67 -14.67 20.72
C SER A 1168 29.02 -13.65 21.66
N SER A 1169 29.74 -12.61 22.06
CA SER A 1169 29.21 -11.49 22.84
C SER A 1169 29.56 -10.19 22.13
N PRO A 1170 28.60 -9.27 21.95
CA PRO A 1170 28.82 -7.97 21.33
C PRO A 1170 29.59 -6.99 22.24
N VAL A 1171 29.85 -7.38 23.50
CA VAL A 1171 30.60 -6.59 24.49
C VAL A 1171 31.67 -7.47 25.15
N THR A 1172 32.81 -6.88 25.46
CA THR A 1172 33.85 -7.50 26.29
C THR A 1172 33.41 -7.57 27.76
N ARG A 1173 34.06 -8.40 28.57
CA ARG A 1173 33.83 -8.44 30.03
C ARG A 1173 33.98 -7.07 30.68
N ALA A 1174 35.02 -6.33 30.30
CA ALA A 1174 35.30 -5.00 30.85
C ALA A 1174 34.20 -3.98 30.49
N GLU A 1175 33.69 -4.03 29.25
CA GLU A 1175 32.56 -3.18 28.82
C GLU A 1175 31.26 -3.59 29.52
N ALA A 1176 31.00 -4.89 29.69
CA ALA A 1176 29.85 -5.39 30.43
C ALA A 1176 29.90 -4.96 31.92
N GLU A 1177 31.07 -4.98 32.55
CA GLU A 1177 31.29 -4.47 33.91
C GLU A 1177 31.03 -2.96 34.01
N ALA A 1178 31.50 -2.17 33.03
CA ALA A 1178 31.25 -0.73 32.98
C ALA A 1178 29.76 -0.40 32.79
N ILE A 1179 29.08 -1.10 31.87
CA ILE A 1179 27.63 -0.95 31.63
C ILE A 1179 26.83 -1.32 32.88
N ALA A 1180 27.20 -2.41 33.56
CA ALA A 1180 26.54 -2.83 34.80
C ALA A 1180 26.74 -1.81 35.93
N ALA A 1181 27.94 -1.24 36.08
CA ALA A 1181 28.22 -0.20 37.07
C ALA A 1181 27.40 1.07 36.83
N VAL A 1182 27.28 1.47 35.55
CA VAL A 1182 26.45 2.61 35.13
C VAL A 1182 24.96 2.36 35.38
N MET A 1183 24.44 1.18 35.01
CA MET A 1183 23.04 0.82 35.24
C MET A 1183 22.70 0.84 36.74
N ARG A 1184 23.56 0.26 37.58
CA ARG A 1184 23.41 0.31 39.05
C ARG A 1184 23.36 1.76 39.55
N ASN A 1185 24.26 2.61 39.08
CA ASN A 1185 24.31 3.99 39.50
C ASN A 1185 23.05 4.76 39.06
N ASN A 1186 22.62 4.60 37.81
CA ASN A 1186 21.42 5.25 37.28
C ASN A 1186 20.16 4.82 38.05
N LEU A 1187 19.99 3.52 38.31
CA LEU A 1187 18.86 3.00 39.08
C LEU A 1187 18.90 3.41 40.57
N ARG A 1188 20.10 3.56 41.15
CA ARG A 1188 20.29 4.13 42.50
C ARG A 1188 19.90 5.60 42.58
N ILE A 1189 20.18 6.35 41.52
CA ILE A 1189 19.93 7.79 41.45
C ILE A 1189 18.51 8.10 40.97
N ALA A 1190 17.85 7.19 40.23
CA ALA A 1190 16.51 7.40 39.67
C ALA A 1190 15.50 7.96 40.69
N PRO A 1191 15.42 7.45 41.94
CA PRO A 1191 14.51 8.01 42.97
C PRO A 1191 14.80 9.45 43.41
N GLN A 1192 15.97 9.98 43.09
CA GLN A 1192 16.41 11.33 43.49
C GLN A 1192 15.97 12.41 42.49
N PHE A 1193 15.48 12.04 41.30
CA PHE A 1193 14.95 13.00 40.34
C PHE A 1193 13.59 13.51 40.81
N ALA A 1194 13.58 14.66 41.50
CA ALA A 1194 12.35 15.40 41.77
C ALA A 1194 12.05 16.28 40.53
N PRO A 1195 11.01 15.96 39.73
CA PRO A 1195 10.72 16.74 38.53
C PRO A 1195 10.30 18.18 38.88
N GLY A 1196 10.93 19.15 38.22
CA GLY A 1196 10.48 20.54 38.22
C GLY A 1196 9.20 20.72 37.40
N VAL A 1197 8.85 21.98 37.08
CA VAL A 1197 7.78 22.29 36.12
C VAL A 1197 8.41 22.84 34.86
N PHE A 1198 8.31 22.10 33.75
CA PHE A 1198 8.77 22.54 32.44
C PHE A 1198 7.72 23.44 31.78
N ARG A 1199 8.10 24.62 31.29
CA ARG A 1199 7.19 25.56 30.63
C ARG A 1199 7.26 25.42 29.12
N GLY A 1200 6.28 24.78 28.51
CA GLY A 1200 6.25 24.52 27.07
C GLY A 1200 5.61 23.18 26.74
N ASP A 1201 5.38 22.95 25.45
CA ASP A 1201 4.80 21.70 24.96
C ASP A 1201 5.83 20.57 25.02
N VAL A 1202 5.35 19.36 25.32
CA VAL A 1202 6.18 18.14 25.43
C VAL A 1202 5.60 17.06 24.54
N LEU A 1203 6.45 16.46 23.71
CA LEU A 1203 6.10 15.26 22.95
C LEU A 1203 6.35 14.02 23.81
N PHE A 1204 5.30 13.40 24.30
CA PHE A 1204 5.38 12.17 25.07
C PHE A 1204 5.00 10.99 24.20
N PHE A 1205 5.87 9.98 24.07
CA PHE A 1205 5.58 8.78 23.29
C PHE A 1205 5.28 7.61 24.21
N SER A 1206 4.04 7.14 24.27
CA SER A 1206 3.63 6.04 25.14
C SER A 1206 3.72 4.69 24.43
N ALA A 1207 4.35 3.69 25.03
CA ALA A 1207 4.30 2.32 24.53
C ALA A 1207 2.86 1.77 24.64
N ALA A 1208 2.29 1.27 23.54
CA ALA A 1208 0.89 0.84 23.49
C ALA A 1208 0.68 -0.63 23.90
N ARG A 1209 1.73 -1.45 23.96
CA ARG A 1209 1.66 -2.85 24.39
C ARG A 1209 2.28 -2.99 25.79
N GLU A 1210 1.52 -3.54 26.72
CA GLU A 1210 2.06 -3.96 28.01
C GLU A 1210 2.64 -5.38 27.86
N GLU A 1211 3.96 -5.51 27.98
CA GLU A 1211 4.61 -6.81 28.03
C GLU A 1211 4.48 -7.41 29.44
N ALA A 1212 4.14 -8.69 29.53
CA ALA A 1212 4.33 -9.45 30.77
C ALA A 1212 5.84 -9.60 30.98
N THR A 1213 6.39 -8.90 31.98
CA THR A 1213 7.80 -9.07 32.34
C THR A 1213 7.95 -10.26 33.29
N ASP A 1214 9.08 -10.96 33.19
CA ASP A 1214 9.45 -12.04 34.13
C ASP A 1214 9.70 -11.52 35.57
N PHE A 1215 9.56 -10.21 35.81
CA PHE A 1215 9.96 -9.52 37.05
C PHE A 1215 8.84 -8.61 37.57
N PRO A 1216 8.06 -9.06 38.59
CA PRO A 1216 7.09 -8.20 39.26
C PRO A 1216 7.85 -7.08 40.00
N GLY A 1217 7.76 -5.85 39.47
CA GLY A 1217 8.42 -4.66 40.02
C GLY A 1217 9.23 -3.81 39.04
N ASP A 1218 9.25 -4.16 37.75
CA ASP A 1218 9.92 -3.33 36.74
C ASP A 1218 9.16 -2.01 36.49
N LEU A 1219 9.73 -0.92 37.00
CA LEU A 1219 9.20 0.43 36.90
C LEU A 1219 9.04 0.91 35.45
N ALA A 1220 9.77 0.29 34.52
CA ALA A 1220 9.76 0.62 33.11
C ALA A 1220 8.50 0.11 32.36
N VAL A 1221 7.65 -0.72 32.96
CA VAL A 1221 6.45 -1.29 32.31
C VAL A 1221 5.14 -0.99 33.06
N LEU A 1222 5.16 -0.05 34.02
CA LEU A 1222 3.94 0.37 34.70
C LEU A 1222 2.96 1.05 33.73
N PRO A 1223 1.63 0.83 33.89
CA PRO A 1223 0.61 1.49 33.05
C PRO A 1223 0.57 3.01 33.27
N ASP A 1224 -0.13 3.74 32.39
CA ASP A 1224 -0.48 5.16 32.51
C ASP A 1224 0.65 6.11 32.93
N LYS A 1225 1.86 5.93 32.36
CA LYS A 1225 3.05 6.72 32.74
C LYS A 1225 2.89 8.22 32.47
N ILE A 1226 2.21 8.57 31.39
CA ILE A 1226 2.01 9.95 30.95
C ILE A 1226 1.26 10.80 31.98
N GLU A 1227 0.25 10.24 32.67
CA GLU A 1227 -0.48 10.95 33.73
C GLU A 1227 0.44 11.30 34.92
N GLY A 1228 1.51 10.52 35.10
CA GLY A 1228 2.62 10.82 36.01
C GLY A 1228 3.31 12.15 35.76
N TRP A 1229 3.35 12.58 34.50
CA TRP A 1229 4.11 13.73 34.03
C TRP A 1229 3.26 14.99 33.86
N ARG A 1230 1.93 14.85 33.76
CA ARG A 1230 1.00 15.97 33.56
C ARG A 1230 1.17 17.12 34.58
N PRO A 1231 1.40 16.88 35.89
CA PRO A 1231 1.63 17.97 36.86
C PRO A 1231 2.97 18.73 36.68
N HIS A 1232 3.88 18.21 35.87
CA HIS A 1232 5.26 18.69 35.71
C HIS A 1232 5.50 19.39 34.36
N VAL A 1233 4.42 19.68 33.63
CA VAL A 1233 4.44 20.37 32.33
C VAL A 1233 3.40 21.50 32.35
N GLU A 1234 3.86 22.73 32.25
CA GLU A 1234 3.06 23.95 32.07
C GLU A 1234 3.01 24.26 30.55
N GLY A 1235 2.20 23.47 29.84
CA GLY A 1235 2.07 23.43 28.38
C GLY A 1235 1.25 22.21 27.95
N THR A 1236 1.20 21.92 26.65
CA THR A 1236 0.50 20.75 26.13
C THR A 1236 1.41 19.52 26.19
N LEU A 1237 0.97 18.48 26.89
CA LEU A 1237 1.61 17.17 26.87
C LEU A 1237 0.97 16.33 25.75
N HIS A 1238 1.62 16.26 24.60
CA HIS A 1238 1.14 15.53 23.43
C HIS A 1238 1.44 14.04 23.58
N ASP A 1239 0.40 13.20 23.70
CA ASP A 1239 0.56 11.74 23.76
C ASP A 1239 0.59 11.13 22.37
N HIS A 1240 1.69 10.47 22.02
CA HIS A 1240 1.87 9.72 20.80
C HIS A 1240 2.00 8.23 21.14
N ARG A 1241 0.93 7.46 20.92
CA ARG A 1241 0.97 6.02 21.17
C ARG A 1241 1.75 5.29 20.08
N VAL A 1242 2.81 4.60 20.48
CA VAL A 1242 3.66 3.81 19.58
C VAL A 1242 3.27 2.33 19.72
N PRO A 1243 2.95 1.60 18.63
CA PRO A 1243 2.41 0.25 18.69
C PRO A 1243 3.46 -0.81 19.03
N CYS A 1244 4.20 -0.65 20.13
CA CYS A 1244 5.27 -1.53 20.60
C CYS A 1244 5.30 -1.63 22.13
N GLY A 1245 6.13 -2.53 22.66
CA GLY A 1245 6.49 -2.59 24.09
C GLY A 1245 7.56 -1.57 24.49
N HIS A 1246 7.80 -1.40 25.79
CA HIS A 1246 8.78 -0.44 26.33
C HIS A 1246 10.17 -0.60 25.71
N TYR A 1247 10.64 -1.84 25.61
CA TYR A 1247 11.98 -2.19 25.13
C TYR A 1247 12.12 -2.13 23.60
N GLU A 1248 11.01 -2.09 22.88
CA GLU A 1248 10.95 -2.04 21.42
C GLU A 1248 10.95 -0.60 20.89
N MET A 1249 10.79 0.42 21.75
CA MET A 1249 10.68 1.85 21.36
C MET A 1249 11.85 2.38 20.52
N THR A 1250 13.01 1.71 20.55
CA THR A 1250 14.21 2.09 19.76
C THR A 1250 14.54 1.11 18.64
N GLU A 1251 13.65 0.16 18.35
CA GLU A 1251 13.77 -0.74 17.19
C GLU A 1251 13.32 -0.05 15.90
N PRO A 1252 13.73 -0.54 14.70
CA PRO A 1252 13.61 0.21 13.44
C PRO A 1252 12.21 0.74 13.11
N GLU A 1253 11.15 -0.05 13.32
CA GLU A 1253 9.77 0.36 13.02
C GLU A 1253 9.24 1.41 14.04
N PRO A 1254 9.31 1.18 15.37
CA PRO A 1254 8.94 2.20 16.36
C PRO A 1254 9.74 3.50 16.27
N ILE A 1255 11.06 3.41 16.08
CA ILE A 1255 11.93 4.60 16.03
C ILE A 1255 11.71 5.42 14.75
N ALA A 1256 11.24 4.80 13.66
CA ALA A 1256 10.82 5.50 12.45
C ALA A 1256 9.56 6.35 12.67
N LEU A 1257 8.56 5.83 13.39
CA LEU A 1257 7.33 6.56 13.74
C LEU A 1257 7.63 7.74 14.68
N ILE A 1258 8.50 7.51 15.66
CA ILE A 1258 8.98 8.55 16.57
C ILE A 1258 9.77 9.59 15.77
N GLY A 1259 10.68 9.15 14.90
CA GLY A 1259 11.49 10.00 14.04
C GLY A 1259 10.66 10.89 13.13
N ALA A 1260 9.58 10.37 12.52
CA ALA A 1260 8.67 11.16 11.69
C ALA A 1260 7.96 12.27 12.48
N THR A 1261 7.52 11.96 13.71
CA THR A 1261 6.85 12.91 14.60
C THR A 1261 7.81 13.98 15.11
N VAL A 1262 9.00 13.58 15.55
CA VAL A 1262 10.07 14.50 15.97
C VAL A 1262 10.50 15.39 14.81
N ALA A 1263 10.67 14.84 13.60
CA ALA A 1263 11.02 15.61 12.42
C ALA A 1263 9.94 16.64 12.03
N LYS A 1264 8.66 16.32 12.24
CA LYS A 1264 7.56 17.27 12.05
C LYS A 1264 7.67 18.43 13.05
N ALA A 1265 7.84 18.13 14.33
CA ALA A 1265 7.99 19.17 15.37
C ALA A 1265 9.23 20.05 15.17
N LEU A 1266 10.34 19.47 14.68
CA LEU A 1266 11.56 20.21 14.35
C LEU A 1266 11.39 21.17 13.16
N ARG A 1267 10.43 20.93 12.26
CA ARG A 1267 10.09 21.80 11.11
C ARG A 1267 9.06 22.87 11.44
N GLU A 1268 8.19 22.61 12.40
CA GLU A 1268 7.08 23.50 12.79
C GLU A 1268 7.48 24.52 13.86
N ALA A 1269 8.66 24.36 14.48
CA ALA A 1269 9.15 25.31 15.46
C ALA A 1269 9.46 26.68 14.80
N PRO A 1270 8.85 27.79 15.26
CA PRO A 1270 9.04 29.09 14.64
C PRO A 1270 10.48 29.58 14.83
N HIS A 1271 11.12 29.91 13.69
CA HIS A 1271 12.44 30.55 13.59
C HIS A 1271 12.57 31.77 14.51
#